data_AF-A0A2M9A8H6-F1
#
_entry.id   AF-A0A2M9A8H6-F1
#
_cell.length_a   1.000
_cell.length_b   1.000
_cell.length_c   1.000
_cell.angle_alpha   90.00
_cell.angle_beta   90.00
_cell.angle_gamma   90.00
#
_symmetry.space_group_name_H-M   'P 1'
#
loop_
_entity.id
_entity.type
_entity.pdbx_description
1 polymer ?
#
loop_
_entity_poly.entity_id
_entity_poly.type
_entity_poly.pdbx_seq_one_letter_code
_entity_poly.pdbx_strand_id
1 'polypeptide(L)'
;MTADYAQLKIEYPDLPVVKKRAEFLELLKKHQVVIVKADTGSGKSTQVPKFLLESGLAAGGRIGVTEPRRLAAMSIADRLREELKDENLVSTRIRFLEEGPKDAPIKVMTDGILLQEFRQDRLFKMYSAIMVDEAHERSLNIDILLGIFKGVLKERPEFRLVIASATLDAKLFEKFYENSAVLEAEGRMYPVQIIFADPQENSSKSKGDSGLVEEARDAILALEEEGKDHLLCFLPTERDIQDLSAELIQKLDDKKFDVLSLFGRMSPREQKKVFQNSGKTRIVLATNIAETSLTIPGIAYVVDTGMARVSRYNPQTRIQGLPVEKISQASARQRTGRAGRVKPGVCVRLYTEEDFNDREEFTEPEIRRSNLSNVVLQLRSLNLSVEDFPFIQPPPRSAFRGAYKSLFELGALSSVERGARVTPFGAEMAHLPMDVALSAVLLRARNAGVLQPAIIVCSALSIQDPRLFPSEEPMKEKARRMHKGMGGHKSDFLTFLAEWNGFCREWNGTTWNALRKYCEKHFMHFLRCREWIDLYEQFSRILKVKFGSYVCPFDSFHRDNLHIALLTGFLGGVARRDRDNGCYRLVGGRDAYLFPGSDLAGKFPEFVLSAEVRETSRVFLTKASEIMPEWIIKVAKDFCTYRWFEPRWNPERGFVEAVEEVSFRGMVLSRSHRVDYGRVNPEEAARIFFLEAIVEGDMPRPFPFMQHNERVLEALRASEVRLRRWGICPSDDLQVDYLMERAPGVFSLQTLKEFMAKNTDKALRYTEEDWFHASETGMEHFESFKNNPVIAAAYRQKLAKAQEERKAAQHGGVVEFQKILDRQIRSELVFDSSKTWDGLSLEIPADFLPKLSPAILAHELSKWRAWMVEAFIRELPKGDRKKLEQKKDDLDDRFVDFLERNPQKSPLISLYEAFESFGSSEAALPVLNPQNEHHLMLHLSITSSEFSEKFPLELSPEWGACIFFDAVRPLVQKAALAMPVLGVSYGWKPQGALAMQTEEADFWQRFYRRTRLVSLEDSALKSLFEARFAFLNRRDESGWALRSLLAMTDAEKEKFTVDYLDEVLARFSGIEFARSRKVRSFADISSRETTAETNSREGLFRLVFDASYLGVTAFVRAWDAFREAFVGFRRGTKVSEKLLQLASRLAAEENLYARLRLISAFVLPEKASEWGEWKEGLSLPTVKNLREKFSSYFAGRFLKDHELKNARDTLSLAEKVRSDADSFDAIVSLQILLENFELLRYKRSFLAQAPEEKVERDDLLKLRARFKSR
;
A
#
# COMPACT_ATOMS: atom_id res chain seq x y z
N MET A 1 17.36 41.38 -32.89
CA MET A 1 16.99 42.66 -32.24
C MET A 1 16.27 42.30 -30.95
N THR A 2 16.97 42.24 -29.81
CA THR A 2 16.32 42.14 -28.49
C THR A 2 15.74 43.50 -28.16
N ALA A 3 14.41 43.62 -28.16
CA ALA A 3 13.75 44.86 -27.77
C ALA A 3 14.10 45.17 -26.31
N ASP A 4 14.65 46.36 -26.06
CA ASP A 4 15.00 46.81 -24.71
C ASP A 4 13.73 47.28 -23.99
N TYR A 5 12.97 46.32 -23.46
CA TYR A 5 11.71 46.58 -22.77
C TYR A 5 11.89 47.40 -21.47
N ALA A 6 13.13 47.58 -20.98
CA ALA A 6 13.41 48.43 -19.83
C ALA A 6 13.17 49.93 -20.11
N GLN A 7 13.09 50.34 -21.39
CA GLN A 7 12.78 51.71 -21.79
C GLN A 7 11.28 51.99 -21.98
N LEU A 8 10.41 50.99 -21.81
CA LEU A 8 8.95 51.19 -21.85
C LEU A 8 8.49 52.06 -20.69
N LYS A 9 7.84 53.18 -21.01
CA LYS A 9 7.22 54.05 -20.01
C LYS A 9 5.89 53.45 -19.55
N ILE A 10 5.91 52.71 -18.45
CA ILE A 10 4.72 52.08 -17.87
C ILE A 10 4.01 53.06 -16.93
N GLU A 11 2.72 53.30 -17.17
CA GLU A 11 1.85 54.06 -16.27
C GLU A 11 1.28 53.12 -15.19
N TYR A 12 1.39 53.50 -13.92
CA TYR A 12 0.89 52.71 -12.79
C TYR A 12 -0.31 53.38 -12.13
N PRO A 13 -1.39 52.63 -11.83
CA PRO A 13 -2.54 53.13 -11.08
C PRO A 13 -2.21 53.29 -9.59
N ASP A 14 -3.03 54.06 -8.86
CA ASP A 14 -2.88 54.23 -7.40
C ASP A 14 -3.41 53.00 -6.63
N LEU A 15 -2.65 51.91 -6.66
CA LEU A 15 -2.95 50.65 -5.98
C LEU A 15 -1.90 50.35 -4.89
N PRO A 16 -2.27 49.63 -3.80
CA PRO A 16 -1.36 49.35 -2.68
C PRO A 16 -0.02 48.71 -3.09
N VAL A 17 -0.05 47.73 -3.98
CA VAL A 17 1.16 47.02 -4.44
C VAL A 17 2.11 47.95 -5.21
N VAL A 18 1.61 49.00 -5.87
CA VAL A 18 2.42 49.99 -6.58
C VAL A 18 3.28 50.81 -5.63
N LYS A 19 2.79 51.10 -4.41
CA LYS A 19 3.57 51.81 -3.38
C LYS A 19 4.80 51.02 -2.94
N LYS A 20 4.76 49.69 -3.10
CA LYS A 20 5.83 48.75 -2.78
C LYS A 20 6.72 48.40 -3.97
N ARG A 21 6.54 49.04 -5.14
CA ARG A 21 7.30 48.76 -6.37
C ARG A 21 8.82 48.87 -6.20
N ALA A 22 9.30 49.94 -5.57
CA ALA A 22 10.76 50.14 -5.39
C ALA A 22 11.37 49.04 -4.51
N GLU A 23 10.69 48.70 -3.41
CA GLU A 23 11.07 47.61 -2.50
C GLU A 23 11.05 46.26 -3.23
N PHE A 24 10.01 45.97 -4.03
CA PHE A 24 9.93 44.76 -4.85
C PHE A 24 11.12 44.62 -5.81
N LEU A 25 11.47 45.68 -6.53
CA LEU A 25 12.58 45.67 -7.48
C LEU A 25 13.94 45.49 -6.78
N GLU A 26 14.09 46.00 -5.56
CA GLU A 26 15.29 45.78 -4.75
C GLU A 26 15.38 44.32 -4.26
N LEU A 27 14.27 43.77 -3.76
CA LEU A 27 14.19 42.37 -3.33
C LEU A 27 14.48 41.40 -4.47
N LEU A 28 13.91 41.65 -5.67
CA LEU A 28 14.11 40.82 -6.86
C LEU A 28 15.59 40.76 -7.33
N LYS A 29 16.38 41.80 -7.02
CA LYS A 29 17.83 41.81 -7.28
C LYS A 29 18.61 40.97 -6.28
N LYS A 30 18.19 40.93 -5.01
CA LYS A 30 18.90 40.25 -3.92
C LYS A 30 18.47 38.79 -3.74
N HIS A 31 17.21 38.48 -4.03
CA HIS A 31 16.59 37.19 -3.77
C HIS A 31 16.11 36.55 -5.07
N GLN A 32 16.30 35.23 -5.16
CA GLN A 32 15.84 34.46 -6.32
C GLN A 32 14.33 34.22 -6.28
N VAL A 33 13.77 34.16 -5.06
CA VAL A 33 12.35 33.96 -4.79
C VAL A 33 11.80 35.17 -4.03
N VAL A 34 10.72 35.77 -4.54
CA VAL A 34 10.00 36.86 -3.85
C VAL A 34 8.56 36.42 -3.60
N ILE A 35 8.17 36.37 -2.34
CA ILE A 35 6.81 36.03 -1.91
C ILE A 35 6.05 37.33 -1.72
N VAL A 36 5.02 37.58 -2.53
CA VAL A 36 4.19 38.78 -2.46
C VAL A 36 2.91 38.45 -1.70
N LYS A 37 2.82 38.94 -0.47
CA LYS A 37 1.63 38.80 0.38
C LYS A 37 0.79 40.07 0.28
N ALA A 38 -0.36 39.97 -0.38
CA ALA A 38 -1.24 41.12 -0.59
C ALA A 38 -2.70 40.69 -0.77
N ASP A 39 -3.63 41.43 -0.15
CA ASP A 39 -5.06 41.14 -0.22
C ASP A 39 -5.62 41.15 -1.65
N THR A 40 -6.75 40.47 -1.87
CA THR A 40 -7.45 40.54 -3.16
C THR A 40 -7.84 41.98 -3.49
N GLY A 41 -7.61 42.42 -4.73
CA GLY A 41 -7.86 43.80 -5.15
C GLY A 41 -6.71 44.78 -4.90
N SER A 42 -5.62 44.35 -4.27
CA SER A 42 -4.39 45.15 -4.08
C SER A 42 -3.62 45.46 -5.37
N GLY A 43 -3.98 44.81 -6.48
CA GLY A 43 -3.31 44.94 -7.78
C GLY A 43 -2.19 43.92 -8.04
N LYS A 44 -2.00 42.90 -7.18
CA LYS A 44 -0.90 41.93 -7.32
C LYS A 44 -0.80 41.29 -8.72
N SER A 45 -1.92 40.75 -9.22
CA SER A 45 -2.01 39.99 -10.47
C SER A 45 -1.78 40.83 -11.73
N THR A 46 -2.02 42.14 -11.65
CA THR A 46 -1.90 43.05 -12.80
C THR A 46 -0.65 43.94 -12.74
N GLN A 47 -0.14 44.26 -11.55
CA GLN A 47 1.00 45.19 -11.43
C GLN A 47 2.34 44.46 -11.30
N VAL A 48 2.41 43.32 -10.61
CA VAL A 48 3.68 42.57 -10.45
C VAL A 48 4.26 42.10 -11.79
N PRO A 49 3.48 41.60 -12.77
CA PRO A 49 4.02 41.28 -14.09
C PRO A 49 4.67 42.48 -14.80
N LYS A 50 4.14 43.69 -14.57
CA LYS A 50 4.74 44.93 -15.11
C LYS A 50 6.04 45.30 -14.40
N PHE A 51 6.12 45.08 -13.08
CA PHE A 51 7.39 45.27 -12.36
C PHE A 51 8.47 44.32 -12.89
N LEU A 52 8.10 43.06 -13.17
CA LEU A 52 8.99 42.10 -13.81
C LEU A 52 9.42 42.55 -15.22
N LEU A 53 8.49 43.09 -16.01
CA LEU A 53 8.79 43.63 -17.34
C LEU A 53 9.79 44.80 -17.26
N GLU A 54 9.53 45.74 -16.34
CA GLU A 54 10.37 46.90 -16.08
C GLU A 54 11.78 46.53 -15.58
N SER A 55 11.91 45.44 -14.83
CA SER A 55 13.21 44.99 -14.31
C SER A 55 14.22 44.58 -15.39
N GLY A 56 13.79 44.48 -16.66
CA GLY A 56 14.61 44.08 -17.79
C GLY A 56 14.73 42.56 -17.99
N LEU A 57 14.09 41.75 -17.13
CA LEU A 57 14.11 40.27 -17.23
C LEU A 57 13.54 39.76 -18.57
N ALA A 58 12.66 40.52 -19.21
CA ALA A 58 12.10 40.19 -20.53
C ALA A 58 13.17 40.10 -21.64
N ALA A 59 14.35 40.69 -21.46
CA ALA A 59 15.45 40.59 -22.42
C ALA A 59 16.12 39.21 -22.43
N GLY A 60 16.08 38.48 -21.31
CA GLY A 60 16.68 37.13 -21.16
C GLY A 60 15.71 35.96 -21.39
N GLY A 61 14.42 36.25 -21.56
CA GLY A 61 13.35 35.26 -21.66
C GLY A 61 12.01 35.91 -21.31
N ARG A 62 10.90 35.16 -21.40
CA ARG A 62 9.57 35.68 -21.11
C ARG A 62 9.25 35.71 -19.62
N ILE A 63 8.23 36.47 -19.28
CA ILE A 63 7.59 36.47 -17.96
C ILE A 63 6.34 35.60 -18.05
N GLY A 64 6.34 34.48 -17.33
CA GLY A 64 5.15 33.63 -17.18
C GLY A 64 4.33 34.07 -15.98
N VAL A 65 3.01 34.18 -16.14
CA VAL A 65 2.08 34.41 -15.04
C VAL A 65 1.10 33.25 -15.02
N THR A 66 1.07 32.48 -13.92
CA THR A 66 0.13 31.38 -13.76
C THR A 66 -1.05 31.78 -12.89
N GLU A 67 -2.22 31.34 -13.30
CA GLU A 67 -3.48 31.56 -12.60
C GLU A 67 -4.30 30.26 -12.58
N PRO A 68 -4.78 29.78 -11.41
CA PRO A 68 -5.51 28.52 -11.33
C PRO A 68 -6.81 28.51 -12.14
N ARG A 69 -7.41 29.69 -12.40
CA ARG A 69 -8.73 29.82 -13.02
C ARG A 69 -8.67 30.40 -14.42
N ARG A 70 -9.28 29.70 -15.38
CA ARG A 70 -9.33 30.09 -16.80
C ARG A 70 -9.89 31.51 -17.01
N LEU A 71 -11.01 31.85 -16.37
CA LEU A 71 -11.63 33.18 -16.52
C LEU A 71 -10.79 34.29 -15.89
N ALA A 72 -10.13 34.02 -14.76
CA ALA A 72 -9.23 34.98 -14.12
C ALA A 72 -8.00 35.23 -15.00
N ALA A 73 -7.38 34.17 -15.53
CA ALA A 73 -6.26 34.27 -16.46
C ALA A 73 -6.60 35.11 -17.71
N MET A 74 -7.78 34.91 -18.31
CA MET A 74 -8.26 35.74 -19.43
C MET A 74 -8.43 37.20 -19.00
N SER A 75 -9.15 37.44 -17.89
CA SER A 75 -9.40 38.79 -17.39
C SER A 75 -8.12 39.54 -17.03
N ILE A 76 -7.11 38.87 -16.47
CA ILE A 76 -5.81 39.45 -16.14
C ILE A 76 -5.07 39.81 -17.43
N ALA A 77 -5.08 38.93 -18.43
CA ALA A 77 -4.43 39.21 -19.69
C ALA A 77 -5.07 40.39 -20.44
N ASP A 78 -6.40 40.43 -20.53
CA ASP A 78 -7.14 41.54 -21.14
C ASP A 78 -6.82 42.85 -20.41
N ARG A 79 -6.82 42.81 -19.07
CA ARG A 79 -6.47 43.97 -18.27
C ARG A 79 -5.02 44.44 -18.46
N LEU A 80 -4.08 43.50 -18.61
CA LEU A 80 -2.68 43.84 -18.88
C LEU A 80 -2.53 44.49 -20.27
N ARG A 81 -3.24 44.00 -21.30
CA ARG A 81 -3.25 44.63 -22.64
C ARG A 81 -3.82 46.05 -22.58
N GLU A 82 -4.94 46.24 -21.88
CA GLU A 82 -5.55 47.56 -21.66
C GLU A 82 -4.58 48.52 -20.96
N GLU A 83 -3.97 48.10 -19.85
CA GLU A 83 -3.12 48.98 -19.03
C GLU A 83 -1.74 49.25 -19.66
N LEU A 84 -1.20 48.32 -20.45
CA LEU A 84 0.05 48.51 -21.19
C LEU A 84 -0.15 49.27 -22.51
N LYS A 85 -1.39 49.41 -22.97
CA LYS A 85 -1.77 50.07 -24.24
C LYS A 85 -1.09 49.44 -25.48
N ASP A 86 -0.70 48.17 -25.40
CA ASP A 86 -0.12 47.39 -26.51
C ASP A 86 -0.51 45.92 -26.38
N GLU A 87 -1.31 45.45 -27.34
CA GLU A 87 -1.77 44.07 -27.40
C GLU A 87 -0.63 43.07 -27.70
N ASN A 88 0.49 43.53 -28.27
CA ASN A 88 1.59 42.65 -28.64
C ASN A 88 2.47 42.24 -27.45
N LEU A 89 2.32 42.92 -26.31
CA LEU A 89 3.12 42.65 -25.12
C LEU A 89 2.61 41.46 -24.30
N VAL A 90 1.38 41.00 -24.53
CA VAL A 90 0.71 39.99 -23.69
C VAL A 90 0.05 38.90 -24.53
N SER A 91 0.54 37.68 -24.34
CA SER A 91 -0.10 36.45 -24.83
C SER A 91 -0.86 35.73 -23.72
N THR A 92 -1.92 35.02 -24.09
CA THR A 92 -2.72 34.22 -23.16
C THR A 92 -2.80 32.80 -23.67
N ARG A 93 -2.55 31.82 -22.79
CA ARG A 93 -2.71 30.41 -23.12
C ARG A 93 -3.42 29.66 -22.00
N ILE A 94 -4.65 29.24 -22.27
CA ILE A 94 -5.43 28.37 -21.39
C ILE A 94 -5.80 27.10 -22.16
N ARG A 95 -6.47 26.14 -21.50
CA ARG A 95 -6.91 24.92 -22.19
C ARG A 95 -7.89 25.30 -23.32
N PHE A 96 -7.59 24.86 -24.54
CA PHE A 96 -8.35 25.07 -25.79
C PHE A 96 -8.36 26.49 -26.37
N LEU A 97 -7.68 27.46 -25.74
CA LEU A 97 -7.63 28.84 -26.22
C LEU A 97 -6.20 29.40 -26.11
N GLU A 98 -5.72 29.97 -27.21
CA GLU A 98 -4.46 30.68 -27.30
C GLU A 98 -4.70 31.99 -28.05
N GLU A 99 -4.33 33.12 -27.46
CA GLU A 99 -4.58 34.48 -27.97
C GLU A 99 -3.33 35.36 -27.81
N GLY A 100 -3.18 36.33 -28.72
CA GLY A 100 -2.05 37.25 -28.75
C GLY A 100 -0.81 36.69 -29.49
N PRO A 101 0.27 37.48 -29.63
CA PRO A 101 1.44 37.06 -30.37
C PRO A 101 2.22 35.94 -29.68
N LYS A 102 2.75 35.02 -30.49
CA LYS A 102 3.48 33.86 -29.97
C LYS A 102 4.75 34.23 -29.23
N ASP A 103 5.32 35.41 -29.43
CA ASP A 103 6.60 35.92 -28.92
C ASP A 103 6.46 37.04 -27.88
N ALA A 104 5.23 37.31 -27.43
CA ALA A 104 4.96 38.31 -26.41
C ALA A 104 5.82 38.12 -25.14
N PRO A 105 6.40 39.20 -24.58
CA PRO A 105 7.25 39.15 -23.39
C PRO A 105 6.51 38.69 -22.14
N ILE A 106 5.20 38.96 -22.03
CA ILE A 106 4.35 38.43 -20.95
C ILE A 106 3.46 37.33 -21.52
N LYS A 107 3.38 36.21 -20.80
CA LYS A 107 2.46 35.12 -21.08
C LYS A 107 1.65 34.77 -19.84
N VAL A 108 0.35 35.03 -19.90
CA VAL A 108 -0.61 34.62 -18.87
C VAL A 108 -1.16 33.24 -19.23
N MET A 109 -1.16 32.32 -18.27
CA MET A 109 -1.58 30.95 -18.52
C MET A 109 -2.17 30.29 -17.26
N THR A 110 -2.82 29.15 -17.43
CA THR A 110 -3.21 28.33 -16.28
C THR A 110 -2.06 27.45 -15.81
N ASP A 111 -2.02 27.11 -14.52
CA ASP A 111 -0.98 26.25 -13.91
C ASP A 111 -0.78 24.93 -14.69
N GLY A 112 -1.86 24.31 -15.14
CA GLY A 112 -1.81 23.07 -15.92
C GLY A 112 -1.14 23.22 -17.29
N ILE A 113 -1.18 24.41 -17.91
CA ILE A 113 -0.47 24.70 -19.16
C ILE A 113 1.03 24.78 -18.88
N LEU A 114 1.43 25.45 -17.80
CA LEU A 114 2.84 25.50 -17.42
C LEU A 114 3.39 24.11 -17.08
N LEU A 115 2.63 23.29 -16.36
CA LEU A 115 3.01 21.90 -16.08
C LEU A 115 3.12 21.05 -17.36
N GLN A 116 2.32 21.34 -18.39
CA GLN A 116 2.45 20.71 -19.70
C GLN A 116 3.75 21.13 -20.40
N GLU A 117 4.13 22.41 -20.30
CA GLU A 117 5.38 22.93 -20.88
C GLU A 117 6.62 22.35 -20.22
N PHE A 118 6.58 22.07 -18.91
CA PHE A 118 7.67 21.38 -18.19
C PHE A 118 8.08 20.05 -18.85
N ARG A 119 7.13 19.34 -19.47
CA ARG A 119 7.40 18.07 -20.16
C ARG A 119 8.31 18.23 -21.38
N GLN A 120 8.23 19.37 -22.05
CA GLN A 120 9.02 19.71 -23.22
C GLN A 120 10.29 20.46 -22.83
N ASP A 121 10.20 21.31 -21.80
CA ASP A 121 11.28 22.15 -21.32
C ASP A 121 11.37 22.07 -19.79
N ARG A 122 12.18 21.11 -19.30
CA ARG A 122 12.37 20.84 -17.88
C ARG A 122 12.96 22.00 -17.07
N LEU A 123 13.58 22.97 -17.74
CA LEU A 123 14.24 24.09 -17.09
C LEU A 123 13.56 25.43 -17.38
N PHE A 124 12.40 25.39 -18.05
CA PHE A 124 11.65 26.57 -18.44
C PHE A 124 12.54 27.63 -19.11
N LYS A 125 13.45 27.21 -19.99
CA LYS A 125 14.43 28.05 -20.72
C LYS A 125 13.77 29.21 -21.46
N MET A 126 12.52 29.04 -21.88
CA MET A 126 11.74 30.12 -22.51
C MET A 126 11.42 31.29 -21.56
N TYR A 127 11.52 31.09 -20.25
CA TYR A 127 11.15 32.05 -19.22
C TYR A 127 12.38 32.49 -18.42
N SER A 128 12.45 33.80 -18.15
CA SER A 128 13.40 34.42 -17.22
C SER A 128 12.80 34.58 -15.83
N ALA A 129 11.48 34.80 -15.76
CA ALA A 129 10.73 34.84 -14.51
C ALA A 129 9.38 34.15 -14.65
N ILE A 130 8.95 33.50 -13.56
CA ILE A 130 7.58 33.01 -13.43
C ILE A 130 6.96 33.54 -12.14
N MET A 131 5.74 34.03 -12.26
CA MET A 131 4.86 34.37 -11.15
C MET A 131 3.79 33.29 -11.01
N VAL A 132 3.74 32.64 -9.85
CA VAL A 132 2.65 31.76 -9.44
C VAL A 132 1.65 32.59 -8.63
N ASP A 133 0.50 32.92 -9.22
CA ASP A 133 -0.55 33.68 -8.55
C ASP A 133 -1.50 32.76 -7.77
N GLU A 134 -2.25 33.35 -6.84
CA GLU A 134 -3.24 32.66 -6.00
C GLU A 134 -2.68 31.41 -5.30
N ALA A 135 -1.40 31.44 -4.90
CA ALA A 135 -0.70 30.27 -4.32
C ALA A 135 -1.38 29.72 -3.04
N HIS A 136 -2.18 30.55 -2.37
CA HIS A 136 -3.01 30.15 -1.22
C HIS A 136 -4.15 29.18 -1.56
N GLU A 137 -4.55 29.03 -2.83
CA GLU A 137 -5.50 27.98 -3.21
C GLU A 137 -4.92 26.58 -3.01
N ARG A 138 -3.58 26.45 -3.00
CA ARG A 138 -2.85 25.18 -2.77
C ARG A 138 -3.45 24.03 -3.59
N SER A 139 -3.71 24.33 -4.86
CA SER A 139 -4.21 23.36 -5.84
C SER A 139 -3.15 22.31 -6.13
N LEU A 140 -3.58 21.16 -6.63
CA LEU A 140 -2.66 20.07 -6.94
C LEU A 140 -1.55 20.49 -7.93
N ASN A 141 -1.89 21.27 -8.96
CA ASN A 141 -0.92 21.73 -9.95
C ASN A 141 0.06 22.74 -9.36
N ILE A 142 -0.41 23.66 -8.49
CA ILE A 142 0.44 24.65 -7.82
C ILE A 142 1.48 23.93 -6.95
N ASP A 143 1.07 22.98 -6.10
CA ASP A 143 1.99 22.27 -5.22
C ASP A 143 3.05 21.47 -6.00
N ILE A 144 2.67 20.87 -7.14
CA ILE A 144 3.63 20.19 -8.04
C ILE A 144 4.58 21.20 -8.68
N LEU A 145 4.09 22.33 -9.20
CA LEU A 145 4.95 23.35 -9.79
C LEU A 145 5.94 23.92 -8.77
N LEU A 146 5.50 24.18 -7.54
CA LEU A 146 6.38 24.67 -6.47
C LEU A 146 7.48 23.63 -6.13
N GLY A 147 7.14 22.35 -6.09
CA GLY A 147 8.16 21.30 -5.93
C GLY A 147 9.15 21.24 -7.09
N ILE A 148 8.67 21.37 -8.34
CA ILE A 148 9.52 21.42 -9.54
C ILE A 148 10.46 22.62 -9.50
N PHE A 149 9.97 23.80 -9.12
CA PHE A 149 10.77 25.01 -9.07
C PHE A 149 11.95 24.91 -8.10
N LYS A 150 11.85 24.11 -7.04
CA LYS A 150 12.99 23.85 -6.15
C LYS A 150 14.17 23.20 -6.87
N GLY A 151 13.92 22.36 -7.87
CA GLY A 151 14.96 21.82 -8.76
C GLY A 151 15.45 22.86 -9.77
N VAL A 152 14.53 23.56 -10.43
CA VAL A 152 14.86 24.58 -11.45
C VAL A 152 15.71 25.71 -10.87
N LEU A 153 15.37 26.21 -9.69
CA LEU A 153 16.10 27.31 -9.01
C LEU A 153 17.56 26.91 -8.71
N LYS A 154 17.82 25.64 -8.38
CA LYS A 154 19.18 25.11 -8.15
C LYS A 154 20.00 25.07 -9.44
N GLU A 155 19.38 24.71 -10.57
CA GLU A 155 20.06 24.62 -11.86
C GLU A 155 20.14 25.98 -12.59
N ARG A 156 19.26 26.93 -12.27
CA ARG A 156 19.18 28.25 -12.92
C ARG A 156 19.23 29.42 -11.92
N PRO A 157 20.42 29.81 -11.43
CA PRO A 157 20.59 30.93 -10.49
C PRO A 157 20.07 32.29 -10.99
N GLU A 158 19.99 32.48 -12.32
CA GLU A 158 19.46 33.68 -12.97
C GLU A 158 17.94 33.71 -13.06
N PHE A 159 17.27 32.56 -12.96
CA PHE A 159 15.81 32.46 -12.99
C PHE A 159 15.22 33.15 -11.76
N ARG A 160 14.06 33.80 -11.91
CA ARG A 160 13.35 34.46 -10.81
C ARG A 160 11.97 33.85 -10.61
N LEU A 161 11.62 33.55 -9.37
CA LEU A 161 10.31 33.03 -9.00
C LEU A 161 9.58 34.06 -8.13
N VAL A 162 8.34 34.36 -8.48
CA VAL A 162 7.44 35.17 -7.65
C VAL A 162 6.27 34.32 -7.21
N ILE A 163 5.96 34.32 -5.92
CA ILE A 163 4.84 33.58 -5.35
C ILE A 163 3.87 34.60 -4.78
N ALA A 164 2.72 34.79 -5.42
CA ALA A 164 1.72 35.74 -4.96
C ALA A 164 0.60 35.03 -4.18
N SER A 165 0.33 35.51 -2.97
CA SER A 165 -0.64 34.93 -2.05
C SER A 165 -1.44 36.03 -1.34
N ALA A 166 -2.72 35.77 -1.09
CA ALA A 166 -3.59 36.67 -0.33
C ALA A 166 -3.60 36.35 1.18
N THR A 167 -3.03 35.23 1.62
CA THR A 167 -3.11 34.76 3.02
C THR A 167 -1.75 34.69 3.70
N LEU A 168 -1.76 34.52 5.03
CA LEU A 168 -0.59 34.39 5.91
C LEU A 168 0.27 33.13 5.69
N ASP A 169 0.05 32.38 4.59
CA ASP A 169 0.82 31.20 4.16
C ASP A 169 2.28 31.54 3.74
N ALA A 170 2.65 32.82 3.77
CA ALA A 170 4.00 33.30 3.43
C ALA A 170 5.11 32.59 4.23
N LYS A 171 4.88 32.28 5.52
CA LYS A 171 5.87 31.58 6.36
C LYS A 171 6.15 30.15 5.88
N LEU A 172 5.13 29.45 5.36
CA LEU A 172 5.31 28.09 4.84
C LEU A 172 6.12 28.13 3.54
N PHE A 173 5.84 29.09 2.65
CA PHE A 173 6.63 29.29 1.43
C PHE A 173 8.07 29.73 1.72
N GLU A 174 8.26 30.64 2.69
CA GLU A 174 9.56 31.12 3.13
C GLU A 174 10.41 30.00 3.73
N LYS A 175 9.80 29.12 4.54
CA LYS A 175 10.49 27.92 5.06
C LYS A 175 10.84 26.92 3.95
N PHE A 176 10.06 26.89 2.87
CA PHE A 176 10.20 25.90 1.80
C PHE A 176 11.30 26.26 0.79
N TYR A 177 11.47 27.55 0.46
CA TYR A 177 12.50 28.05 -0.46
C TYR A 177 13.66 28.72 0.28
N GLU A 178 14.87 28.24 0.00
CA GLU A 178 16.10 28.89 0.47
C GLU A 178 16.27 30.24 -0.25
N ASN A 179 16.75 31.28 0.46
CA ASN A 179 16.96 32.63 -0.10
C ASN A 179 15.69 33.28 -0.71
N SER A 180 14.54 33.14 -0.04
CA SER A 180 13.34 33.90 -0.35
C SER A 180 13.21 35.17 0.50
N ALA A 181 12.46 36.15 0.00
CA ALA A 181 12.02 37.31 0.80
C ALA A 181 10.50 37.51 0.69
N VAL A 182 9.90 37.99 1.77
CA VAL A 182 8.46 38.33 1.82
C VAL A 182 8.29 39.83 1.64
N LEU A 183 7.46 40.22 0.66
CA LEU A 183 6.97 41.58 0.49
C LEU A 183 5.50 41.64 0.92
N GLU A 184 5.20 42.43 1.93
CA GLU A 184 3.84 42.65 2.41
C GLU A 184 3.28 43.97 1.86
N ALA A 185 2.08 43.90 1.25
CA ALA A 185 1.35 45.07 0.79
C ALA A 185 -0.09 45.01 1.32
N GLU A 186 -0.37 45.82 2.34
CA GLU A 186 -1.69 45.92 2.97
C GLU A 186 -2.73 46.48 1.99
N GLY A 187 -3.88 45.83 1.88
CA GLY A 187 -4.97 46.27 1.00
C GLY A 187 -5.68 47.56 1.47
N ARG A 188 -6.46 48.18 0.58
CA ARG A 188 -7.44 49.23 0.92
C ARG A 188 -8.78 48.57 1.27
N MET A 189 -8.85 47.80 2.36
CA MET A 189 -10.14 47.32 2.86
C MET A 189 -10.72 48.32 3.85
N TYR A 190 -12.01 48.62 3.69
CA TYR A 190 -12.77 49.33 4.70
C TYR A 190 -13.00 48.42 5.90
N PRO A 191 -13.08 48.97 7.13
CA PRO A 191 -13.30 48.17 8.33
C PRO A 191 -14.61 47.38 8.22
N VAL A 192 -14.56 46.11 8.65
CA VAL A 192 -15.73 45.23 8.73
C VAL A 192 -15.96 44.87 10.19
N GLN A 193 -17.14 45.19 10.72
CA GLN A 193 -17.54 44.76 12.06
C GLN A 193 -17.89 43.27 12.02
N ILE A 194 -17.34 42.49 12.94
CA ILE A 194 -17.61 41.05 13.06
C ILE A 194 -18.55 40.83 14.25
N ILE A 195 -19.65 40.14 14.03
CA ILE A 195 -20.62 39.76 15.06
C ILE A 195 -20.66 38.23 15.11
N PHE A 196 -20.39 37.65 16.28
CA PHE A 196 -20.48 36.21 16.51
C PHE A 196 -21.83 35.85 17.17
N ALA A 197 -22.30 34.63 16.95
CA ALA A 197 -23.51 34.13 17.61
C ALA A 197 -23.29 33.94 19.11
N ASP A 198 -24.33 34.20 19.92
CA ASP A 198 -24.27 34.08 21.38
C ASP A 198 -24.26 32.58 21.83
N PRO A 199 -23.32 32.17 22.70
CA PRO A 199 -23.30 30.83 23.27
C PRO A 199 -24.60 30.39 23.97
N GLN A 200 -25.36 31.32 24.57
CA GLN A 200 -26.54 30.98 25.37
C GLN A 200 -27.76 30.58 24.52
N GLU A 201 -27.97 31.23 23.36
CA GLU A 201 -29.06 30.90 22.44
C GLU A 201 -28.87 29.54 21.76
N ASN A 202 -27.62 29.15 21.50
CA ASN A 202 -27.24 27.89 20.83
C ASN A 202 -27.51 26.61 21.65
N SER A 203 -27.71 26.72 22.96
CA SER A 203 -27.96 25.57 23.84
C SER A 203 -29.40 25.03 23.76
N SER A 204 -30.33 25.82 23.20
CA SER A 204 -31.78 25.55 23.23
C SER A 204 -32.37 24.98 21.92
N LYS A 205 -31.62 25.02 20.80
CA LYS A 205 -32.06 24.48 19.50
C LYS A 205 -31.21 23.27 19.09
N SER A 206 -31.65 22.07 19.49
CA SER A 206 -30.96 20.82 19.18
C SER A 206 -31.09 20.40 17.71
N LYS A 207 -29.96 20.33 17.00
CA LYS A 207 -29.49 19.27 16.09
C LYS A 207 -30.48 18.73 15.04
N GLY A 208 -30.66 19.49 13.96
CA GLY A 208 -31.11 18.99 12.65
C GLY A 208 -30.55 19.86 11.52
N ASP A 209 -30.45 19.33 10.30
CA ASP A 209 -30.00 20.07 9.08
C ASP A 209 -30.84 21.34 8.82
N SER A 210 -32.06 21.45 9.38
CA SER A 210 -32.96 22.60 9.22
C SER A 210 -32.59 23.84 10.05
N GLY A 211 -31.80 23.69 11.12
CA GLY A 211 -31.46 24.81 12.02
C GLY A 211 -30.62 25.90 11.35
N LEU A 212 -29.68 25.51 10.50
CA LEU A 212 -28.78 26.42 9.79
C LEU A 212 -29.50 27.39 8.84
N VAL A 213 -30.53 26.90 8.13
CA VAL A 213 -31.34 27.72 7.21
C VAL A 213 -32.17 28.74 7.99
N GLU A 214 -32.78 28.31 9.11
CA GLU A 214 -33.56 29.18 9.99
C GLU A 214 -32.70 30.28 10.63
N GLU A 215 -31.52 29.93 11.14
CA GLU A 215 -30.57 30.89 11.71
C GLU A 215 -30.08 31.90 10.67
N ALA A 216 -29.74 31.43 9.46
CA ALA A 216 -29.32 32.31 8.38
C ALA A 216 -30.45 33.25 7.94
N ARG A 217 -31.70 32.76 7.90
CA ARG A 217 -32.88 33.58 7.63
C ARG A 217 -33.04 34.68 8.67
N ASP A 218 -33.01 34.32 9.95
CA ASP A 218 -33.26 35.25 11.04
C ASP A 218 -32.16 36.33 11.09
N ALA A 219 -30.90 35.97 10.84
CA ALA A 219 -29.79 36.92 10.69
C ALA A 219 -29.97 37.87 9.48
N ILE A 220 -30.43 37.36 8.34
CA ILE A 220 -30.69 38.19 7.15
C ILE A 220 -31.81 39.20 7.42
N LEU A 221 -32.90 38.77 8.08
CA LEU A 221 -34.02 39.64 8.41
C LEU A 221 -33.62 40.71 9.43
N ALA A 222 -32.81 40.36 10.44
CA ALA A 222 -32.29 41.34 11.40
C ALA A 222 -31.41 42.41 10.72
N LEU A 223 -30.54 42.01 9.79
CA LEU A 223 -29.70 42.95 9.03
C LEU A 223 -30.51 43.84 8.07
N GLU A 224 -31.66 43.36 7.58
CA GLU A 224 -32.56 44.14 6.73
C GLU A 224 -33.19 45.31 7.50
N GLU A 225 -33.52 45.12 8.77
CA GLU A 225 -34.03 46.20 9.63
C GLU A 225 -32.98 47.30 9.89
N GLU A 226 -31.68 46.96 9.88
CA GLU A 226 -30.58 47.88 10.14
C GLU A 226 -30.14 48.72 8.92
N GLY A 227 -30.31 48.23 7.68
CA GLY A 227 -29.79 48.94 6.50
C GLY A 227 -30.23 48.41 5.13
N LYS A 228 -30.05 49.25 4.09
CA LYS A 228 -30.56 49.00 2.72
C LYS A 228 -29.51 48.45 1.74
N ASP A 229 -28.36 48.00 2.22
CA ASP A 229 -27.25 47.58 1.36
C ASP A 229 -27.28 46.10 0.98
N HIS A 230 -26.50 45.75 -0.05
CA HIS A 230 -26.50 44.39 -0.57
C HIS A 230 -25.84 43.41 0.40
N LEU A 231 -26.41 42.20 0.45
CA LEU A 231 -26.03 41.13 1.36
C LEU A 231 -25.54 39.90 0.59
N LEU A 232 -24.54 39.22 1.16
CA LEU A 232 -24.05 37.91 0.71
C LEU A 232 -24.16 36.90 1.86
N CYS A 233 -24.90 35.82 1.66
CA CYS A 233 -25.00 34.72 2.61
C CYS A 233 -24.27 33.48 2.08
N PHE A 234 -23.37 32.93 2.88
CA PHE A 234 -22.65 31.69 2.56
C PHE A 234 -23.36 30.47 3.12
N LEU A 235 -23.75 29.55 2.23
CA LEU A 235 -24.43 28.30 2.56
C LEU A 235 -23.65 27.08 2.04
N PRO A 236 -23.70 25.94 2.73
CA PRO A 236 -22.89 24.79 2.37
C PRO A 236 -23.40 24.07 1.11
N THR A 237 -24.71 24.07 0.83
CA THR A 237 -25.30 23.26 -0.25
C THR A 237 -26.32 24.01 -1.11
N GLU A 238 -26.54 23.50 -2.34
CA GLU A 238 -27.57 24.00 -3.26
C GLU A 238 -28.97 23.92 -2.64
N ARG A 239 -29.24 22.87 -1.87
CA ARG A 239 -30.54 22.67 -1.22
C ARG A 239 -30.81 23.78 -0.21
N ASP A 240 -29.84 24.09 0.64
CA ASP A 240 -29.97 25.14 1.65
C ASP A 240 -30.21 26.51 0.99
N ILE A 241 -29.57 26.76 -0.15
CA ILE A 241 -29.80 27.98 -0.95
C ILE A 241 -31.24 28.05 -1.45
N GLN A 242 -31.79 26.95 -1.98
CA GLN A 242 -33.16 26.93 -2.49
C GLN A 242 -34.19 27.05 -1.36
N ASP A 243 -33.99 26.30 -0.27
CA ASP A 243 -34.88 26.31 0.89
C ASP A 243 -34.91 27.73 1.51
N LEU A 244 -33.75 28.35 1.75
CA LEU A 244 -33.68 29.73 2.26
C LEU A 244 -34.25 30.75 1.26
N SER A 245 -33.98 30.58 -0.04
CA SER A 245 -34.52 31.48 -1.06
C SER A 245 -36.03 31.47 -1.07
N ALA A 246 -36.66 30.29 -0.96
CA ALA A 246 -38.10 30.14 -0.95
C ALA A 246 -38.72 30.83 0.28
N GLU A 247 -38.10 30.69 1.45
CA GLU A 247 -38.55 31.36 2.67
C GLU A 247 -38.41 32.89 2.60
N LEU A 248 -37.27 33.39 2.10
CA LEU A 248 -37.03 34.83 1.99
C LEU A 248 -37.95 35.52 0.99
N ILE A 249 -38.24 34.87 -0.16
CA ILE A 249 -39.17 35.41 -1.16
C ILE A 249 -40.58 35.58 -0.58
N GLN A 250 -41.00 34.75 0.38
CA GLN A 250 -42.30 34.89 1.03
C GLN A 250 -42.34 36.00 2.08
N LYS A 251 -41.20 36.29 2.73
CA LYS A 251 -41.11 37.26 3.83
C LYS A 251 -40.72 38.67 3.38
N LEU A 252 -39.97 38.80 2.28
CA LEU A 252 -39.44 40.07 1.79
C LEU A 252 -40.30 40.67 0.67
N ASP A 253 -40.34 42.01 0.60
CA ASP A 253 -41.03 42.74 -0.47
C ASP A 253 -40.25 42.66 -1.79
N ASP A 254 -40.78 41.95 -2.79
CA ASP A 254 -40.21 41.84 -4.15
C ASP A 254 -39.94 43.21 -4.78
N LYS A 255 -40.71 44.26 -4.46
CA LYS A 255 -40.43 45.60 -5.02
C LYS A 255 -39.12 46.21 -4.52
N LYS A 256 -38.63 45.77 -3.35
CA LYS A 256 -37.42 46.30 -2.70
C LYS A 256 -36.23 45.38 -2.81
N PHE A 257 -36.44 44.06 -2.80
CA PHE A 257 -35.38 43.07 -2.70
C PHE A 257 -35.33 42.13 -3.91
N ASP A 258 -34.11 41.78 -4.31
CA ASP A 258 -33.85 40.67 -5.24
C ASP A 258 -33.12 39.56 -4.48
N VAL A 259 -33.79 38.43 -4.26
CA VAL A 259 -33.18 37.22 -3.70
C VAL A 259 -32.61 36.38 -4.85
N LEU A 260 -31.28 36.24 -4.88
CA LEU A 260 -30.55 35.63 -5.99
C LEU A 260 -29.69 34.46 -5.50
N SER A 261 -29.81 33.30 -6.15
CA SER A 261 -28.93 32.16 -5.89
C SER A 261 -27.60 32.26 -6.65
N LEU A 262 -26.52 31.70 -6.09
CA LEU A 262 -25.22 31.57 -6.76
C LEU A 262 -24.48 30.27 -6.37
N PHE A 263 -24.52 29.28 -7.25
CA PHE A 263 -23.82 28.00 -7.09
C PHE A 263 -23.35 27.43 -8.43
N GLY A 264 -22.32 26.57 -8.40
CA GLY A 264 -21.56 26.18 -9.60
C GLY A 264 -22.33 25.42 -10.70
N ARG A 265 -23.52 24.85 -10.41
CA ARG A 265 -24.34 24.15 -11.41
C ARG A 265 -25.22 25.08 -12.25
N MET A 266 -25.46 26.31 -11.81
CA MET A 266 -26.33 27.28 -12.47
C MET A 266 -25.87 27.61 -13.88
N SER A 267 -26.81 27.99 -14.76
CA SER A 267 -26.47 28.43 -16.11
C SER A 267 -25.70 29.77 -16.09
N PRO A 268 -24.86 30.07 -17.10
CA PRO A 268 -24.11 31.32 -17.14
C PRO A 268 -25.01 32.55 -17.18
N ARG A 269 -26.21 32.41 -17.77
CA ARG A 269 -27.22 33.49 -17.80
C ARG A 269 -27.73 33.79 -16.39
N GLU A 270 -27.99 32.77 -15.58
CA GLU A 270 -28.44 32.94 -14.19
C GLU A 270 -27.31 33.46 -13.30
N GLN A 271 -26.08 32.92 -13.43
CA GLN A 271 -24.92 33.44 -12.71
C GLN A 271 -24.66 34.92 -13.03
N LYS A 272 -24.89 35.35 -14.29
CA LYS A 272 -24.74 36.76 -14.67
C LYS A 272 -25.75 37.68 -13.99
N LYS A 273 -26.92 37.19 -13.56
CA LYS A 273 -27.94 38.02 -12.88
C LYS A 273 -27.39 38.68 -11.62
N VAL A 274 -26.49 38.02 -10.89
CA VAL A 274 -25.92 38.59 -9.65
C VAL A 274 -25.07 39.84 -9.89
N PHE A 275 -24.62 40.09 -11.13
CA PHE A 275 -23.85 41.28 -11.50
C PHE A 275 -24.70 42.40 -12.12
N GLN A 276 -25.96 42.13 -12.44
CA GLN A 276 -26.84 43.12 -13.06
C GLN A 276 -27.35 44.10 -12.02
N ASN A 277 -27.40 45.38 -12.37
CA ASN A 277 -27.96 46.42 -11.51
C ASN A 277 -29.47 46.50 -11.75
N SER A 278 -30.27 46.18 -10.73
CA SER A 278 -31.73 46.19 -10.77
C SER A 278 -32.36 47.36 -10.02
N GLY A 279 -31.56 48.22 -9.36
CA GLY A 279 -32.05 49.28 -8.48
C GLY A 279 -32.63 48.81 -7.14
N LYS A 280 -32.76 47.48 -6.95
CA LYS A 280 -33.21 46.82 -5.71
C LYS A 280 -32.03 46.41 -4.83
N THR A 281 -32.31 46.16 -3.56
CA THR A 281 -31.32 45.60 -2.63
C THR A 281 -31.16 44.10 -2.90
N ARG A 282 -29.97 43.68 -3.31
CA ARG A 282 -29.67 42.28 -3.63
C ARG A 282 -29.30 41.49 -2.37
N ILE A 283 -29.94 40.33 -2.21
CA ILE A 283 -29.58 39.30 -1.24
C ILE A 283 -29.08 38.10 -2.04
N VAL A 284 -27.77 37.89 -2.04
CA VAL A 284 -27.14 36.80 -2.78
C VAL A 284 -26.88 35.63 -1.84
N LEU A 285 -27.49 34.48 -2.15
CA LEU A 285 -27.30 33.22 -1.43
C LEU A 285 -26.32 32.34 -2.20
N ALA A 286 -25.12 32.14 -1.65
CA ALA A 286 -24.00 31.57 -2.39
C ALA A 286 -23.30 30.41 -1.66
N THR A 287 -22.71 29.53 -2.47
CA THR A 287 -21.69 28.59 -1.98
C THR A 287 -20.32 29.28 -1.90
N ASN A 288 -19.24 28.52 -1.61
CA ASN A 288 -17.86 29.01 -1.65
C ASN A 288 -17.41 29.58 -3.02
N ILE A 289 -18.22 29.48 -4.08
CA ILE A 289 -17.98 30.18 -5.36
C ILE A 289 -17.80 31.70 -5.19
N ALA A 290 -18.47 32.31 -4.20
CA ALA A 290 -18.34 33.74 -3.92
C ALA A 290 -17.14 34.08 -3.02
N GLU A 291 -16.49 33.08 -2.40
CA GLU A 291 -15.42 33.26 -1.41
C GLU A 291 -14.11 33.72 -2.03
N THR A 292 -13.80 33.27 -3.25
CA THR A 292 -12.55 33.55 -3.96
C THR A 292 -12.81 34.08 -5.37
N SER A 293 -13.72 33.46 -6.15
CA SER A 293 -13.76 33.60 -7.62
C SER A 293 -14.48 34.83 -8.17
N LEU A 294 -15.44 35.39 -7.42
CA LEU A 294 -16.34 36.40 -7.95
C LEU A 294 -16.45 37.58 -6.99
N THR A 295 -16.28 38.78 -7.52
CA THR A 295 -16.42 40.02 -6.76
C THR A 295 -17.77 40.62 -7.09
N ILE A 296 -18.75 40.37 -6.23
CA ILE A 296 -20.09 40.94 -6.40
C ILE A 296 -20.04 42.41 -5.97
N PRO A 297 -20.37 43.37 -6.85
CA PRO A 297 -20.24 44.79 -6.53
C PRO A 297 -21.28 45.22 -5.49
N GLY A 298 -20.87 46.04 -4.53
CA GLY A 298 -21.76 46.71 -3.58
C GLY A 298 -22.17 45.90 -2.35
N ILE A 299 -21.57 44.74 -2.10
CA ILE A 299 -21.81 43.95 -0.88
C ILE A 299 -21.27 44.69 0.35
N ALA A 300 -22.14 44.96 1.31
CA ALA A 300 -21.80 45.56 2.60
C ALA A 300 -22.05 44.59 3.77
N TYR A 301 -23.01 43.68 3.61
CA TYR A 301 -23.36 42.69 4.63
C TYR A 301 -22.94 41.28 4.21
N VAL A 302 -22.36 40.53 5.13
CA VAL A 302 -22.04 39.11 4.95
C VAL A 302 -22.65 38.30 6.09
N VAL A 303 -23.37 37.23 5.75
CA VAL A 303 -23.80 36.20 6.69
C VAL A 303 -23.00 34.93 6.41
N ASP A 304 -22.24 34.47 7.40
CA ASP A 304 -21.36 33.30 7.29
C ASP A 304 -21.85 32.17 8.21
N THR A 305 -22.37 31.10 7.60
CA THR A 305 -22.76 29.87 8.32
C THR A 305 -21.56 29.10 8.89
N GLY A 306 -20.33 29.42 8.44
CA GLY A 306 -19.12 28.72 8.90
C GLY A 306 -18.97 27.30 8.34
N MET A 307 -19.82 26.88 7.40
CA MET A 307 -19.81 25.54 6.81
C MET A 307 -19.51 25.59 5.31
N ALA A 308 -18.93 24.51 4.78
CA ALA A 308 -18.72 24.33 3.34
C ALA A 308 -18.73 22.85 2.96
N ARG A 309 -19.15 22.53 1.73
CA ARG A 309 -18.88 21.22 1.14
C ARG A 309 -17.44 21.15 0.67
N VAL A 310 -16.71 20.17 1.19
CA VAL A 310 -15.29 19.94 0.85
C VAL A 310 -15.15 18.57 0.22
N SER A 311 -14.42 18.47 -0.91
CA SER A 311 -14.17 17.16 -1.51
C SER A 311 -13.06 16.43 -0.76
N ARG A 312 -13.33 15.17 -0.40
CA ARG A 312 -12.35 14.25 0.19
C ARG A 312 -12.35 12.93 -0.55
N TYR A 313 -11.16 12.42 -0.85
CA TYR A 313 -10.97 11.10 -1.42
C TYR A 313 -10.47 10.13 -0.34
N ASN A 314 -11.12 8.96 -0.22
CA ASN A 314 -10.62 7.89 0.62
C ASN A 314 -9.82 6.89 -0.24
N PRO A 315 -8.50 6.74 -0.04
CA PRO A 315 -7.66 5.85 -0.85
C PRO A 315 -7.99 4.36 -0.71
N GLN A 316 -8.50 3.92 0.44
CA GLN A 316 -8.81 2.51 0.70
C GLN A 316 -10.11 2.10 0.00
N THR A 317 -11.18 2.86 0.22
CA THR A 317 -12.50 2.57 -0.37
C THR A 317 -12.60 3.06 -1.82
N ARG A 318 -11.69 3.96 -2.25
CA ARG A 318 -11.69 4.64 -3.55
C ARG A 318 -12.93 5.48 -3.80
N ILE A 319 -13.57 5.94 -2.72
CA ILE A 319 -14.80 6.72 -2.78
C ILE A 319 -14.45 8.20 -2.64
N GLN A 320 -15.09 9.02 -3.47
CA GLN A 320 -15.04 10.46 -3.34
C GLN A 320 -16.25 10.94 -2.53
N GLY A 321 -15.98 11.51 -1.36
CA GLY A 321 -16.95 12.16 -0.51
C GLY A 321 -17.04 13.66 -0.75
N LEU A 322 -18.22 14.21 -0.48
CA LEU A 322 -18.46 15.66 -0.41
C LEU A 322 -19.10 16.02 0.94
N PRO A 323 -18.44 15.72 2.08
CA PRO A 323 -18.94 16.07 3.40
C PRO A 323 -19.10 17.58 3.55
N VAL A 324 -20.06 17.97 4.39
CA VAL A 324 -20.18 19.35 4.88
C VAL A 324 -19.31 19.45 6.14
N GLU A 325 -18.35 20.36 6.14
CA GLU A 325 -17.37 20.54 7.22
C GLU A 325 -17.28 22.01 7.62
N LYS A 326 -16.73 22.26 8.82
CA LYS A 326 -16.40 23.61 9.27
C LYS A 326 -15.30 24.20 8.39
N ILE A 327 -15.43 25.47 8.01
CA ILE A 327 -14.38 26.20 7.29
C ILE A 327 -13.20 26.54 8.20
N SER A 328 -12.02 26.73 7.62
CA SER A 328 -10.82 27.22 8.30
C SER A 328 -10.95 28.70 8.69
N GLN A 329 -10.09 29.16 9.60
CA GLN A 329 -10.01 30.58 9.96
C GLN A 329 -9.67 31.46 8.74
N ALA A 330 -8.77 31.00 7.87
CA ALA A 330 -8.42 31.70 6.63
C ALA A 330 -9.64 31.88 5.71
N SER A 331 -10.43 30.81 5.48
CA SER A 331 -11.67 30.90 4.69
C SER A 331 -12.69 31.86 5.32
N ALA A 332 -12.87 31.82 6.64
CA ALA A 332 -13.76 32.74 7.34
C ALA A 332 -13.31 34.21 7.17
N ARG A 333 -12.01 34.49 7.25
CA ARG A 333 -11.44 35.84 6.99
C ARG A 333 -11.67 36.28 5.53
N GLN A 334 -11.53 35.37 4.56
CA GLN A 334 -11.82 35.66 3.14
C GLN A 334 -13.31 35.97 2.90
N ARG A 335 -14.22 35.25 3.56
CA ARG A 335 -15.66 35.53 3.52
C ARG A 335 -15.98 36.88 4.13
N THR A 336 -15.39 37.22 5.28
CA THR A 336 -15.50 38.55 5.89
C THR A 336 -15.04 39.65 4.94
N GLY A 337 -13.91 39.47 4.24
CA GLY A 337 -13.39 40.42 3.24
C GLY A 337 -14.22 40.56 1.95
N ARG A 338 -15.36 39.88 1.84
CA ARG A 338 -16.37 40.15 0.80
C ARG A 338 -17.24 41.36 1.18
N ALA A 339 -17.42 41.63 2.47
CA ALA A 339 -17.77 42.94 2.99
C ALA A 339 -16.51 43.83 3.03
N GLY A 340 -16.65 45.15 3.03
CA GLY A 340 -15.50 46.05 3.21
C GLY A 340 -14.72 46.40 1.93
N ARG A 341 -15.18 46.01 0.74
CA ARG A 341 -14.47 46.31 -0.52
C ARG A 341 -14.67 47.73 -1.04
N VAL A 342 -15.88 48.25 -0.90
CA VAL A 342 -16.28 49.56 -1.43
C VAL A 342 -16.60 50.55 -0.31
N LYS A 343 -17.06 50.05 0.84
CA LYS A 343 -17.43 50.83 2.02
C LYS A 343 -17.38 49.93 3.27
N PRO A 344 -17.42 50.50 4.49
CA PRO A 344 -17.51 49.72 5.72
C PRO A 344 -18.69 48.75 5.68
N GLY A 345 -18.53 47.60 6.33
CA GLY A 345 -19.52 46.52 6.28
C GLY A 345 -19.65 45.76 7.59
N VAL A 346 -20.58 44.81 7.63
CA VAL A 346 -20.82 43.93 8.78
C VAL A 346 -20.77 42.48 8.32
N CYS A 347 -20.11 41.64 9.10
CA CYS A 347 -20.05 40.19 8.92
C CYS A 347 -20.64 39.51 10.15
N VAL A 348 -21.78 38.86 9.98
CA VAL A 348 -22.44 38.05 11.01
C VAL A 348 -22.02 36.60 10.83
N ARG A 349 -21.40 36.02 11.85
CA ARG A 349 -20.97 34.61 11.91
C ARG A 349 -21.96 33.85 12.77
N LEU A 350 -22.58 32.81 12.22
CA LEU A 350 -23.58 31.97 12.91
C LEU A 350 -22.93 30.93 13.84
N TYR A 351 -21.73 31.24 14.34
CA TYR A 351 -20.95 30.38 15.22
C TYR A 351 -20.24 31.28 16.24
N THR A 352 -19.86 30.70 17.38
CA THR A 352 -19.25 31.44 18.50
C THR A 352 -17.80 31.82 18.18
N GLU A 353 -17.27 32.80 18.93
CA GLU A 353 -15.85 33.16 18.83
C GLU A 353 -14.93 32.01 19.30
N GLU A 354 -15.34 31.24 20.29
CA GLU A 354 -14.64 30.02 20.72
C GLU A 354 -14.55 28.99 19.58
N ASP A 355 -15.67 28.73 18.89
CA ASP A 355 -15.69 27.84 17.72
C ASP A 355 -14.80 28.36 16.58
N PHE A 356 -14.70 29.68 16.40
CA PHE A 356 -13.79 30.28 15.43
C PHE A 356 -12.31 30.03 15.79
N ASN A 357 -11.95 30.22 17.06
CA ASN A 357 -10.58 30.07 17.55
C ASN A 357 -10.11 28.61 17.56
N ASP A 358 -11.03 27.66 17.79
CA ASP A 358 -10.77 26.21 17.77
C ASP A 358 -10.62 25.61 16.35
N ARG A 359 -10.96 26.36 15.30
CA ARG A 359 -10.81 25.89 13.91
C ARG A 359 -9.35 25.92 13.47
N GLU A 360 -9.01 25.01 12.57
CA GLU A 360 -7.75 25.02 11.85
C GLU A 360 -7.50 26.37 11.16
N GLU A 361 -6.26 26.86 11.24
CA GLU A 361 -5.89 28.17 10.68
C GLU A 361 -6.05 28.19 9.15
N PHE A 362 -5.69 27.08 8.49
CA PHE A 362 -5.70 26.95 7.04
C PHE A 362 -6.44 25.69 6.58
N THR A 363 -7.03 25.75 5.39
CA THR A 363 -7.66 24.60 4.74
C THR A 363 -6.59 23.59 4.30
N GLU A 364 -6.84 22.30 4.50
CA GLU A 364 -5.93 21.25 4.06
C GLU A 364 -5.69 21.30 2.52
N PRO A 365 -4.45 21.26 2.04
CA PRO A 365 -4.13 21.39 0.61
C PRO A 365 -4.73 20.24 -0.21
N GLU A 366 -5.04 20.50 -1.48
CA GLU A 366 -5.73 19.53 -2.35
C GLU A 366 -4.96 18.20 -2.47
N ILE A 367 -3.63 18.25 -2.49
CA ILE A 367 -2.76 17.07 -2.62
C ILE A 367 -2.95 16.04 -1.48
N ARG A 368 -3.41 16.46 -0.30
CA ARG A 368 -3.63 15.54 0.84
C ARG A 368 -5.02 14.91 0.85
N ARG A 369 -5.96 15.44 0.07
CA ARG A 369 -7.39 15.06 0.08
C ARG A 369 -7.92 14.54 -1.26
N SER A 370 -7.05 14.33 -2.24
CA SER A 370 -7.40 13.90 -3.61
C SER A 370 -6.71 12.60 -4.02
N ASN A 371 -7.15 12.00 -5.13
CA ASN A 371 -6.56 10.79 -5.68
C ASN A 371 -5.21 11.10 -6.34
N LEU A 372 -4.13 10.52 -5.80
CA LEU A 372 -2.76 10.76 -6.26
C LEU A 372 -2.32 9.94 -7.48
N SER A 373 -3.17 9.08 -8.04
CA SER A 373 -2.78 8.21 -9.16
C SER A 373 -2.26 8.99 -10.36
N ASN A 374 -2.90 10.12 -10.71
CA ASN A 374 -2.42 11.02 -11.77
C ASN A 374 -1.05 11.62 -11.44
N VAL A 375 -0.85 12.06 -10.19
CA VAL A 375 0.39 12.69 -9.72
C VAL A 375 1.55 11.70 -9.76
N VAL A 376 1.34 10.51 -9.19
CA VAL A 376 2.35 9.45 -9.15
C VAL A 376 2.76 9.06 -10.57
N LEU A 377 1.80 8.84 -11.48
CA LEU A 377 2.11 8.51 -12.86
C LEU A 377 2.86 9.66 -13.57
N GLN A 378 2.43 10.90 -13.37
CA GLN A 378 3.07 12.07 -13.97
C GLN A 378 4.51 12.22 -13.49
N LEU A 379 4.76 12.25 -12.17
CA LEU A 379 6.11 12.38 -11.60
C LEU A 379 7.01 11.23 -12.07
N ARG A 380 6.52 9.99 -12.02
CA ARG A 380 7.28 8.82 -12.49
C ARG A 380 7.56 8.86 -13.98
N SER A 381 6.61 9.31 -14.82
CA SER A 381 6.83 9.48 -16.26
C SER A 381 7.88 10.55 -16.57
N LEU A 382 8.06 11.50 -15.65
CA LEU A 382 9.08 12.52 -15.68
C LEU A 382 10.40 12.07 -15.02
N ASN A 383 10.56 10.79 -14.70
CA ASN A 383 11.71 10.24 -13.97
C ASN A 383 12.03 10.97 -12.67
N LEU A 384 11.02 11.58 -12.04
CA LEU A 384 11.15 12.20 -10.72
C LEU A 384 10.84 11.15 -9.65
N SER A 385 11.65 11.12 -8.59
CA SER A 385 11.37 10.32 -7.40
C SER A 385 10.14 10.90 -6.71
N VAL A 386 9.09 10.10 -6.56
CA VAL A 386 7.86 10.53 -5.86
C VAL A 386 8.14 10.66 -4.37
N GLU A 387 9.00 9.80 -3.84
CA GLU A 387 9.37 9.73 -2.43
C GLU A 387 10.25 10.93 -2.02
N ASP A 388 11.17 11.34 -2.89
CA ASP A 388 12.08 12.47 -2.64
C ASP A 388 11.55 13.79 -3.20
N PHE A 389 10.37 13.78 -3.81
CA PHE A 389 9.79 14.98 -4.38
C PHE A 389 9.52 16.01 -3.26
N PRO A 390 9.99 17.26 -3.40
CA PRO A 390 9.86 18.26 -2.35
C PRO A 390 8.43 18.81 -2.32
N PHE A 391 7.50 18.09 -1.69
CA PHE A 391 6.18 18.64 -1.39
C PHE A 391 6.27 19.65 -0.25
N ILE A 392 5.53 20.76 -0.35
CA ILE A 392 5.41 21.74 0.75
C ILE A 392 4.81 21.06 1.98
N GLN A 393 3.74 20.30 1.76
CA GLN A 393 3.13 19.42 2.75
C GLN A 393 2.90 18.05 2.09
N PRO A 394 3.65 17.01 2.47
CA PRO A 394 3.56 15.72 1.81
C PRO A 394 2.20 15.03 2.08
N PRO A 395 1.66 14.27 1.10
CA PRO A 395 0.49 13.43 1.30
C PRO A 395 0.74 12.26 2.28
N PRO A 396 -0.31 11.70 2.90
CA PRO A 396 -0.19 10.52 3.75
C PRO A 396 0.28 9.29 2.96
N ARG A 397 1.00 8.37 3.62
CA ARG A 397 1.56 7.16 2.98
C ARG A 397 0.46 6.25 2.42
N SER A 398 -0.70 6.19 3.08
CA SER A 398 -1.88 5.47 2.60
C SER A 398 -2.36 5.94 1.21
N ALA A 399 -2.29 7.24 0.93
CA ALA A 399 -2.65 7.81 -0.38
C ALA A 399 -1.66 7.36 -1.48
N PHE A 400 -0.36 7.32 -1.19
CA PHE A 400 0.62 6.77 -2.12
C PHE A 400 0.42 5.28 -2.36
N ARG A 401 0.24 4.47 -1.31
CA ARG A 401 -0.06 3.03 -1.44
C ARG A 401 -1.30 2.79 -2.31
N GLY A 402 -2.37 3.55 -2.09
CA GLY A 402 -3.58 3.50 -2.90
C GLY A 402 -3.35 3.85 -4.37
N ALA A 403 -2.52 4.87 -4.65
CA ALA A 403 -2.14 5.26 -6.00
C ALA A 403 -1.29 4.19 -6.71
N TYR A 404 -0.24 3.66 -6.07
CA TYR A 404 0.60 2.58 -6.61
C TYR A 404 -0.24 1.34 -6.94
N LYS A 405 -1.12 0.93 -6.02
CA LYS A 405 -2.04 -0.18 -6.24
C LYS A 405 -2.97 0.06 -7.42
N SER A 406 -3.57 1.24 -7.52
CA SER A 406 -4.48 1.58 -8.63
C SER A 406 -3.75 1.62 -9.97
N LEU A 407 -2.55 2.19 -10.03
CA LEU A 407 -1.75 2.24 -11.26
C LEU A 407 -1.23 0.87 -11.70
N PHE A 408 -0.84 0.01 -10.76
CA PHE A 408 -0.48 -1.38 -11.03
C PHE A 408 -1.67 -2.14 -11.63
N GLU A 409 -2.86 -2.01 -11.04
CA GLU A 409 -4.08 -2.63 -11.55
C GLU A 409 -4.47 -2.16 -12.96
N LEU A 410 -4.24 -0.88 -13.26
CA LEU A 410 -4.43 -0.34 -14.60
C LEU A 410 -3.37 -0.83 -15.59
N GLY A 411 -2.29 -1.45 -15.14
CA GLY A 411 -1.14 -1.88 -15.93
C GLY A 411 -0.15 -0.75 -16.23
N ALA A 412 -0.24 0.38 -15.53
CA ALA A 412 0.63 1.54 -15.73
C ALA A 412 1.99 1.41 -15.01
N LEU A 413 2.06 0.59 -13.95
CA LEU A 413 3.27 0.31 -13.19
C LEU A 413 3.60 -1.18 -13.17
N SER A 414 4.87 -1.53 -13.01
CA SER A 414 5.36 -2.91 -12.99
C SER A 414 5.04 -3.68 -11.70
N SER A 415 4.85 -2.99 -10.58
CA SER A 415 4.53 -3.57 -9.28
C SER A 415 3.76 -2.57 -8.41
N VAL A 416 3.25 -3.04 -7.26
CA VAL A 416 2.61 -2.20 -6.24
C VAL A 416 3.59 -1.51 -5.28
N GLU A 417 4.88 -1.84 -5.40
CA GLU A 417 5.92 -1.39 -4.49
C GLU A 417 6.44 0.01 -4.82
N ARG A 418 7.07 0.65 -3.82
CA ARG A 418 7.79 1.91 -4.04
C ARG A 418 8.94 1.67 -5.03
N GLY A 419 9.19 2.64 -5.90
CA GLY A 419 10.20 2.50 -6.96
C GLY A 419 9.74 1.71 -8.19
N ALA A 420 8.47 1.31 -8.28
CA ALA A 420 7.92 0.64 -9.46
C ALA A 420 8.17 1.45 -10.74
N ARG A 421 8.57 0.75 -11.81
CA ARG A 421 8.85 1.38 -13.11
C ARG A 421 7.55 1.59 -13.87
N VAL A 422 7.48 2.70 -14.61
CA VAL A 422 6.40 2.97 -15.55
C VAL A 422 6.50 1.98 -16.70
N THR A 423 5.41 1.27 -17.00
CA THR A 423 5.34 0.34 -18.14
C THR A 423 5.24 1.12 -19.46
N PRO A 424 5.49 0.52 -20.64
CA PRO A 424 5.23 1.19 -21.92
C PRO A 424 3.78 1.68 -22.04
N PHE A 425 2.83 0.89 -21.54
CA PHE A 425 1.43 1.27 -21.46
C PHE A 425 1.21 2.48 -20.54
N GLY A 426 1.81 2.48 -19.34
CA GLY A 426 1.78 3.62 -18.42
C GLY A 426 2.42 4.89 -19.00
N ALA A 427 3.47 4.74 -19.82
CA ALA A 427 4.11 5.86 -20.50
C ALA A 427 3.16 6.46 -21.54
N GLU A 428 2.48 5.65 -22.37
CA GLU A 428 1.43 6.14 -23.27
C GLU A 428 0.29 6.83 -22.50
N MET A 429 -0.17 6.26 -21.39
CA MET A 429 -1.20 6.86 -20.53
C MET A 429 -0.77 8.24 -20.03
N ALA A 430 0.47 8.39 -19.56
CA ALA A 430 0.98 9.64 -19.02
C ALA A 430 0.92 10.79 -20.03
N HIS A 431 0.99 10.51 -21.34
CA HIS A 431 0.92 11.52 -22.41
C HIS A 431 -0.49 12.08 -22.64
N LEU A 432 -1.54 11.40 -22.17
CA LEU A 432 -2.92 11.86 -22.30
C LEU A 432 -3.26 12.88 -21.17
N PRO A 433 -3.79 14.07 -21.49
CA PRO A 433 -4.11 15.11 -20.50
C PRO A 433 -5.47 14.84 -19.83
N MET A 434 -5.61 13.69 -19.20
CA MET A 434 -6.82 13.23 -18.54
C MET A 434 -6.52 12.27 -17.38
N ASP A 435 -7.57 11.85 -16.67
CA ASP A 435 -7.44 10.87 -15.59
C ASP A 435 -6.85 9.53 -16.06
N VAL A 436 -6.04 8.88 -15.23
CA VAL A 436 -5.39 7.60 -15.55
C VAL A 436 -6.40 6.49 -15.89
N ALA A 437 -7.56 6.44 -15.23
CA ALA A 437 -8.58 5.44 -15.55
C ALA A 437 -9.12 5.64 -16.97
N LEU A 438 -9.44 6.89 -17.33
CA LEU A 438 -9.92 7.24 -18.68
C LEU A 438 -8.85 7.02 -19.75
N SER A 439 -7.60 7.35 -19.44
CA SER A 439 -6.45 7.10 -20.33
C SER A 439 -6.32 5.62 -20.64
N ALA A 440 -6.44 4.77 -19.62
CA ALA A 440 -6.42 3.32 -19.76
C ALA A 440 -7.60 2.79 -20.61
N VAL A 441 -8.81 3.34 -20.43
CA VAL A 441 -9.99 3.00 -21.25
C VAL A 441 -9.72 3.31 -22.73
N LEU A 442 -9.23 4.50 -23.06
CA LEU A 442 -8.98 4.89 -24.46
C LEU A 442 -7.94 3.99 -25.15
N LEU A 443 -6.83 3.71 -24.47
CA LEU A 443 -5.78 2.87 -25.05
C LEU A 443 -6.24 1.41 -25.24
N ARG A 444 -7.10 0.89 -24.36
CA ARG A 444 -7.69 -0.45 -24.54
C ARG A 444 -8.83 -0.48 -25.56
N ALA A 445 -9.63 0.58 -25.65
CA ALA A 445 -10.65 0.74 -26.68
C ALA A 445 -10.05 0.76 -28.09
N ARG A 446 -8.84 1.31 -28.26
CA ARG A 446 -8.05 1.22 -29.49
C ARG A 446 -7.83 -0.24 -29.91
N ASN A 447 -7.41 -1.08 -28.97
CA ASN A 447 -7.14 -2.50 -29.24
C ASN A 447 -8.42 -3.32 -29.45
N ALA A 448 -9.54 -2.91 -28.85
CA ALA A 448 -10.84 -3.56 -28.98
C ALA A 448 -11.69 -3.07 -30.18
N GLY A 449 -11.15 -2.16 -31.00
CA GLY A 449 -11.84 -1.64 -32.19
C GLY A 449 -13.02 -0.70 -31.91
N VAL A 450 -13.10 -0.12 -30.71
CA VAL A 450 -14.23 0.72 -30.23
C VAL A 450 -13.76 2.12 -29.83
N LEU A 451 -12.72 2.63 -30.50
CA LEU A 451 -12.05 3.86 -30.10
C LEU A 451 -12.94 5.11 -30.25
N GLN A 452 -13.70 5.23 -31.35
CA GLN A 452 -14.58 6.40 -31.57
C GLN A 452 -15.62 6.59 -30.44
N PRO A 453 -16.47 5.58 -30.11
CA PRO A 453 -17.42 5.75 -29.01
C PRO A 453 -16.72 5.93 -27.67
N ALA A 454 -15.55 5.30 -27.45
CA ALA A 454 -14.78 5.49 -26.23
C ALA A 454 -14.25 6.93 -26.07
N ILE A 455 -13.76 7.58 -27.13
CA ILE A 455 -13.33 8.99 -27.09
C ILE A 455 -14.52 9.88 -26.75
N ILE A 456 -15.68 9.65 -27.37
CA ILE A 456 -16.91 10.42 -27.09
C ILE A 456 -17.26 10.30 -25.59
N VAL A 457 -17.36 9.07 -25.07
CA VAL A 457 -17.72 8.81 -23.67
C VAL A 457 -16.67 9.36 -22.71
N CYS A 458 -15.38 9.11 -22.93
CA CYS A 458 -14.33 9.60 -22.04
C CYS A 458 -14.22 11.12 -22.02
N SER A 459 -14.54 11.79 -23.15
CA SER A 459 -14.62 13.25 -23.21
C SER A 459 -15.79 13.76 -22.37
N ALA A 460 -16.94 13.09 -22.41
CA ALA A 460 -18.10 13.39 -21.56
C ALA A 460 -17.78 13.22 -20.07
N LEU A 461 -17.07 12.14 -19.73
CA LEU A 461 -16.68 11.84 -18.35
C LEU A 461 -15.65 12.85 -17.79
N SER A 462 -14.90 13.52 -18.66
CA SER A 462 -13.88 14.51 -18.30
C SER A 462 -14.44 15.92 -18.05
N ILE A 463 -15.73 16.16 -18.35
CA ILE A 463 -16.40 17.44 -18.14
C ILE A 463 -17.47 17.33 -17.06
N GLN A 464 -17.94 18.48 -16.60
CA GLN A 464 -19.19 18.54 -15.84
C GLN A 464 -20.36 18.12 -16.74
N ASP A 465 -21.36 17.45 -16.16
CA ASP A 465 -22.55 16.99 -16.88
C ASP A 465 -23.15 18.13 -17.75
N PRO A 466 -23.28 17.92 -19.07
CA PRO A 466 -23.78 18.95 -19.98
C PRO A 466 -25.27 19.22 -19.81
N ARG A 467 -26.03 18.34 -19.15
CA ARG A 467 -27.47 18.53 -18.93
C ARG A 467 -27.73 19.64 -17.93
N LEU A 468 -28.75 20.44 -18.23
CA LEU A 468 -29.26 21.51 -17.37
C LEU A 468 -30.55 21.07 -16.71
N PHE A 469 -30.65 21.36 -15.42
CA PHE A 469 -31.87 21.21 -14.64
C PHE A 469 -32.25 22.60 -14.12
N PRO A 470 -33.18 23.30 -14.80
CA PRO A 470 -33.64 24.62 -14.35
C PRO A 470 -34.12 24.58 -12.91
N SER A 471 -33.97 25.69 -12.18
CA SER A 471 -34.43 25.80 -10.79
C SER A 471 -35.96 25.78 -10.68
N GLU A 472 -36.68 26.28 -11.70
CA GLU A 472 -38.14 26.29 -11.73
C GLU A 472 -38.72 24.89 -11.98
N GLU A 473 -39.58 24.42 -11.06
CA GLU A 473 -40.11 23.05 -11.07
C GLU A 473 -40.81 22.61 -12.37
N PRO A 474 -41.62 23.45 -13.06
CA PRO A 474 -42.22 23.08 -14.35
C PRO A 474 -41.19 22.84 -15.45
N MET A 475 -40.16 23.70 -15.51
CA MET A 475 -39.09 23.55 -16.50
C MET A 475 -38.15 22.40 -16.14
N LYS A 476 -37.90 22.17 -14.85
CA LYS A 476 -37.12 21.04 -14.33
C LYS A 476 -37.74 19.70 -14.68
N GLU A 477 -39.04 19.54 -14.51
CA GLU A 477 -39.74 18.30 -14.87
C GLU A 477 -39.74 18.08 -16.39
N LYS A 478 -39.92 19.15 -17.17
CA LYS A 478 -39.78 19.10 -18.63
C LYS A 478 -38.38 18.68 -19.06
N ALA A 479 -37.33 19.20 -18.43
CA ALA A 479 -35.94 18.82 -18.68
C ALA A 479 -35.70 17.34 -18.33
N ARG A 480 -36.16 16.87 -17.16
CA ARG A 480 -36.08 15.45 -16.76
C ARG A 480 -36.74 14.52 -17.76
N ARG A 481 -37.96 14.84 -18.19
CA ARG A 481 -38.69 14.04 -19.18
C ARG A 481 -37.96 14.02 -20.54
N MET A 482 -37.40 15.14 -20.96
CA MET A 482 -36.60 15.24 -22.19
C MET A 482 -35.36 14.35 -22.13
N HIS A 483 -34.55 14.47 -21.06
CA HIS A 483 -33.33 13.66 -20.90
C HIS A 483 -33.63 12.17 -20.72
N LYS A 484 -34.71 11.82 -20.00
CA LYS A 484 -35.17 10.43 -19.88
C LYS A 484 -35.53 9.81 -21.23
N GLY A 485 -36.04 10.60 -22.18
CA GLY A 485 -36.31 10.17 -23.55
C GLY A 485 -35.06 9.78 -24.36
N MET A 486 -33.87 10.20 -23.93
CA MET A 486 -32.57 9.82 -24.53
C MET A 486 -31.94 8.59 -23.84
N GLY A 487 -32.62 8.02 -22.83
CA GLY A 487 -32.22 6.79 -22.15
C GLY A 487 -32.73 5.52 -22.83
N GLY A 488 -32.87 4.45 -22.06
CA GLY A 488 -33.38 3.15 -22.53
C GLY A 488 -32.28 2.19 -23.01
N HIS A 489 -31.01 2.52 -22.82
CA HIS A 489 -29.87 1.74 -23.31
C HIS A 489 -29.29 0.76 -22.27
N LYS A 490 -29.81 0.79 -21.04
CA LYS A 490 -29.26 0.08 -19.86
C LYS A 490 -27.80 0.46 -19.56
N SER A 491 -27.42 1.67 -19.95
CA SER A 491 -26.06 2.18 -19.81
C SER A 491 -26.05 3.70 -19.93
N ASP A 492 -25.59 4.37 -18.87
CA ASP A 492 -25.41 5.83 -18.87
C ASP A 492 -24.34 6.26 -19.88
N PHE A 493 -23.35 5.38 -20.16
CA PHE A 493 -22.33 5.63 -21.18
C PHE A 493 -22.93 5.70 -22.58
N LEU A 494 -23.88 4.81 -22.88
CA LEU A 494 -24.61 4.84 -24.15
C LEU A 494 -25.57 6.04 -24.22
N THR A 495 -26.12 6.51 -23.09
CA THR A 495 -26.89 7.76 -23.05
C THR A 495 -26.03 8.98 -23.44
N PHE A 496 -24.78 9.08 -22.98
CA PHE A 496 -23.87 10.13 -23.47
C PHE A 496 -23.65 10.03 -24.99
N LEU A 497 -23.54 8.81 -25.54
CA LEU A 497 -23.41 8.64 -26.98
C LEU A 497 -24.68 9.06 -27.73
N ALA A 498 -25.86 8.80 -27.17
CA ALA A 498 -27.14 9.26 -27.72
C ALA A 498 -27.24 10.79 -27.73
N GLU A 499 -26.88 11.43 -26.62
CA GLU A 499 -26.85 12.90 -26.47
C GLU A 499 -25.87 13.53 -27.49
N TRP A 500 -24.66 12.96 -27.61
CA TRP A 500 -23.65 13.37 -28.60
C TRP A 500 -24.18 13.29 -30.03
N ASN A 501 -24.70 12.12 -30.41
CA ASN A 501 -25.27 11.90 -31.73
C ASN A 501 -26.44 12.87 -32.01
N GLY A 502 -27.22 13.18 -30.99
CA GLY A 502 -28.32 14.14 -31.06
C GLY A 502 -27.85 15.52 -31.52
N PHE A 503 -26.89 16.12 -30.82
CA PHE A 503 -26.44 17.47 -31.19
C PHE A 503 -25.53 17.48 -32.43
N CYS A 504 -24.75 16.44 -32.68
CA CYS A 504 -23.89 16.37 -33.86
C CYS A 504 -24.67 16.26 -35.18
N ARG A 505 -25.88 15.68 -35.17
CA ARG A 505 -26.78 15.67 -36.34
C ARG A 505 -27.22 17.07 -36.75
N GLU A 506 -27.44 17.96 -35.78
CA GLU A 506 -27.85 19.35 -36.07
C GLU A 506 -26.65 20.29 -36.30
N TRP A 507 -25.56 20.13 -35.55
CA TRP A 507 -24.40 21.04 -35.59
C TRP A 507 -23.53 20.89 -36.85
N ASN A 508 -23.49 19.71 -37.47
CA ASN A 508 -22.75 19.36 -38.70
C ASN A 508 -21.26 19.79 -38.82
N GLY A 509 -20.65 20.34 -37.75
CA GLY A 509 -19.25 20.74 -37.69
C GLY A 509 -18.92 22.13 -38.23
N THR A 510 -19.91 22.92 -38.71
CA THR A 510 -19.62 24.20 -39.40
C THR A 510 -19.97 25.45 -38.61
N THR A 511 -21.13 25.49 -37.93
CA THR A 511 -21.61 26.73 -37.29
C THR A 511 -22.09 26.49 -35.85
N TRP A 512 -21.52 27.22 -34.90
CA TRP A 512 -21.87 27.10 -33.47
C TRP A 512 -23.31 27.51 -33.13
N ASN A 513 -23.98 28.27 -34.01
CA ASN A 513 -25.37 28.70 -33.80
C ASN A 513 -26.36 27.53 -33.82
N ALA A 514 -26.14 26.53 -34.67
CA ALA A 514 -26.98 25.34 -34.70
C ALA A 514 -26.89 24.57 -33.37
N LEU A 515 -25.67 24.36 -32.87
CA LEU A 515 -25.44 23.74 -31.56
C LEU A 515 -26.11 24.53 -30.42
N ARG A 516 -26.00 25.88 -30.43
CA ARG A 516 -26.63 26.71 -29.41
C ARG A 516 -28.15 26.53 -29.37
N LYS A 517 -28.82 26.53 -30.53
CA LYS A 517 -30.26 26.30 -30.64
C LYS A 517 -30.65 24.90 -30.14
N TYR A 518 -29.87 23.88 -30.48
CA TYR A 518 -30.09 22.53 -29.96
C TYR A 518 -29.98 22.47 -28.45
N CYS A 519 -28.90 23.03 -27.89
CA CYS A 519 -28.67 23.08 -26.45
C CYS A 519 -29.81 23.77 -25.69
N GLU A 520 -30.31 24.92 -26.19
CA GLU A 520 -31.45 25.63 -25.61
C GLU A 520 -32.73 24.77 -25.63
N LYS A 521 -33.02 24.12 -26.77
CA LYS A 521 -34.21 23.27 -26.94
C LYS A 521 -34.19 22.01 -26.07
N HIS A 522 -33.00 21.42 -25.86
CA HIS A 522 -32.82 20.13 -25.17
C HIS A 522 -32.30 20.26 -23.73
N PHE A 523 -32.35 21.46 -23.14
CA PHE A 523 -31.86 21.72 -21.78
C PHE A 523 -30.42 21.22 -21.58
N MET A 524 -29.51 21.66 -22.44
CA MET A 524 -28.08 21.38 -22.32
C MET A 524 -27.26 22.67 -22.30
N HIS A 525 -26.10 22.60 -21.66
CA HIS A 525 -25.21 23.72 -21.48
C HIS A 525 -24.27 23.88 -22.68
N PHE A 526 -24.51 24.90 -23.51
CA PHE A 526 -23.75 25.15 -24.74
C PHE A 526 -22.22 25.09 -24.57
N LEU A 527 -21.64 25.77 -23.56
CA LEU A 527 -20.19 25.74 -23.36
C LEU A 527 -19.65 24.37 -22.94
N ARG A 528 -20.43 23.54 -22.22
CA ARG A 528 -20.00 22.19 -21.82
C ARG A 528 -20.07 21.24 -23.02
N CYS A 529 -21.09 21.38 -23.87
CA CYS A 529 -21.15 20.65 -25.15
C CYS A 529 -20.00 21.05 -26.08
N ARG A 530 -19.64 22.34 -26.12
CA ARG A 530 -18.45 22.80 -26.85
C ARG A 530 -17.17 22.21 -26.26
N GLU A 531 -16.98 22.26 -24.94
CA GLU A 531 -15.82 21.64 -24.28
C GLU A 531 -15.75 20.13 -24.53
N TRP A 532 -16.90 19.44 -24.62
CA TRP A 532 -16.98 18.04 -25.01
C TRP A 532 -16.42 17.83 -26.42
N ILE A 533 -16.83 18.65 -27.39
CA ILE A 533 -16.31 18.60 -28.77
C ILE A 533 -14.81 18.89 -28.80
N ASP A 534 -14.37 19.94 -28.11
CA ASP A 534 -12.96 20.35 -28.07
C ASP A 534 -12.07 19.23 -27.47
N LEU A 535 -12.56 18.53 -26.44
CA LEU A 535 -11.89 17.35 -25.86
C LEU A 535 -11.86 16.16 -26.83
N TYR A 536 -12.99 15.88 -27.49
CA TYR A 536 -13.07 14.81 -28.48
C TYR A 536 -12.05 15.03 -29.61
N GLU A 537 -11.97 16.26 -30.14
CA GLU A 537 -11.00 16.63 -31.17
C GLU A 537 -9.56 16.59 -30.65
N GLN A 538 -9.31 17.07 -29.42
CA GLN A 538 -8.00 17.01 -28.78
C GLN A 538 -7.51 15.57 -28.64
N PHE A 539 -8.33 14.67 -28.09
CA PHE A 539 -7.97 13.27 -27.91
C PHE A 539 -7.82 12.55 -29.25
N SER A 540 -8.69 12.82 -30.23
CA SER A 540 -8.56 12.28 -31.59
C SER A 540 -7.23 12.69 -32.22
N ARG A 541 -6.81 13.96 -32.04
CA ARG A 541 -5.51 14.47 -32.53
C ARG A 541 -4.32 13.81 -31.83
N ILE A 542 -4.35 13.69 -30.50
CA ILE A 542 -3.28 13.06 -29.71
C ILE A 542 -3.14 11.57 -30.08
N LEU A 543 -4.26 10.87 -30.22
CA LEU A 543 -4.31 9.47 -30.65
C LEU A 543 -4.10 9.29 -32.16
N LYS A 544 -3.96 10.39 -32.91
CA LYS A 544 -3.74 10.45 -34.37
C LYS A 544 -4.81 9.71 -35.18
N VAL A 545 -6.07 9.82 -34.75
CA VAL A 545 -7.23 9.21 -35.43
C VAL A 545 -8.07 10.29 -36.10
N LYS A 546 -8.51 10.01 -37.33
CA LYS A 546 -9.47 10.84 -38.06
C LYS A 546 -10.72 10.02 -38.33
N PHE A 547 -11.88 10.56 -37.94
CA PHE A 547 -13.17 9.96 -38.21
C PHE A 547 -13.85 10.71 -39.36
N GLY A 548 -14.54 9.97 -40.25
CA GLY A 548 -15.26 10.57 -41.38
C GLY A 548 -16.53 11.32 -41.00
N SER A 549 -17.07 11.07 -39.80
CA SER A 549 -18.25 11.73 -39.25
C SER A 549 -18.14 11.83 -37.74
N TYR A 550 -18.68 12.91 -37.16
CA TYR A 550 -18.84 13.05 -35.71
C TYR A 550 -19.93 12.12 -35.16
N VAL A 551 -20.92 11.76 -35.96
CA VAL A 551 -22.00 10.85 -35.54
C VAL A 551 -21.45 9.43 -35.48
N CYS A 552 -21.71 8.75 -34.38
CA CYS A 552 -21.31 7.37 -34.11
C CYS A 552 -22.56 6.51 -33.88
N PRO A 553 -23.17 5.94 -34.94
CA PRO A 553 -24.37 5.12 -34.81
C PRO A 553 -24.15 3.91 -33.89
N PHE A 554 -25.17 3.51 -33.13
CA PHE A 554 -25.07 2.40 -32.17
C PHE A 554 -24.76 1.03 -32.81
N ASP A 555 -24.95 0.91 -34.12
CA ASP A 555 -24.69 -0.32 -34.88
C ASP A 555 -23.32 -0.31 -35.56
N SER A 556 -22.55 0.77 -35.40
CA SER A 556 -21.19 0.91 -35.96
C SER A 556 -20.09 0.25 -35.12
N PHE A 557 -20.42 -0.26 -33.92
CA PHE A 557 -19.46 -0.88 -33.01
C PHE A 557 -20.14 -1.93 -32.11
N HIS A 558 -19.34 -2.86 -31.59
CA HIS A 558 -19.83 -3.85 -30.62
C HIS A 558 -19.98 -3.22 -29.22
N ARG A 559 -21.21 -3.12 -28.72
CA ARG A 559 -21.51 -2.44 -27.44
C ARG A 559 -20.81 -3.10 -26.26
N ASP A 560 -20.68 -4.42 -26.25
CA ASP A 560 -20.00 -5.11 -25.15
C ASP A 560 -18.51 -4.81 -25.14
N ASN A 561 -17.88 -4.62 -26.30
CA ASN A 561 -16.45 -4.28 -26.36
C ASN A 561 -16.21 -2.88 -25.79
N LEU A 562 -17.16 -1.94 -25.96
CA LEU A 562 -17.11 -0.63 -25.31
C LEU A 562 -17.19 -0.76 -23.78
N HIS A 563 -18.12 -1.57 -23.27
CA HIS A 563 -18.25 -1.80 -21.83
C HIS A 563 -17.06 -2.56 -21.24
N ILE A 564 -16.50 -3.54 -21.96
CA ILE A 564 -15.25 -4.22 -21.58
C ILE A 564 -14.09 -3.22 -21.53
N ALA A 565 -13.99 -2.31 -22.50
CA ALA A 565 -12.97 -1.26 -22.47
C ALA A 565 -13.17 -0.32 -21.27
N LEU A 566 -14.40 0.11 -20.98
CA LEU A 566 -14.73 0.93 -19.81
C LEU A 566 -14.39 0.21 -18.49
N LEU A 567 -14.72 -1.08 -18.38
CA LEU A 567 -14.48 -1.91 -17.21
C LEU A 567 -13.01 -1.91 -16.79
N THR A 568 -12.09 -1.85 -17.76
CA THR A 568 -10.65 -1.84 -17.50
C THR A 568 -10.15 -0.60 -16.75
N GLY A 569 -10.85 0.54 -16.87
CA GLY A 569 -10.53 1.75 -16.12
C GLY A 569 -11.20 1.78 -14.74
N PHE A 570 -12.34 1.09 -14.59
CA PHE A 570 -13.26 1.27 -13.46
C PHE A 570 -13.52 -0.01 -12.67
N LEU A 571 -12.55 -0.92 -12.57
CA LEU A 571 -12.66 -2.17 -11.80
C LEU A 571 -13.09 -1.95 -10.33
N GLY A 572 -12.71 -0.82 -9.73
CA GLY A 572 -13.12 -0.46 -8.37
C GLY A 572 -14.60 -0.10 -8.23
N GLY A 573 -15.26 0.27 -9.33
CA GLY A 573 -16.68 0.62 -9.38
C GLY A 573 -17.60 -0.54 -9.77
N VAL A 574 -17.08 -1.76 -9.80
CA VAL A 574 -17.91 -2.97 -9.97
C VAL A 574 -18.74 -3.18 -8.70
N ALA A 575 -20.02 -3.43 -8.87
CA ALA A 575 -20.93 -3.74 -7.78
C ALA A 575 -21.89 -4.88 -8.15
N ARG A 576 -22.21 -5.72 -7.17
CA ARG A 576 -23.18 -6.81 -7.30
C ARG A 576 -24.43 -6.47 -6.49
N ARG A 577 -25.61 -6.73 -7.05
CA ARG A 577 -26.88 -6.50 -6.38
C ARG A 577 -27.01 -7.38 -5.12
N ASP A 578 -27.36 -6.76 -4.01
CA ASP A 578 -27.84 -7.43 -2.79
C ASP A 578 -29.38 -7.48 -2.86
N ARG A 579 -29.94 -8.69 -2.92
CA ARG A 579 -31.39 -8.89 -3.12
C ARG A 579 -32.19 -8.56 -1.86
N ASP A 580 -31.60 -8.73 -0.69
CA ASP A 580 -32.30 -8.61 0.58
C ASP A 580 -32.39 -7.15 1.02
N ASN A 581 -31.32 -6.39 0.79
CA ASN A 581 -31.19 -5.00 1.27
C ASN A 581 -31.58 -3.94 0.24
N GLY A 582 -31.95 -4.34 -0.98
CA GLY A 582 -32.30 -3.41 -2.07
C GLY A 582 -31.15 -2.47 -2.47
N CYS A 583 -29.90 -2.87 -2.22
CA CYS A 583 -28.69 -2.12 -2.50
C CYS A 583 -27.75 -2.91 -3.42
N TYR A 584 -26.56 -2.37 -3.68
CA TYR A 584 -25.47 -3.04 -4.37
C TYR A 584 -24.26 -3.09 -3.44
N ARG A 585 -23.60 -4.24 -3.37
CA ARG A 585 -22.32 -4.41 -2.69
C ARG A 585 -21.18 -4.14 -3.66
N LEU A 586 -20.36 -3.14 -3.37
CA LEU A 586 -19.13 -2.86 -4.12
C LEU A 586 -18.09 -3.95 -3.89
N VAL A 587 -17.11 -4.04 -4.79
CA VAL A 587 -15.94 -4.93 -4.62
C VAL A 587 -15.15 -4.63 -3.33
N GLY A 588 -15.21 -3.40 -2.82
CA GLY A 588 -14.64 -3.02 -1.51
C GLY A 588 -15.50 -3.41 -0.30
N GLY A 589 -16.61 -4.15 -0.49
CA GLY A 589 -17.51 -4.60 0.58
C GLY A 589 -18.57 -3.58 1.02
N ARG A 590 -18.44 -2.31 0.61
CA ARG A 590 -19.37 -1.24 1.00
C ARG A 590 -20.68 -1.30 0.22
N ASP A 591 -21.79 -1.04 0.90
CA ASP A 591 -23.09 -0.92 0.26
C ASP A 591 -23.24 0.42 -0.47
N ALA A 592 -23.87 0.38 -1.64
CA ALA A 592 -24.08 1.51 -2.53
C ALA A 592 -25.43 1.42 -3.23
N TYR A 593 -25.93 2.55 -3.73
CA TYR A 593 -27.22 2.66 -4.41
C TYR A 593 -27.03 3.25 -5.81
N LEU A 594 -27.79 2.78 -6.79
CA LEU A 594 -27.81 3.44 -8.10
C LEU A 594 -28.34 4.86 -7.95
N PHE A 595 -27.67 5.82 -8.57
CA PHE A 595 -28.12 7.20 -8.57
C PHE A 595 -29.50 7.31 -9.25
N PRO A 596 -30.48 8.05 -8.68
CA PRO A 596 -31.84 8.11 -9.22
C PRO A 596 -31.93 8.63 -10.67
N GLY A 597 -30.96 9.43 -11.10
CA GLY A 597 -30.87 9.94 -12.47
C GLY A 597 -30.23 8.99 -13.48
N SER A 598 -29.79 7.79 -13.07
CA SER A 598 -29.21 6.79 -13.97
C SER A 598 -30.29 6.10 -14.80
N ASP A 599 -29.96 5.71 -16.03
CA ASP A 599 -30.81 4.88 -16.88
C ASP A 599 -31.05 3.47 -16.30
N LEU A 600 -30.26 3.05 -15.30
CA LEU A 600 -30.45 1.78 -14.59
C LEU A 600 -31.39 1.89 -13.37
N ALA A 601 -31.81 3.10 -12.99
CA ALA A 601 -32.70 3.29 -11.85
C ALA A 601 -34.02 2.53 -12.09
N GLY A 602 -34.36 1.63 -11.18
CA GLY A 602 -35.56 0.77 -11.26
C GLY A 602 -35.44 -0.46 -12.17
N LYS A 603 -34.32 -0.67 -12.89
CA LYS A 603 -34.09 -1.86 -13.73
C LYS A 603 -33.41 -3.02 -12.98
N PHE A 604 -32.71 -2.70 -11.90
CA PHE A 604 -32.07 -3.64 -10.96
C PHE A 604 -31.25 -4.81 -11.57
N PRO A 605 -30.28 -4.54 -12.47
CA PRO A 605 -29.35 -5.57 -12.97
C PRO A 605 -28.55 -6.28 -11.86
N GLU A 606 -28.08 -7.50 -12.12
CA GLU A 606 -27.31 -8.26 -11.11
C GLU A 606 -25.90 -7.69 -10.89
N PHE A 607 -25.20 -7.34 -11.98
CA PHE A 607 -23.88 -6.70 -11.93
C PHE A 607 -23.91 -5.36 -12.64
N VAL A 608 -23.27 -4.38 -12.01
CA VAL A 608 -23.12 -3.03 -12.57
C VAL A 608 -21.67 -2.59 -12.52
N LEU A 609 -21.28 -1.84 -13.54
CA LEU A 609 -20.09 -1.01 -13.56
C LEU A 609 -20.50 0.42 -13.28
N SER A 610 -19.76 1.12 -12.43
CA SER A 610 -19.90 2.56 -12.22
C SER A 610 -18.55 3.24 -12.46
N ALA A 611 -18.54 4.30 -13.28
CA ALA A 611 -17.33 5.11 -13.46
C ALA A 611 -17.02 5.98 -12.24
N GLU A 612 -18.03 6.34 -11.45
CA GLU A 612 -17.88 7.21 -10.28
C GLU A 612 -18.73 6.75 -9.10
N VAL A 613 -18.05 6.48 -7.98
CA VAL A 613 -18.68 6.18 -6.69
C VAL A 613 -18.58 7.41 -5.81
N ARG A 614 -19.72 8.03 -5.50
CA ARG A 614 -19.80 9.29 -4.74
C ARG A 614 -20.54 9.12 -3.43
N GLU A 615 -19.97 9.62 -2.35
CA GLU A 615 -20.64 9.68 -1.05
C GLU A 615 -21.20 11.09 -0.80
N THR A 616 -22.52 11.14 -0.64
CA THR A 616 -23.25 12.36 -0.26
C THR A 616 -24.07 12.09 1.00
N SER A 617 -25.36 11.78 0.89
CA SER A 617 -26.17 11.25 2.00
C SER A 617 -25.99 9.75 2.18
N ARG A 618 -25.73 9.05 1.07
CA ARG A 618 -25.36 7.64 0.98
C ARG A 618 -24.30 7.50 -0.11
N VAL A 619 -23.77 6.30 -0.25
CA VAL A 619 -22.88 5.94 -1.35
C VAL A 619 -23.71 5.70 -2.60
N PHE A 620 -23.47 6.47 -3.64
CA PHE A 620 -24.16 6.38 -4.92
C PHE A 620 -23.22 5.94 -6.04
N LEU A 621 -23.69 4.98 -6.83
CA LEU A 621 -23.12 4.59 -8.11
C LEU A 621 -23.66 5.52 -9.18
N THR A 622 -22.78 6.30 -9.79
CA THR A 622 -23.11 7.26 -10.83
C THR A 622 -22.43 6.87 -12.14
N LYS A 623 -23.02 7.26 -13.29
CA LYS A 623 -22.49 6.92 -14.61
C LYS A 623 -22.29 5.40 -14.74
N ALA A 624 -23.40 4.67 -14.64
CA ALA A 624 -23.41 3.22 -14.48
C ALA A 624 -23.91 2.47 -15.72
N SER A 625 -23.50 1.22 -15.87
CA SER A 625 -23.96 0.29 -16.91
C SER A 625 -24.12 -1.13 -16.40
N GLU A 626 -25.06 -1.87 -16.98
CA GLU A 626 -25.15 -3.32 -16.79
C GLU A 626 -23.91 -3.99 -17.40
N ILE A 627 -23.35 -4.97 -16.68
CA ILE A 627 -22.20 -5.76 -17.14
C ILE A 627 -22.43 -7.24 -16.86
N MET A 628 -21.71 -8.10 -17.58
CA MET A 628 -21.73 -9.54 -17.38
C MET A 628 -20.49 -10.02 -16.59
N PRO A 629 -20.60 -11.06 -15.74
CA PRO A 629 -19.48 -11.54 -14.93
C PRO A 629 -18.30 -12.04 -15.76
N GLU A 630 -18.53 -12.60 -16.95
CA GLU A 630 -17.49 -13.09 -17.85
C GLU A 630 -16.57 -11.96 -18.33
N TRP A 631 -17.09 -10.75 -18.45
CA TRP A 631 -16.31 -9.57 -18.84
C TRP A 631 -15.33 -9.18 -17.73
N ILE A 632 -15.75 -9.31 -16.47
CA ILE A 632 -14.91 -9.06 -15.29
C ILE A 632 -13.78 -10.09 -15.25
N ILE A 633 -14.09 -11.37 -15.42
CA ILE A 633 -13.08 -12.45 -15.44
C ILE A 633 -12.08 -12.23 -16.58
N LYS A 634 -12.54 -11.80 -17.75
CA LYS A 634 -11.68 -11.52 -18.91
C LYS A 634 -10.71 -10.36 -18.65
N VAL A 635 -11.17 -9.28 -18.03
CA VAL A 635 -10.36 -8.07 -17.78
C VAL A 635 -9.47 -8.22 -16.55
N ALA A 636 -9.96 -8.88 -15.51
CA ALA A 636 -9.33 -8.95 -14.20
C ALA A 636 -8.79 -10.35 -13.88
N LYS A 637 -8.47 -11.16 -14.90
CA LYS A 637 -8.01 -12.55 -14.76
C LYS A 637 -6.93 -12.72 -13.68
N ASP A 638 -5.90 -11.87 -13.71
CA ASP A 638 -4.76 -11.94 -12.78
C ASP A 638 -5.12 -11.51 -11.33
N PHE A 639 -6.31 -10.95 -11.15
CA PHE A 639 -6.85 -10.51 -9.86
C PHE A 639 -8.01 -11.39 -9.37
N CYS A 640 -8.39 -12.42 -10.14
CA CYS A 640 -9.43 -13.37 -9.77
C CYS A 640 -8.84 -14.49 -8.90
N THR A 641 -9.63 -14.92 -7.92
CA THR A 641 -9.37 -16.09 -7.09
C THR A 641 -10.32 -17.21 -7.50
N TYR A 642 -9.75 -18.38 -7.79
CA TYR A 642 -10.47 -19.57 -8.22
C TYR A 642 -10.57 -20.55 -7.06
N ARG A 643 -11.76 -21.10 -6.83
CA ARG A 643 -12.04 -22.15 -5.84
C ARG A 643 -12.78 -23.28 -6.51
N TRP A 644 -12.52 -24.51 -6.08
CA TRP A 644 -13.19 -25.70 -6.59
C TRP A 644 -13.86 -26.44 -5.44
N PHE A 645 -15.09 -26.89 -5.66
CA PHE A 645 -15.93 -27.56 -4.67
C PHE A 645 -16.54 -28.83 -5.24
N GLU A 646 -16.96 -29.74 -4.36
CA GLU A 646 -17.71 -30.95 -4.70
C GLU A 646 -17.06 -31.77 -5.84
N PRO A 647 -15.76 -32.11 -5.74
CA PRO A 647 -15.15 -32.97 -6.74
C PRO A 647 -15.83 -34.34 -6.69
N ARG A 648 -16.32 -34.81 -7.84
CA ARG A 648 -17.08 -36.06 -7.95
C ARG A 648 -16.81 -36.74 -9.28
N TRP A 649 -16.83 -38.06 -9.30
CA TRP A 649 -16.79 -38.81 -10.54
C TRP A 649 -18.03 -38.51 -11.39
N ASN A 650 -17.82 -38.31 -12.70
CA ASN A 650 -18.90 -38.21 -13.67
C ASN A 650 -18.80 -39.36 -14.69
N PRO A 651 -19.64 -40.41 -14.55
CA PRO A 651 -19.62 -41.56 -15.44
C PRO A 651 -19.84 -41.21 -16.93
N GLU A 652 -20.70 -40.23 -17.22
CA GLU A 652 -21.02 -39.83 -18.60
C GLU A 652 -19.85 -39.10 -19.28
N ARG A 653 -19.16 -38.23 -18.54
CA ARG A 653 -18.04 -37.43 -19.07
C ARG A 653 -16.70 -38.14 -18.98
N GLY A 654 -16.57 -39.12 -18.09
CA GLY A 654 -15.38 -39.95 -17.94
C GLY A 654 -14.22 -39.27 -17.21
N PHE A 655 -14.47 -38.25 -16.39
CA PHE A 655 -13.47 -37.59 -15.54
C PHE A 655 -14.11 -37.07 -14.26
N VAL A 656 -13.30 -36.80 -13.24
CA VAL A 656 -13.74 -36.16 -12.00
C VAL A 656 -14.06 -34.69 -12.27
N GLU A 657 -15.31 -34.29 -12.09
CA GLU A 657 -15.75 -32.91 -12.26
C GLU A 657 -15.80 -32.19 -10.91
N ALA A 658 -15.43 -30.91 -10.89
CA ALA A 658 -15.60 -30.04 -9.72
C ALA A 658 -16.32 -28.75 -10.12
N VAL A 659 -17.06 -28.17 -9.17
CA VAL A 659 -17.72 -26.87 -9.33
C VAL A 659 -16.69 -25.77 -9.11
N GLU A 660 -16.41 -24.98 -10.14
CA GLU A 660 -15.54 -23.81 -10.07
C GLU A 660 -16.33 -22.58 -9.64
N GLU A 661 -15.84 -21.94 -8.58
CA GLU A 661 -16.22 -20.60 -8.15
C GLU A 661 -15.11 -19.62 -8.49
N VAL A 662 -15.47 -18.57 -9.23
CA VAL A 662 -14.57 -17.47 -9.54
C VAL A 662 -15.00 -16.27 -8.73
N SER A 663 -14.06 -15.72 -7.97
CA SER A 663 -14.27 -14.53 -7.15
C SER A 663 -13.28 -13.43 -7.54
N PHE A 664 -13.70 -12.19 -7.43
CA PHE A 664 -12.85 -11.01 -7.64
C PHE A 664 -12.88 -10.16 -6.37
N ARG A 665 -11.75 -10.16 -5.65
CA ARG A 665 -11.59 -9.50 -4.33
C ARG A 665 -12.73 -9.83 -3.34
N GLY A 666 -13.05 -11.11 -3.21
CA GLY A 666 -14.11 -11.58 -2.31
C GLY A 666 -15.53 -11.44 -2.85
N MET A 667 -15.75 -10.74 -3.97
CA MET A 667 -17.03 -10.76 -4.68
C MET A 667 -17.12 -12.01 -5.56
N VAL A 668 -18.05 -12.91 -5.26
CA VAL A 668 -18.32 -14.08 -6.12
C VAL A 668 -18.94 -13.62 -7.44
N LEU A 669 -18.27 -13.93 -8.55
CA LEU A 669 -18.69 -13.59 -9.91
C LEU A 669 -19.51 -14.71 -10.55
N SER A 670 -19.03 -15.95 -10.43
CA SER A 670 -19.68 -17.14 -10.99
C SER A 670 -19.47 -18.35 -10.08
N ARG A 671 -20.49 -19.20 -9.97
CA ARG A 671 -20.45 -20.48 -9.24
C ARG A 671 -21.27 -21.53 -10.00
N SER A 672 -20.86 -21.84 -11.22
CA SER A 672 -21.67 -22.65 -12.13
C SER A 672 -20.87 -23.49 -13.12
N HIS A 673 -19.57 -23.25 -13.27
CA HIS A 673 -18.77 -23.96 -14.25
C HIS A 673 -18.26 -25.26 -13.66
N ARG A 674 -18.73 -26.40 -14.18
CA ARG A 674 -18.12 -27.69 -13.91
C ARG A 674 -16.89 -27.86 -14.77
N VAL A 675 -15.75 -28.06 -14.13
CA VAL A 675 -14.45 -28.21 -14.79
C VAL A 675 -13.87 -29.59 -14.54
N ASP A 676 -12.98 -30.02 -15.43
CA ASP A 676 -12.18 -31.23 -15.29
C ASP A 676 -11.19 -31.05 -14.12
N TYR A 677 -11.52 -31.62 -12.96
CA TYR A 677 -10.78 -31.44 -11.73
C TYR A 677 -9.38 -32.06 -11.82
N GLY A 678 -9.20 -33.09 -12.66
CA GLY A 678 -7.89 -33.70 -12.90
C GLY A 678 -6.86 -32.74 -13.47
N ARG A 679 -7.27 -31.64 -14.11
CA ARG A 679 -6.34 -30.59 -14.59
C ARG A 679 -5.94 -29.59 -13.51
N VAL A 680 -6.72 -29.52 -12.44
CA VAL A 680 -6.53 -28.59 -11.32
C VAL A 680 -5.74 -29.28 -10.22
N ASN A 681 -6.23 -30.44 -9.75
CA ASN A 681 -5.60 -31.26 -8.73
C ASN A 681 -5.61 -32.74 -9.19
N PRO A 682 -4.57 -33.17 -9.94
CA PRO A 682 -4.51 -34.53 -10.48
C PRO A 682 -4.51 -35.63 -9.41
N GLU A 683 -3.92 -35.38 -8.24
CA GLU A 683 -3.74 -36.38 -7.19
C GLU A 683 -5.06 -36.67 -6.46
N GLU A 684 -5.79 -35.62 -6.08
CA GLU A 684 -7.10 -35.78 -5.44
C GLU A 684 -8.13 -36.31 -6.44
N ALA A 685 -8.09 -35.85 -7.69
CA ALA A 685 -8.92 -36.40 -8.76
C ALA A 685 -8.62 -37.89 -9.01
N ALA A 686 -7.35 -38.32 -8.93
CA ALA A 686 -6.98 -39.73 -9.03
C ALA A 686 -7.62 -40.54 -7.91
N ARG A 687 -7.53 -40.08 -6.66
CA ARG A 687 -8.14 -40.77 -5.51
C ARG A 687 -9.65 -40.95 -5.69
N ILE A 688 -10.36 -39.89 -6.08
CA ILE A 688 -11.82 -39.93 -6.33
C ILE A 688 -12.14 -40.84 -7.52
N PHE A 689 -11.37 -40.75 -8.59
CA PHE A 689 -11.54 -41.61 -9.77
C PHE A 689 -11.37 -43.09 -9.43
N PHE A 690 -10.30 -43.45 -8.71
CA PHE A 690 -10.06 -44.83 -8.31
C PHE A 690 -11.12 -45.32 -7.33
N LEU A 691 -11.54 -44.49 -6.38
CA LEU A 691 -12.58 -44.85 -5.41
C LEU A 691 -13.93 -45.08 -6.09
N GLU A 692 -14.50 -44.04 -6.70
CA GLU A 692 -15.89 -44.05 -7.20
C GLU A 692 -16.00 -44.84 -8.51
N ALA A 693 -15.09 -44.62 -9.47
CA ALA A 693 -15.19 -45.27 -10.78
C ALA A 693 -14.71 -46.72 -10.76
N ILE A 694 -13.63 -47.03 -10.05
CA ILE A 694 -12.97 -48.34 -10.14
C ILE A 694 -13.35 -49.25 -8.98
N VAL A 695 -13.24 -48.79 -7.72
CA VAL A 695 -13.45 -49.62 -6.53
C VAL A 695 -14.93 -49.80 -6.22
N GLU A 696 -15.72 -48.71 -6.18
CA GLU A 696 -17.18 -48.77 -6.01
C GLU A 696 -17.89 -49.28 -7.27
N GLY A 697 -17.22 -49.22 -8.43
CA GLY A 697 -17.67 -49.81 -9.67
C GLY A 697 -18.64 -48.95 -10.48
N ASP A 698 -18.72 -47.63 -10.25
CA ASP A 698 -19.54 -46.69 -11.03
C ASP A 698 -18.95 -46.38 -12.43
N MET A 699 -18.46 -47.42 -13.11
CA MET A 699 -17.91 -47.35 -14.46
C MET A 699 -18.97 -47.81 -15.46
N PRO A 700 -19.41 -46.99 -16.44
CA PRO A 700 -20.46 -47.38 -17.38
C PRO A 700 -20.17 -48.65 -18.18
N ARG A 701 -18.87 -48.94 -18.41
CA ARG A 701 -18.39 -50.18 -19.02
C ARG A 701 -17.16 -50.65 -18.25
N PRO A 702 -17.31 -51.60 -17.30
CA PRO A 702 -16.20 -52.13 -16.52
C PRO A 702 -15.14 -52.76 -17.42
N PHE A 703 -13.86 -52.51 -17.10
CA PHE A 703 -12.74 -53.12 -17.80
C PHE A 703 -12.49 -54.57 -17.31
N PRO A 704 -11.80 -55.40 -18.11
CA PRO A 704 -11.50 -56.79 -17.72
C PRO A 704 -10.78 -56.92 -16.37
N PHE A 705 -9.86 -56.00 -16.03
CA PHE A 705 -9.20 -56.03 -14.72
C PHE A 705 -10.16 -55.81 -13.56
N MET A 706 -11.18 -54.96 -13.72
CA MET A 706 -12.16 -54.68 -12.67
C MET A 706 -12.98 -55.93 -12.33
N GLN A 707 -13.42 -56.67 -13.35
CA GLN A 707 -14.13 -57.94 -13.16
C GLN A 707 -13.24 -59.02 -12.54
N HIS A 708 -11.94 -59.02 -12.87
CA HIS A 708 -10.96 -59.91 -12.25
C HIS A 708 -10.76 -59.55 -10.77
N ASN A 709 -10.61 -58.26 -10.47
CA ASN A 709 -10.42 -57.74 -9.11
C ASN A 709 -11.61 -58.08 -8.21
N GLU A 710 -12.84 -57.90 -8.69
CA GLU A 710 -14.03 -58.26 -7.90
C GLU A 710 -14.07 -59.76 -7.57
N ARG A 711 -13.70 -60.64 -8.51
CA ARG A 711 -13.61 -62.09 -8.23
C ARG A 711 -12.57 -62.43 -7.17
N VAL A 712 -11.43 -61.72 -7.18
CA VAL A 712 -10.38 -61.89 -6.16
C VAL A 712 -10.90 -61.40 -4.79
N LEU A 713 -11.58 -60.25 -4.74
CA LEU A 713 -12.20 -59.76 -3.51
C LEU A 713 -13.29 -60.71 -2.99
N GLU A 714 -14.14 -61.27 -3.86
CA GLU A 714 -15.14 -62.28 -3.50
C GLU A 714 -14.47 -63.54 -2.90
N ALA A 715 -13.36 -64.01 -3.49
CA ALA A 715 -12.60 -65.15 -2.98
C ALA A 715 -11.95 -64.85 -1.61
N LEU A 716 -11.46 -63.63 -1.40
CA LEU A 716 -10.92 -63.17 -0.12
C LEU A 716 -12.03 -63.05 0.94
N ARG A 717 -13.17 -62.44 0.62
CA ARG A 717 -14.37 -62.37 1.50
C ARG A 717 -14.87 -63.76 1.86
N ALA A 718 -14.93 -64.69 0.91
CA ALA A 718 -15.29 -66.09 1.17
C ALA A 718 -14.27 -66.79 2.09
N SER A 719 -12.99 -66.46 1.93
CA SER A 719 -11.92 -66.95 2.80
C SER A 719 -11.98 -66.36 4.21
N GLU A 720 -12.36 -65.09 4.39
CA GLU A 720 -12.62 -64.49 5.71
C GLU A 720 -13.72 -65.23 6.48
N VAL A 721 -14.83 -65.52 5.80
CA VAL A 721 -15.98 -66.24 6.40
C VAL A 721 -15.59 -67.68 6.74
N ARG A 722 -14.86 -68.35 5.85
CA ARG A 722 -14.41 -69.74 6.03
C ARG A 722 -13.37 -69.88 7.15
N LEU A 723 -12.41 -68.96 7.23
CA LEU A 723 -11.32 -68.97 8.21
C LEU A 723 -11.69 -68.27 9.52
N ARG A 724 -12.85 -67.58 9.57
CA ARG A 724 -13.31 -66.72 10.68
C ARG A 724 -12.27 -65.69 11.11
N ARG A 725 -11.47 -65.22 10.14
CA ARG A 725 -10.40 -64.24 10.34
C ARG A 725 -10.74 -63.01 9.53
N TRP A 726 -11.20 -61.96 10.21
CA TRP A 726 -11.62 -60.69 9.61
C TRP A 726 -10.39 -59.81 9.31
N GLY A 727 -10.40 -59.10 8.18
CA GLY A 727 -9.32 -58.21 7.75
C GLY A 727 -8.38 -58.81 6.69
N ILE A 728 -8.79 -59.89 6.01
CA ILE A 728 -8.09 -60.45 4.83
C ILE A 728 -8.53 -59.71 3.56
N CYS A 729 -9.79 -59.28 3.50
CA CYS A 729 -10.27 -58.43 2.41
C CYS A 729 -9.80 -56.99 2.65
N PRO A 730 -9.14 -56.35 1.68
CA PRO A 730 -8.68 -54.96 1.82
C PRO A 730 -9.86 -53.98 1.93
N SER A 731 -9.65 -52.88 2.64
CA SER A 731 -10.59 -51.75 2.60
C SER A 731 -10.52 -51.01 1.27
N ASP A 732 -11.58 -50.28 0.94
CA ASP A 732 -11.64 -49.47 -0.29
C ASP A 732 -10.49 -48.45 -0.37
N ASP A 733 -10.13 -47.82 0.75
CA ASP A 733 -8.98 -46.91 0.83
C ASP A 733 -7.65 -47.59 0.46
N LEU A 734 -7.45 -48.83 0.92
CA LEU A 734 -6.22 -49.58 0.64
C LEU A 734 -6.15 -50.04 -0.82
N GLN A 735 -7.30 -50.38 -1.40
CA GLN A 735 -7.42 -50.65 -2.83
C GLN A 735 -7.09 -49.41 -3.67
N VAL A 736 -7.56 -48.24 -3.25
CA VAL A 736 -7.27 -46.97 -3.93
C VAL A 736 -5.79 -46.63 -3.84
N ASP A 737 -5.18 -46.69 -2.66
CA ASP A 737 -3.75 -46.41 -2.46
C ASP A 737 -2.88 -47.33 -3.35
N TYR A 738 -3.21 -48.62 -3.39
CA TYR A 738 -2.55 -49.62 -4.21
C TYR A 738 -2.66 -49.33 -5.72
N LEU A 739 -3.85 -48.93 -6.19
CA LEU A 739 -4.06 -48.59 -7.60
C LEU A 739 -3.35 -47.27 -7.97
N MET A 740 -3.34 -46.27 -7.09
CA MET A 740 -2.63 -45.01 -7.29
C MET A 740 -1.11 -45.22 -7.39
N GLU A 741 -0.54 -46.12 -6.59
CA GLU A 741 0.89 -46.46 -6.64
C GLU A 741 1.26 -47.16 -7.96
N ARG A 742 0.42 -48.08 -8.45
CA ARG A 742 0.69 -48.82 -9.70
C ARG A 742 0.38 -48.04 -10.96
N ALA A 743 -0.50 -47.05 -10.89
CA ALA A 743 -0.93 -46.25 -12.04
C ALA A 743 -0.82 -44.74 -11.77
N PRO A 744 0.41 -44.23 -11.55
CA PRO A 744 0.63 -42.82 -11.32
C PRO A 744 0.21 -42.00 -12.55
N GLY A 745 -0.50 -40.90 -12.30
CA GLY A 745 -1.00 -40.00 -13.35
C GLY A 745 -2.32 -40.43 -13.99
N VAL A 746 -2.97 -41.49 -13.49
CA VAL A 746 -4.33 -41.87 -13.90
C VAL A 746 -5.35 -41.19 -12.99
N PHE A 747 -6.22 -40.37 -13.57
CA PHE A 747 -7.26 -39.61 -12.86
C PHE A 747 -8.56 -39.44 -13.67
N SER A 748 -8.66 -40.12 -14.82
CA SER A 748 -9.80 -40.06 -15.74
C SER A 748 -9.85 -41.30 -16.62
N LEU A 749 -10.98 -41.53 -17.28
CA LEU A 749 -11.13 -42.61 -18.25
C LEU A 749 -10.14 -42.49 -19.41
N GLN A 750 -9.81 -41.27 -19.83
CA GLN A 750 -8.83 -41.03 -20.89
C GLN A 750 -7.43 -41.46 -20.42
N THR A 751 -6.98 -40.96 -19.26
CA THR A 751 -5.66 -41.28 -18.72
C THR A 751 -5.52 -42.77 -18.37
N LEU A 752 -6.60 -43.41 -17.92
CA LEU A 752 -6.64 -44.86 -17.71
C LEU A 752 -6.45 -45.63 -19.03
N LYS A 753 -7.12 -45.22 -20.12
CA LYS A 753 -6.93 -45.84 -21.45
C LYS A 753 -5.51 -45.67 -21.97
N GLU A 754 -4.94 -44.48 -21.80
CA GLU A 754 -3.55 -44.19 -22.17
C GLU A 754 -2.56 -45.04 -21.36
N PHE A 755 -2.82 -45.24 -20.06
CA PHE A 755 -2.04 -46.12 -19.21
C PHE A 755 -2.14 -47.59 -19.66
N MET A 756 -3.36 -48.09 -19.92
CA MET A 756 -3.58 -49.48 -20.36
C MET A 756 -3.00 -49.75 -21.75
N ALA A 757 -2.97 -48.76 -22.65
CA ALA A 757 -2.31 -48.89 -23.94
C ALA A 757 -0.79 -49.12 -23.79
N LYS A 758 -0.18 -48.61 -22.72
CA LYS A 758 1.26 -48.75 -22.44
C LYS A 758 1.59 -49.98 -21.58
N ASN A 759 0.83 -50.23 -20.52
CA ASN A 759 1.17 -51.21 -19.47
C ASN A 759 0.26 -52.45 -19.47
N THR A 760 -0.75 -52.49 -20.34
CA THR A 760 -1.81 -53.51 -20.42
C THR A 760 -2.69 -53.60 -19.16
N ASP A 761 -3.88 -54.18 -19.32
CA ASP A 761 -4.88 -54.41 -18.26
C ASP A 761 -4.33 -55.25 -17.08
N LYS A 762 -3.31 -56.08 -17.32
CA LYS A 762 -2.71 -56.95 -16.29
C LYS A 762 -2.04 -56.18 -15.15
N ALA A 763 -1.54 -54.97 -15.40
CA ALA A 763 -0.86 -54.16 -14.39
C ALA A 763 -1.78 -53.72 -13.24
N LEU A 764 -3.09 -53.69 -13.48
CA LEU A 764 -4.12 -53.25 -12.52
C LEU A 764 -4.86 -54.42 -11.85
N ARG A 765 -4.51 -55.66 -12.18
CA ARG A 765 -5.17 -56.85 -11.63
C ARG A 765 -4.65 -57.16 -10.22
N TYR A 766 -5.57 -57.50 -9.33
CA TYR A 766 -5.29 -58.05 -8.02
C TYR A 766 -4.87 -59.52 -8.16
N THR A 767 -3.93 -59.93 -7.31
CA THR A 767 -3.67 -61.32 -6.99
C THR A 767 -4.03 -61.55 -5.53
N GLU A 768 -4.34 -62.80 -5.17
CA GLU A 768 -4.58 -63.12 -3.76
C GLU A 768 -3.32 -62.85 -2.90
N GLU A 769 -2.12 -63.06 -3.47
CA GLU A 769 -0.83 -62.82 -2.81
C GLU A 769 -0.58 -61.33 -2.47
N ASP A 770 -1.05 -60.40 -3.32
CA ASP A 770 -0.95 -58.95 -3.06
C ASP A 770 -1.60 -58.57 -1.70
N TRP A 771 -2.65 -59.29 -1.32
CA TRP A 771 -3.40 -59.06 -0.07
C TRP A 771 -3.01 -60.03 1.05
N PHE A 772 -2.44 -61.20 0.72
CA PHE A 772 -1.90 -62.13 1.72
C PHE A 772 -0.53 -61.68 2.28
N HIS A 773 0.37 -61.08 1.48
CA HIS A 773 1.65 -60.53 1.99
C HIS A 773 1.48 -59.20 2.75
N ALA A 774 0.38 -58.48 2.54
CA ALA A 774 -0.03 -57.38 3.39
C ALA A 774 -0.52 -57.85 4.79
N SER A 775 -0.52 -59.16 5.07
CA SER A 775 -1.19 -59.78 6.23
C SER A 775 -0.32 -60.63 7.18
N GLU A 776 1.02 -60.52 7.16
CA GLU A 776 1.82 -60.94 8.33
C GLU A 776 1.56 -60.03 9.55
N THR A 777 1.16 -58.78 9.31
CA THR A 777 0.74 -57.82 10.34
C THR A 777 -0.75 -57.87 10.65
N GLY A 778 -1.58 -58.57 9.87
CA GLY A 778 -3.03 -58.64 10.09
C GLY A 778 -3.43 -59.40 11.37
N MET A 779 -2.61 -60.36 11.84
CA MET A 779 -2.85 -61.05 13.11
C MET A 779 -2.38 -60.24 14.33
N GLU A 780 -1.25 -59.54 14.23
CA GLU A 780 -0.77 -58.62 15.28
C GLU A 780 -1.63 -57.35 15.37
N HIS A 781 -2.21 -56.91 14.25
CA HIS A 781 -3.14 -55.79 14.24
C HIS A 781 -4.42 -56.15 14.99
N PHE A 782 -5.03 -57.32 14.77
CA PHE A 782 -6.28 -57.69 15.45
C PHE A 782 -6.10 -58.07 16.94
N GLU A 783 -5.00 -58.74 17.32
CA GLU A 783 -4.75 -59.05 18.75
C GLU A 783 -4.31 -57.82 19.56
N SER A 784 -3.62 -56.85 18.95
CA SER A 784 -3.39 -55.53 19.58
C SER A 784 -4.63 -54.63 19.54
N PHE A 785 -5.54 -54.81 18.57
CA PHE A 785 -6.82 -54.08 18.47
C PHE A 785 -7.81 -54.48 19.57
N LYS A 786 -7.80 -55.75 19.99
CA LYS A 786 -8.75 -56.28 20.99
C LYS A 786 -8.32 -56.03 22.45
N ASN A 787 -7.02 -55.84 22.71
CA ASN A 787 -6.46 -55.73 24.06
C ASN A 787 -5.84 -54.37 24.41
N ASN A 788 -5.86 -53.38 23.50
CA ASN A 788 -5.25 -52.06 23.75
C ASN A 788 -6.31 -50.94 23.88
N PRO A 789 -6.59 -50.43 25.10
CA PRO A 789 -7.55 -49.34 25.31
C PRO A 789 -7.14 -48.01 24.65
N VAL A 790 -5.92 -47.91 24.13
CA VAL A 790 -5.37 -46.71 23.48
C VAL A 790 -5.72 -46.66 21.98
N ILE A 791 -5.93 -47.81 21.31
CA ILE A 791 -6.16 -47.83 19.84
C ILE A 791 -7.66 -47.66 19.50
N ALA A 792 -8.56 -48.07 20.40
CA ALA A 792 -9.97 -47.66 20.31
C ALA A 792 -10.17 -46.16 20.50
N ALA A 793 -9.19 -45.45 21.10
CA ALA A 793 -9.15 -44.00 21.20
C ALA A 793 -8.54 -43.36 19.94
N ALA A 794 -7.55 -43.99 19.30
CA ALA A 794 -6.94 -43.52 18.04
C ALA A 794 -7.86 -43.71 16.82
N TYR A 795 -8.63 -44.81 16.76
CA TYR A 795 -9.64 -45.04 15.71
C TYR A 795 -10.90 -44.18 15.95
N ARG A 796 -11.30 -43.96 17.21
CA ARG A 796 -12.31 -42.94 17.56
C ARG A 796 -11.79 -41.52 17.34
N GLN A 797 -10.51 -41.23 17.49
CA GLN A 797 -9.90 -39.95 17.13
C GLN A 797 -9.81 -39.79 15.61
N LYS A 798 -9.54 -40.85 14.83
CA LYS A 798 -9.55 -40.78 13.37
C LYS A 798 -10.97 -40.67 12.82
N LEU A 799 -11.96 -41.36 13.38
CA LEU A 799 -13.38 -41.18 13.05
C LEU A 799 -13.93 -39.85 13.58
N ALA A 800 -13.51 -39.38 14.75
CA ALA A 800 -13.86 -38.06 15.27
C ALA A 800 -13.16 -36.96 14.50
N LYS A 801 -11.94 -37.16 14.02
CA LYS A 801 -11.18 -36.25 13.15
C LYS A 801 -11.72 -36.25 11.73
N ALA A 802 -12.14 -37.40 11.18
CA ALA A 802 -12.81 -37.47 9.88
C ALA A 802 -14.27 -36.97 9.96
N GLN A 803 -14.94 -37.13 11.11
CA GLN A 803 -16.24 -36.49 11.40
C GLN A 803 -16.10 -35.02 11.77
N GLU A 804 -14.98 -34.57 12.36
CA GLU A 804 -14.63 -33.17 12.61
C GLU A 804 -14.14 -32.50 11.34
N GLU A 805 -13.50 -33.21 10.41
CA GLU A 805 -13.09 -32.73 9.09
C GLU A 805 -14.30 -32.70 8.15
N ARG A 806 -15.22 -33.68 8.22
CA ARG A 806 -16.54 -33.61 7.56
C ARG A 806 -17.47 -32.57 8.19
N LYS A 807 -17.39 -32.34 9.51
CA LYS A 807 -18.05 -31.21 10.17
C LYS A 807 -17.34 -29.90 9.83
N ALA A 808 -16.02 -29.80 9.77
CA ALA A 808 -15.26 -28.60 9.41
C ALA A 808 -15.52 -28.21 7.95
N ALA A 809 -15.63 -29.19 7.04
CA ALA A 809 -16.10 -28.99 5.68
C ALA A 809 -17.57 -28.51 5.60
N GLN A 810 -18.39 -28.78 6.62
CA GLN A 810 -19.73 -28.22 6.80
C GLN A 810 -19.73 -26.86 7.55
N HIS A 811 -18.64 -26.47 8.20
CA HIS A 811 -18.52 -25.27 9.04
C HIS A 811 -17.53 -24.26 8.44
N GLY A 812 -17.84 -23.75 7.24
CA GLY A 812 -17.59 -22.36 6.84
C GLY A 812 -16.16 -21.76 6.91
N GLY A 813 -15.10 -22.56 7.08
CA GLY A 813 -13.72 -22.07 7.08
C GLY A 813 -13.28 -21.64 5.68
N VAL A 814 -12.79 -20.41 5.54
CA VAL A 814 -12.31 -19.90 4.25
C VAL A 814 -10.83 -20.27 4.10
N VAL A 815 -10.53 -21.21 3.21
CA VAL A 815 -9.13 -21.53 2.83
C VAL A 815 -8.62 -20.48 1.85
N GLU A 816 -7.50 -19.84 2.20
CA GLU A 816 -6.80 -18.82 1.42
C GLU A 816 -5.30 -19.13 1.38
N PHE A 817 -4.59 -18.62 0.36
CA PHE A 817 -3.12 -18.62 0.37
C PHE A 817 -2.63 -17.20 0.68
N GLN A 818 -1.91 -17.04 1.79
CA GLN A 818 -1.27 -15.79 2.16
C GLN A 818 0.16 -15.80 1.62
N LYS A 819 0.57 -14.72 0.95
CA LYS A 819 1.98 -14.52 0.62
C LYS A 819 2.67 -13.94 1.85
N ILE A 820 3.51 -14.73 2.51
CA ILE A 820 4.32 -14.30 3.65
C ILE A 820 5.77 -14.26 3.16
N LEU A 821 6.39 -13.08 3.15
CA LEU A 821 7.69 -12.85 2.51
C LEU A 821 7.67 -13.27 1.01
N ASP A 822 8.42 -14.31 0.64
CA ASP A 822 8.56 -14.83 -0.73
C ASP A 822 7.77 -16.12 -0.99
N ARG A 823 7.02 -16.65 0.00
CA ARG A 823 6.36 -17.96 -0.08
C ARG A 823 4.84 -17.85 0.07
N GLN A 824 4.10 -18.67 -0.70
CA GLN A 824 2.67 -18.86 -0.49
C GLN A 824 2.44 -19.88 0.62
N ILE A 825 1.73 -19.45 1.66
CA ILE A 825 1.41 -20.22 2.85
C ILE A 825 -0.09 -20.45 2.86
N ARG A 826 -0.51 -21.71 2.98
CA ARG A 826 -1.93 -22.05 3.13
C ARG A 826 -2.41 -21.52 4.48
N SER A 827 -3.56 -20.88 4.45
CA SER A 827 -4.23 -20.31 5.61
C SER A 827 -5.70 -20.73 5.61
N GLU A 828 -6.27 -20.83 6.80
CA GLU A 828 -7.68 -21.11 7.01
C GLU A 828 -8.22 -20.11 8.03
N LEU A 829 -9.32 -19.45 7.68
CA LEU A 829 -9.93 -18.42 8.51
C LEU A 829 -11.29 -18.90 9.00
N VAL A 830 -11.45 -18.95 10.32
CA VAL A 830 -12.70 -19.31 11.00
C VAL A 830 -13.09 -18.15 11.90
N PHE A 831 -14.33 -17.66 11.78
CA PHE A 831 -14.89 -16.65 12.68
C PHE A 831 -16.02 -17.27 13.48
N ASP A 832 -15.70 -17.76 14.67
CA ASP A 832 -16.66 -18.33 15.62
C ASP A 832 -16.18 -18.03 17.05
N SER A 833 -16.68 -16.93 17.62
CA SER A 833 -16.29 -16.45 18.95
C SER A 833 -16.61 -17.41 20.10
N SER A 834 -17.35 -18.49 19.84
CA SER A 834 -17.63 -19.55 20.81
C SER A 834 -16.55 -20.65 20.86
N LYS A 835 -15.59 -20.63 19.92
CA LYS A 835 -14.59 -21.67 19.76
C LYS A 835 -13.20 -21.19 20.17
N THR A 836 -12.40 -22.15 20.65
CA THR A 836 -11.00 -21.91 21.03
C THR A 836 -10.07 -21.80 19.82
N TRP A 837 -10.54 -22.12 18.61
CA TRP A 837 -9.81 -22.00 17.34
C TRP A 837 -10.36 -20.89 16.43
N ASP A 838 -11.09 -19.94 17.02
CA ASP A 838 -11.49 -18.70 16.36
C ASP A 838 -10.26 -17.94 15.87
N GLY A 839 -10.26 -17.45 14.63
CA GLY A 839 -9.16 -16.69 14.05
C GLY A 839 -8.49 -17.36 12.86
N LEU A 840 -7.19 -17.09 12.70
CA LEU A 840 -6.42 -17.44 11.50
C LEU A 840 -5.49 -18.62 11.79
N SER A 841 -5.65 -19.69 11.01
CA SER A 841 -4.78 -20.86 11.01
C SER A 841 -3.82 -20.82 9.84
N LEU A 842 -2.55 -21.22 10.02
CA LEU A 842 -1.50 -21.21 8.99
C LEU A 842 -0.76 -22.54 8.93
N GLU A 843 -0.55 -23.11 7.75
CA GLU A 843 0.31 -24.28 7.55
C GLU A 843 1.75 -23.85 7.22
N ILE A 844 2.66 -23.91 8.19
CA ILE A 844 4.03 -23.41 8.08
C ILE A 844 5.02 -24.56 7.82
N PRO A 845 5.77 -24.58 6.71
CA PRO A 845 6.86 -25.52 6.53
C PRO A 845 7.98 -25.28 7.57
N ALA A 846 8.50 -26.35 8.18
CA ALA A 846 9.49 -26.25 9.25
C ALA A 846 10.75 -25.48 8.82
N ASP A 847 11.22 -25.68 7.58
CA ASP A 847 12.35 -24.97 6.97
C ASP A 847 12.14 -23.46 6.84
N PHE A 848 10.89 -22.99 6.94
CA PHE A 848 10.53 -21.58 6.85
C PHE A 848 10.53 -20.86 8.21
N LEU A 849 10.45 -21.60 9.32
CA LEU A 849 10.46 -21.03 10.68
C LEU A 849 11.63 -20.06 10.97
N PRO A 850 12.88 -20.30 10.52
CA PRO A 850 13.99 -19.40 10.79
C PRO A 850 13.83 -17.98 10.23
N LYS A 851 12.91 -17.79 9.28
CA LYS A 851 12.63 -16.47 8.68
C LYS A 851 11.48 -15.72 9.37
N LEU A 852 10.82 -16.35 10.35
CA LEU A 852 9.60 -15.83 10.96
C LEU A 852 9.84 -15.36 12.39
N SER A 853 9.17 -14.27 12.75
CA SER A 853 8.96 -13.83 14.13
C SER A 853 7.51 -13.35 14.28
N PRO A 854 6.98 -13.25 15.51
CA PRO A 854 5.63 -12.71 15.73
C PRO A 854 5.45 -11.31 15.14
N ALA A 855 6.47 -10.45 15.22
CA ALA A 855 6.44 -9.13 14.60
C ALA A 855 6.42 -9.17 13.06
N ILE A 856 7.18 -10.08 12.44
CA ILE A 856 7.14 -10.31 10.98
C ILE A 856 5.77 -10.83 10.55
N LEU A 857 5.18 -11.76 11.30
CA LEU A 857 3.83 -12.26 11.02
C LEU A 857 2.78 -11.14 11.14
N ALA A 858 2.88 -10.25 12.14
CA ALA A 858 2.01 -9.08 12.27
C ALA A 858 2.21 -8.05 11.14
N HIS A 859 3.45 -7.92 10.63
CA HIS A 859 3.76 -7.07 9.49
C HIS A 859 3.15 -7.60 8.18
N GLU A 860 3.36 -8.89 7.88
CA GLU A 860 2.93 -9.52 6.63
C GLU A 860 1.42 -9.82 6.61
N LEU A 861 0.83 -10.20 7.75
CA LEU A 861 -0.60 -10.54 7.85
C LEU A 861 -1.43 -9.29 8.20
N SER A 862 -1.73 -8.49 7.17
CA SER A 862 -2.48 -7.24 7.35
C SER A 862 -3.85 -7.43 8.02
N LYS A 863 -4.50 -8.59 7.83
CA LYS A 863 -5.77 -8.92 8.49
C LYS A 863 -5.60 -9.07 10.01
N TRP A 864 -4.62 -9.84 10.45
CA TRP A 864 -4.32 -10.06 11.87
C TRP A 864 -3.93 -8.75 12.56
N ARG A 865 -3.12 -7.93 11.88
CA ARG A 865 -2.76 -6.58 12.35
C ARG A 865 -3.97 -5.67 12.53
N ALA A 866 -4.87 -5.65 11.55
CA ALA A 866 -6.09 -4.86 11.61
C ALA A 866 -6.98 -5.26 12.80
N TRP A 867 -7.12 -6.57 13.09
CA TRP A 867 -7.89 -7.04 14.25
C TRP A 867 -7.27 -6.57 15.57
N MET A 868 -5.94 -6.62 15.70
CA MET A 868 -5.25 -6.09 16.89
C MET A 868 -5.54 -4.60 17.10
N VAL A 869 -5.46 -3.79 16.04
CA VAL A 869 -5.77 -2.34 16.11
C VAL A 869 -7.24 -2.10 16.44
N GLU A 870 -8.17 -2.87 15.87
CA GLU A 870 -9.61 -2.75 16.13
C GLU A 870 -9.98 -3.13 17.56
N ALA A 871 -9.45 -4.25 18.05
CA ALA A 871 -9.62 -4.68 19.43
C ALA A 871 -9.08 -3.64 20.41
N PHE A 872 -7.88 -3.11 20.13
CA PHE A 872 -7.25 -2.06 20.92
C PHE A 872 -8.08 -0.77 20.98
N ILE A 873 -8.62 -0.32 19.85
CA ILE A 873 -9.49 0.87 19.78
C ILE A 873 -10.82 0.64 20.51
N ARG A 874 -11.36 -0.58 20.46
CA ARG A 874 -12.64 -0.94 21.09
C ARG A 874 -12.60 -0.80 22.61
N GLU A 875 -11.46 -1.10 23.22
CA GLU A 875 -11.24 -1.01 24.67
C GLU A 875 -11.07 0.44 25.19
N LEU A 876 -11.03 1.44 24.31
CA LEU A 876 -10.94 2.84 24.72
C LEU A 876 -12.28 3.40 25.22
N PRO A 877 -12.27 4.39 26.13
CA PRO A 877 -13.46 5.15 26.50
C PRO A 877 -14.19 5.72 25.27
N LYS A 878 -15.53 5.79 25.31
CA LYS A 878 -16.39 6.19 24.16
C LYS A 878 -15.97 7.51 23.49
N GLY A 879 -15.46 8.48 24.27
CA GLY A 879 -15.02 9.78 23.77
C GLY A 879 -13.75 9.69 22.91
N ASP A 880 -12.77 8.88 23.33
CA ASP A 880 -11.48 8.73 22.67
C ASP A 880 -11.56 7.74 21.50
N ARG A 881 -12.40 6.72 21.61
CA ARG A 881 -12.68 5.76 20.54
C ARG A 881 -13.07 6.45 19.24
N LYS A 882 -14.01 7.42 19.29
CA LYS A 882 -14.47 8.13 18.08
C LYS A 882 -13.38 8.98 17.43
N LYS A 883 -12.51 9.60 18.25
CA LYS A 883 -11.36 10.39 17.75
C LYS A 883 -10.32 9.49 17.10
N LEU A 884 -10.02 8.34 17.70
CA LEU A 884 -9.01 7.41 17.19
C LEU A 884 -9.51 6.57 16.01
N GLU A 885 -10.81 6.24 15.93
CA GLU A 885 -11.42 5.61 14.76
C GLU A 885 -11.23 6.45 13.49
N GLN A 886 -11.27 7.78 13.59
CA GLN A 886 -10.99 8.69 12.47
C GLN A 886 -9.52 8.70 12.04
N LYS A 887 -8.61 8.30 12.93
CA LYS A 887 -7.15 8.27 12.70
C LYS A 887 -6.57 6.86 12.77
N LYS A 888 -7.40 5.83 12.59
CA LYS A 888 -7.02 4.42 12.66
C LYS A 888 -5.87 4.09 11.71
N ASP A 889 -5.88 4.68 10.51
CA ASP A 889 -4.84 4.48 9.51
C ASP A 889 -3.49 5.07 9.94
N ASP A 890 -3.48 6.21 10.66
CA ASP A 890 -2.25 6.82 11.18
C ASP A 890 -1.65 5.97 12.30
N LEU A 891 -2.49 5.33 13.13
CA LEU A 891 -2.07 4.39 14.16
C LEU A 891 -1.50 3.11 13.55
N ASP A 892 -2.15 2.54 12.52
CA ASP A 892 -1.64 1.37 11.80
C ASP A 892 -0.31 1.66 11.09
N ASP A 893 -0.16 2.83 10.45
CA ASP A 893 1.09 3.24 9.80
C ASP A 893 2.25 3.32 10.82
N ARG A 894 2.01 3.86 12.02
CA ARG A 894 3.00 3.89 13.10
C ARG A 894 3.27 2.51 13.67
N PHE A 895 2.24 1.70 13.84
CA PHE A 895 2.38 0.33 14.31
C PHE A 895 3.30 -0.48 13.39
N VAL A 896 3.13 -0.35 12.06
CA VAL A 896 4.04 -0.91 11.06
C VAL A 896 5.48 -0.42 11.25
N ASP A 897 5.70 0.89 11.41
CA ASP A 897 7.04 1.45 11.64
C ASP A 897 7.70 0.85 12.91
N PHE A 898 6.94 0.60 13.98
CA PHE A 898 7.46 -0.02 15.21
C PHE A 898 7.77 -1.51 15.04
N LEU A 899 6.93 -2.25 14.32
CA LEU A 899 7.15 -3.66 13.97
C LEU A 899 8.44 -3.85 13.14
N GLU A 900 8.69 -2.97 12.17
CA GLU A 900 9.90 -3.00 11.34
C GLU A 900 11.17 -2.66 12.13
N ARG A 901 11.09 -1.67 13.04
CA ARG A 901 12.25 -1.22 13.84
C ARG A 901 12.64 -2.22 14.92
N ASN A 902 11.68 -2.96 15.49
CA ASN A 902 11.89 -3.84 16.63
C ASN A 902 11.33 -5.25 16.39
N PRO A 903 11.87 -6.02 15.42
CA PRO A 903 11.30 -7.32 15.02
C PRO A 903 11.38 -8.42 16.10
N GLN A 904 12.07 -8.13 17.22
CA GLN A 904 12.25 -9.03 18.37
C GLN A 904 11.14 -8.85 19.43
N LYS A 905 10.44 -7.71 19.45
CA LYS A 905 9.40 -7.40 20.44
C LYS A 905 8.07 -8.04 20.07
N SER A 906 7.21 -8.24 21.07
CA SER A 906 5.80 -8.54 20.89
C SER A 906 5.08 -7.53 19.97
N PRO A 907 4.18 -8.01 19.09
CA PRO A 907 3.25 -7.15 18.36
C PRO A 907 2.43 -6.24 19.27
N LEU A 908 1.96 -6.74 20.41
CA LEU A 908 1.15 -5.94 21.34
C LEU A 908 1.96 -4.82 22.00
N ILE A 909 3.21 -5.06 22.41
CA ILE A 909 4.10 -4.00 22.92
C ILE A 909 4.31 -2.92 21.83
N SER A 910 4.55 -3.35 20.60
CA SER A 910 4.76 -2.44 19.47
C SER A 910 3.53 -1.56 19.17
N LEU A 911 2.32 -2.11 19.37
CA LEU A 911 1.07 -1.36 19.26
C LEU A 911 0.90 -0.34 20.40
N TYR A 912 1.27 -0.70 21.63
CA TYR A 912 1.30 0.22 22.77
C TYR A 912 2.27 1.39 22.54
N GLU A 913 3.49 1.11 22.06
CA GLU A 913 4.48 2.14 21.74
C GLU A 913 4.02 3.05 20.57
N ALA A 914 3.36 2.47 19.57
CA ALA A 914 2.75 3.23 18.48
C ALA A 914 1.67 4.19 18.99
N PHE A 915 0.84 3.76 19.94
CA PHE A 915 -0.19 4.58 20.58
C PHE A 915 0.40 5.68 21.48
N GLU A 916 1.42 5.38 22.30
CA GLU A 916 2.10 6.41 23.11
C GLU A 916 2.74 7.50 22.23
N SER A 917 3.28 7.14 21.07
CA SER A 917 3.85 8.11 20.11
C SER A 917 2.80 9.08 19.50
N PHE A 918 1.51 8.81 19.70
CA PHE A 918 0.39 9.59 19.17
C PHE A 918 0.18 10.91 19.92
N GLY A 919 0.79 11.08 21.10
CA GLY A 919 0.82 12.36 21.83
C GLY A 919 -0.47 12.74 22.55
N SER A 920 -1.40 11.80 22.76
CA SER A 920 -2.61 12.03 23.58
C SER A 920 -2.25 11.95 25.06
N SER A 921 -1.74 13.05 25.62
CA SER A 921 -1.26 13.20 27.00
C SER A 921 -2.30 12.92 28.12
N GLU A 922 -3.54 12.56 27.81
CA GLU A 922 -4.62 12.40 28.82
C GLU A 922 -5.44 11.11 28.70
N ALA A 923 -5.27 10.32 27.62
CA ALA A 923 -6.04 9.10 27.44
C ALA A 923 -5.40 7.94 28.21
N ALA A 924 -6.19 7.24 29.03
CA ALA A 924 -5.73 6.04 29.71
C ALA A 924 -5.39 4.94 28.67
N LEU A 925 -4.24 4.28 28.85
CA LEU A 925 -3.84 3.15 28.03
C LEU A 925 -4.88 2.03 28.11
N PRO A 926 -5.43 1.54 26.99
CA PRO A 926 -6.42 0.46 27.00
C PRO A 926 -5.75 -0.86 27.40
N VAL A 927 -6.40 -1.66 28.25
CA VAL A 927 -5.89 -2.98 28.64
C VAL A 927 -6.51 -4.02 27.74
N LEU A 928 -5.75 -4.48 26.73
CA LEU A 928 -6.18 -5.58 25.88
C LEU A 928 -5.82 -6.92 26.55
N ASN A 929 -6.78 -7.83 26.63
CA ASN A 929 -6.53 -9.21 27.05
C ASN A 929 -6.81 -10.18 25.89
N PRO A 930 -5.80 -10.59 25.12
CA PRO A 930 -5.96 -11.48 23.98
C PRO A 930 -6.59 -12.83 24.32
N GLN A 931 -6.51 -13.29 25.58
CA GLN A 931 -7.16 -14.53 26.00
C GLN A 931 -8.69 -14.46 25.99
N ASN A 932 -9.25 -13.26 26.07
CA ASN A 932 -10.70 -13.03 25.97
C ASN A 932 -11.13 -12.79 24.51
N GLU A 933 -10.18 -12.75 23.57
CA GLU A 933 -10.39 -12.45 22.16
C GLU A 933 -9.73 -13.54 21.30
N HIS A 934 -10.35 -14.73 21.29
CA HIS A 934 -9.78 -15.92 20.65
C HIS A 934 -9.34 -15.68 19.20
N HIS A 935 -10.10 -14.93 18.39
CA HIS A 935 -9.70 -14.51 17.02
C HIS A 935 -8.35 -13.79 16.87
N LEU A 936 -7.76 -13.25 17.94
CA LEU A 936 -6.43 -12.65 17.92
C LEU A 936 -5.30 -13.68 18.05
N MET A 937 -5.60 -14.93 18.37
CA MET A 937 -4.61 -16.01 18.44
C MET A 937 -4.37 -16.59 17.04
N LEU A 938 -3.11 -16.82 16.68
CA LEU A 938 -2.75 -17.49 15.43
C LEU A 938 -2.53 -18.98 15.67
N HIS A 939 -3.20 -19.83 14.90
CA HIS A 939 -3.02 -21.28 15.01
C HIS A 939 -2.05 -21.77 13.93
N LEU A 940 -0.81 -22.04 14.30
CA LEU A 940 0.21 -22.52 13.37
C LEU A 940 0.24 -24.05 13.36
N SER A 941 0.15 -24.64 12.18
CA SER A 941 0.37 -26.06 11.96
C SER A 941 1.69 -26.24 11.23
N ILE A 942 2.73 -26.63 11.97
CA ILE A 942 4.07 -26.73 11.40
C ILE A 942 4.26 -28.11 10.77
N THR A 943 4.62 -28.14 9.49
CA THR A 943 4.77 -29.36 8.67
C THR A 943 6.22 -29.57 8.28
N SER A 944 6.68 -30.82 8.19
CA SER A 944 8.01 -31.16 7.70
C SER A 944 7.93 -32.42 6.83
N SER A 945 8.82 -32.54 5.86
CA SER A 945 9.03 -33.78 5.11
C SER A 945 9.72 -34.87 5.95
N GLU A 946 10.35 -34.49 7.07
CA GLU A 946 11.19 -35.40 7.88
C GLU A 946 10.41 -36.10 9.02
N PHE A 947 9.19 -35.65 9.32
CA PHE A 947 8.33 -36.28 10.33
C PHE A 947 6.86 -36.20 9.92
N SER A 948 6.12 -37.29 10.12
CA SER A 948 4.73 -37.45 9.64
C SER A 948 3.67 -36.69 10.47
N GLU A 949 4.03 -36.23 11.67
CA GLU A 949 3.11 -35.52 12.58
C GLU A 949 3.20 -34.01 12.39
N LYS A 950 2.06 -33.33 12.26
CA LYS A 950 2.01 -31.86 12.29
C LYS A 950 2.25 -31.38 13.72
N PHE A 951 3.05 -30.33 13.91
CA PHE A 951 3.25 -29.71 15.21
C PHE A 951 2.32 -28.49 15.35
N PRO A 952 1.23 -28.58 16.14
CA PRO A 952 0.36 -27.44 16.38
C PRO A 952 1.01 -26.47 17.38
N LEU A 953 0.93 -25.18 17.08
CA LEU A 953 1.38 -24.11 17.96
C LEU A 953 0.37 -22.96 17.93
N GLU A 954 -0.09 -22.54 19.10
CA GLU A 954 -0.94 -21.36 19.23
C GLU A 954 -0.06 -20.14 19.59
N LEU A 955 0.00 -19.18 18.68
CA LEU A 955 0.83 -17.98 18.79
C LEU A 955 -0.02 -16.80 19.28
N SER A 956 0.35 -16.26 20.45
CA SER A 956 -0.27 -15.07 21.02
C SER A 956 0.36 -13.77 20.47
N PRO A 957 -0.41 -12.69 20.28
CA PRO A 957 0.15 -11.36 19.97
C PRO A 957 1.01 -10.79 21.12
N GLU A 958 0.94 -11.38 22.32
CA GLU A 958 1.81 -11.04 23.46
C GLU A 958 3.21 -11.65 23.34
N TRP A 959 3.42 -12.61 22.43
CA TRP A 959 4.73 -13.25 22.30
C TRP A 959 5.68 -12.41 21.45
N GLY A 960 6.87 -12.15 21.95
CA GLY A 960 8.00 -11.70 21.15
C GLY A 960 8.81 -12.87 20.61
N ALA A 961 9.92 -12.52 19.96
CA ALA A 961 10.76 -13.49 19.27
C ALA A 961 11.37 -14.55 20.21
N CYS A 962 11.67 -14.20 21.46
CA CYS A 962 12.27 -15.13 22.43
C CYS A 962 11.25 -16.14 22.97
N ILE A 963 10.02 -15.72 23.23
CA ILE A 963 8.92 -16.62 23.65
C ILE A 963 8.57 -17.57 22.50
N PHE A 964 8.45 -17.02 21.30
CA PHE A 964 8.19 -17.83 20.10
C PHE A 964 9.29 -18.88 19.88
N PHE A 965 10.55 -18.47 20.00
CA PHE A 965 11.71 -19.37 19.91
C PHE A 965 11.69 -20.49 20.94
N ASP A 966 11.38 -20.18 22.21
CA ASP A 966 11.28 -21.19 23.28
C ASP A 966 10.18 -22.22 22.98
N ALA A 967 9.05 -21.76 22.45
CA ALA A 967 7.92 -22.64 22.10
C ALA A 967 8.22 -23.57 20.90
N VAL A 968 8.95 -23.10 19.89
CA VAL A 968 9.34 -23.94 18.72
C VAL A 968 10.64 -24.70 18.93
N ARG A 969 11.40 -24.42 20.00
CA ARG A 969 12.72 -25.01 20.28
C ARG A 969 12.73 -26.54 20.14
N PRO A 970 11.78 -27.31 20.70
CA PRO A 970 11.82 -28.78 20.57
C PRO A 970 11.68 -29.25 19.12
N LEU A 971 10.88 -28.53 18.32
CA LEU A 971 10.68 -28.83 16.90
C LEU A 971 11.91 -28.47 16.07
N VAL A 972 12.49 -27.30 16.34
CA VAL A 972 13.69 -26.81 15.67
C VAL A 972 14.90 -27.70 16.01
N GLN A 973 14.96 -28.23 17.23
CA GLN A 973 15.89 -29.28 17.64
C GLN A 973 15.64 -30.60 16.91
N LYS A 974 14.38 -31.04 16.81
CA LYS A 974 13.98 -32.27 16.10
C LYS A 974 14.28 -32.19 14.59
N ALA A 975 14.11 -31.02 14.00
CA ALA A 975 14.35 -30.73 12.57
C ALA A 975 15.79 -30.26 12.27
N ALA A 976 16.67 -30.19 13.29
CA ALA A 976 18.04 -29.71 13.17
C ALA A 976 18.19 -28.37 12.42
N LEU A 977 17.28 -27.42 12.67
CA LEU A 977 17.23 -26.12 12.00
C LEU A 977 18.01 -25.06 12.79
N ALA A 978 18.65 -24.14 12.07
CA ALA A 978 19.31 -22.98 12.67
C ALA A 978 18.36 -21.77 12.68
N MET A 979 18.10 -21.19 13.85
CA MET A 979 17.16 -20.08 14.04
C MET A 979 17.88 -18.83 14.54
N PRO A 980 17.73 -17.67 13.88
CA PRO A 980 18.30 -16.41 14.33
C PRO A 980 17.49 -15.78 15.46
N VAL A 981 18.12 -15.52 16.61
CA VAL A 981 17.51 -14.84 17.76
C VAL A 981 18.48 -13.78 18.29
N LEU A 982 17.99 -12.57 18.54
CA LEU A 982 18.82 -11.43 18.99
C LEU A 982 20.07 -11.18 18.12
N GLY A 983 19.98 -11.43 16.80
CA GLY A 983 21.08 -11.23 15.85
C GLY A 983 22.15 -12.34 15.84
N VAL A 984 21.94 -13.44 16.57
CA VAL A 984 22.83 -14.61 16.62
C VAL A 984 22.07 -15.84 16.09
N SER A 985 22.70 -16.65 15.26
CA SER A 985 22.09 -17.88 14.73
C SER A 985 22.37 -19.06 15.65
N TYR A 986 21.32 -19.69 16.16
CA TYR A 986 21.40 -20.84 17.06
C TYR A 986 20.95 -22.10 16.33
N GLY A 987 21.82 -23.10 16.24
CA GLY A 987 21.51 -24.42 15.67
C GLY A 987 21.72 -25.52 16.71
N TRP A 988 20.91 -26.56 16.66
CA TRP A 988 20.96 -27.67 17.62
C TRP A 988 21.23 -29.01 16.93
N LYS A 989 21.89 -29.92 17.65
CA LYS A 989 22.04 -31.33 17.26
C LYS A 989 20.84 -32.17 17.76
N PRO A 990 20.46 -33.25 17.06
CA PRO A 990 19.67 -34.34 17.64
C PRO A 990 20.43 -35.01 18.80
N GLN A 991 19.70 -35.47 19.81
CA GLN A 991 20.20 -35.88 21.14
C GLN A 991 21.46 -36.78 21.15
N GLY A 992 22.45 -36.44 22.01
CA GLY A 992 23.59 -37.30 22.41
C GLY A 992 24.91 -36.52 22.55
N ALA A 993 25.40 -36.31 23.77
CA ALA A 993 26.48 -35.36 24.10
C ALA A 993 27.92 -35.83 23.76
N LEU A 994 28.70 -34.98 23.09
CA LEU A 994 29.94 -34.34 23.58
C LEU A 994 30.40 -33.28 22.57
N ALA A 995 31.00 -32.19 23.06
CA ALA A 995 31.37 -31.01 22.29
C ALA A 995 32.49 -31.26 21.26
N MET A 996 32.09 -31.75 20.08
CA MET A 996 32.77 -31.63 18.78
C MET A 996 31.77 -31.03 17.79
N GLN A 997 32.23 -30.06 17.01
CA GLN A 997 31.46 -28.87 16.65
C GLN A 997 30.65 -29.00 15.36
N THR A 998 29.77 -28.03 15.15
CA THR A 998 28.82 -27.85 14.04
C THR A 998 29.45 -27.91 12.65
N GLU A 999 30.78 -27.93 12.53
CA GLU A 999 31.53 -27.68 11.29
C GLU A 999 31.83 -28.99 10.55
N GLU A 1000 32.01 -30.06 11.31
CA GLU A 1000 31.97 -31.43 10.83
C GLU A 1000 30.54 -31.81 10.43
N ALA A 1001 29.52 -31.26 11.09
CA ALA A 1001 28.12 -31.46 10.69
C ALA A 1001 27.73 -30.63 9.45
N ASP A 1002 28.25 -29.41 9.30
CA ASP A 1002 27.99 -28.54 8.15
C ASP A 1002 28.81 -28.96 6.91
N PHE A 1003 29.94 -29.63 7.08
CA PHE A 1003 30.61 -30.41 6.02
C PHE A 1003 29.68 -31.51 5.48
N TRP A 1004 29.09 -32.34 6.34
CA TRP A 1004 28.17 -33.41 5.95
C TRP A 1004 26.84 -32.89 5.38
N GLN A 1005 26.30 -31.75 5.86
CA GLN A 1005 25.10 -31.13 5.28
C GLN A 1005 25.36 -30.40 3.95
N ARG A 1006 26.52 -29.77 3.74
CA ARG A 1006 26.91 -29.18 2.44
C ARG A 1006 27.29 -30.25 1.41
N PHE A 1007 27.80 -31.40 1.85
CA PHE A 1007 28.05 -32.61 1.03
C PHE A 1007 26.74 -33.28 0.59
N TYR A 1008 25.78 -33.45 1.51
CA TYR A 1008 24.46 -34.02 1.22
C TYR A 1008 23.57 -33.12 0.33
N ARG A 1009 23.70 -31.78 0.43
CA ARG A 1009 22.98 -30.82 -0.44
C ARG A 1009 23.54 -30.68 -1.87
N ARG A 1010 24.77 -31.11 -2.15
CA ARG A 1010 25.42 -30.92 -3.47
C ARG A 1010 25.50 -32.17 -4.35
N THR A 1011 25.26 -33.36 -3.80
CA THR A 1011 25.32 -34.66 -4.52
C THR A 1011 23.96 -35.19 -4.98
N ARG A 1012 22.85 -34.49 -4.74
CA ARG A 1012 21.51 -34.93 -5.16
C ARG A 1012 21.00 -34.32 -6.47
N LEU A 1013 21.76 -33.46 -7.16
CA LEU A 1013 21.29 -32.78 -8.38
C LEU A 1013 22.32 -32.58 -9.51
N VAL A 1014 23.38 -33.39 -9.64
CA VAL A 1014 24.22 -33.38 -10.87
C VAL A 1014 24.70 -34.80 -11.21
N SER A 1015 24.08 -35.40 -12.22
CA SER A 1015 24.65 -36.47 -13.06
C SER A 1015 25.80 -35.87 -13.89
N LEU A 1016 26.80 -36.65 -14.27
CA LEU A 1016 28.00 -36.19 -14.99
C LEU A 1016 28.41 -37.23 -16.04
N GLU A 1017 28.38 -36.89 -17.33
CA GLU A 1017 28.83 -37.82 -18.39
C GLU A 1017 29.86 -37.27 -19.41
N ASP A 1018 30.39 -36.03 -19.35
CA ASP A 1018 31.31 -35.53 -20.43
C ASP A 1018 32.77 -35.16 -20.05
N SER A 1019 33.72 -35.65 -20.86
CA SER A 1019 35.18 -35.69 -20.65
C SER A 1019 35.97 -34.43 -21.05
N ALA A 1020 35.36 -33.51 -21.81
CA ALA A 1020 35.99 -32.23 -22.15
C ALA A 1020 36.07 -31.28 -20.94
N LEU A 1021 35.41 -31.63 -19.84
CA LEU A 1021 35.37 -30.91 -18.58
C LEU A 1021 36.72 -30.75 -17.87
N LYS A 1022 37.68 -31.59 -18.22
CA LYS A 1022 38.93 -31.64 -17.49
C LYS A 1022 40.05 -30.71 -18.01
N SER A 1023 40.06 -30.28 -19.28
CA SER A 1023 41.20 -29.52 -19.85
C SER A 1023 41.06 -27.99 -19.85
N LEU A 1024 39.83 -27.47 -19.86
CA LEU A 1024 39.53 -26.03 -19.88
C LEU A 1024 39.70 -25.37 -18.50
N PHE A 1025 39.64 -26.17 -17.44
CA PHE A 1025 39.78 -25.77 -16.04
C PHE A 1025 41.20 -25.32 -15.67
N GLU A 1026 42.23 -25.83 -16.35
CA GLU A 1026 43.63 -25.60 -15.95
C GLU A 1026 44.36 -24.48 -16.71
N ALA A 1027 43.77 -23.89 -17.76
CA ALA A 1027 44.49 -22.89 -18.56
C ALA A 1027 44.29 -21.41 -18.15
N ARG A 1028 43.19 -21.04 -17.47
CA ARG A 1028 42.77 -19.61 -17.38
C ARG A 1028 42.52 -19.01 -16.00
N PHE A 1029 42.88 -19.71 -14.92
CA PHE A 1029 43.33 -19.00 -13.71
C PHE A 1029 44.75 -18.44 -13.90
N ALA A 1030 45.01 -17.77 -15.02
CA ALA A 1030 46.28 -17.11 -15.26
C ALA A 1030 46.23 -15.72 -14.63
N PHE A 1031 46.03 -15.69 -13.32
CA PHE A 1031 46.28 -14.52 -12.51
C PHE A 1031 45.53 -13.28 -13.01
N LEU A 1032 45.91 -12.23 -12.36
CA LEU A 1032 45.56 -10.87 -12.46
C LEU A 1032 45.44 -10.35 -13.90
N ASN A 1033 44.89 -9.15 -13.94
CA ASN A 1033 44.81 -8.33 -15.14
C ASN A 1033 43.99 -7.05 -14.93
N ARG A 1034 43.40 -6.81 -13.73
CA ARG A 1034 43.04 -5.48 -13.17
C ARG A 1034 41.83 -4.82 -13.90
N ARG A 1035 41.03 -3.90 -13.34
CA ARG A 1035 40.61 -3.40 -12.03
C ARG A 1035 39.26 -2.70 -12.34
N ASP A 1036 38.38 -2.61 -11.36
CA ASP A 1036 37.17 -1.78 -11.30
C ASP A 1036 35.84 -2.28 -11.90
N GLU A 1037 34.80 -1.93 -11.13
CA GLU A 1037 33.35 -1.94 -11.37
C GLU A 1037 32.62 -3.29 -11.42
N SER A 1038 32.29 -3.70 -10.19
CA SER A 1038 31.32 -4.70 -9.78
C SER A 1038 29.92 -4.52 -10.38
N GLY A 1039 29.35 -5.62 -10.89
CA GLY A 1039 27.90 -5.85 -10.84
C GLY A 1039 27.27 -6.63 -12.00
N TRP A 1040 27.93 -6.75 -13.15
CA TRP A 1040 27.30 -7.28 -14.36
C TRP A 1040 27.65 -8.74 -14.71
N ALA A 1041 28.73 -9.31 -14.13
CA ALA A 1041 29.15 -10.69 -14.43
C ALA A 1041 28.32 -11.80 -13.72
N LEU A 1042 27.59 -11.48 -12.64
CA LEU A 1042 26.82 -12.49 -11.90
C LEU A 1042 25.51 -12.90 -12.61
N ARG A 1043 24.98 -12.04 -13.50
CA ARG A 1043 23.72 -12.31 -14.22
C ARG A 1043 23.91 -13.05 -15.54
N SER A 1044 25.11 -13.02 -16.13
CA SER A 1044 25.48 -13.88 -17.27
C SER A 1044 25.95 -15.27 -16.84
N LEU A 1045 26.29 -15.44 -15.55
CA LEU A 1045 26.54 -16.72 -14.88
C LEU A 1045 25.26 -17.55 -14.65
N LEU A 1046 24.09 -16.91 -14.73
CA LEU A 1046 22.77 -17.53 -14.60
C LEU A 1046 22.16 -17.96 -15.95
N ALA A 1047 22.86 -17.72 -17.06
CA ALA A 1047 22.33 -17.94 -18.42
C ALA A 1047 23.10 -19.00 -19.24
N MET A 1048 23.94 -19.84 -18.60
CA MET A 1048 24.56 -21.00 -19.23
C MET A 1048 23.64 -22.22 -19.16
N THR A 1049 23.49 -22.91 -20.29
CA THR A 1049 22.67 -24.13 -20.45
C THR A 1049 23.35 -25.33 -19.79
N ASP A 1050 22.56 -26.38 -19.54
CA ASP A 1050 22.90 -27.47 -18.62
C ASP A 1050 24.17 -28.27 -18.97
N ALA A 1051 24.72 -28.14 -20.18
CA ALA A 1051 25.97 -28.79 -20.60
C ALA A 1051 27.26 -28.10 -20.09
N GLU A 1052 27.20 -26.84 -19.63
CA GLU A 1052 28.39 -26.09 -19.18
C GLU A 1052 28.59 -26.11 -17.66
N LYS A 1053 27.58 -26.54 -16.88
CA LYS A 1053 27.59 -26.56 -15.41
C LYS A 1053 28.11 -27.85 -14.79
N GLU A 1054 28.14 -28.94 -15.54
CA GLU A 1054 28.74 -30.20 -15.12
C GLU A 1054 30.28 -30.05 -14.89
N LYS A 1055 30.96 -29.05 -15.45
CA LYS A 1055 32.44 -28.93 -15.45
C LYS A 1055 33.12 -28.73 -14.08
N PHE A 1056 32.39 -28.40 -13.01
CA PHE A 1056 32.93 -27.66 -11.86
C PHE A 1056 32.73 -28.37 -10.51
N THR A 1057 33.09 -29.65 -10.39
CA THR A 1057 32.88 -30.44 -9.16
C THR A 1057 34.04 -31.38 -8.84
N VAL A 1058 34.53 -31.27 -7.60
CA VAL A 1058 35.23 -32.27 -6.75
C VAL A 1058 36.53 -32.91 -7.29
N ASP A 1059 36.61 -33.36 -8.53
CA ASP A 1059 37.82 -34.01 -9.08
C ASP A 1059 39.01 -33.04 -9.20
N TYR A 1060 38.75 -31.73 -9.40
CA TYR A 1060 39.81 -30.70 -9.39
C TYR A 1060 40.48 -30.52 -8.02
N LEU A 1061 39.78 -30.84 -6.92
CA LEU A 1061 40.32 -30.73 -5.56
C LEU A 1061 41.15 -31.97 -5.18
N ASP A 1062 40.73 -33.16 -5.60
CA ASP A 1062 41.49 -34.40 -5.37
C ASP A 1062 42.69 -34.55 -6.32
N GLU A 1063 42.64 -34.02 -7.55
CA GLU A 1063 43.77 -34.01 -8.49
C GLU A 1063 44.89 -33.03 -8.06
N VAL A 1064 44.54 -31.93 -7.38
CA VAL A 1064 45.50 -31.01 -6.75
C VAL A 1064 46.17 -31.63 -5.51
N LEU A 1065 45.48 -32.49 -4.77
CA LEU A 1065 46.03 -33.20 -3.60
C LEU A 1065 46.87 -34.43 -4.01
N ALA A 1066 46.48 -35.15 -5.06
CA ALA A 1066 47.24 -36.28 -5.61
C ALA A 1066 48.57 -35.87 -6.27
N ARG A 1067 48.67 -34.64 -6.82
CA ARG A 1067 49.92 -34.07 -7.38
C ARG A 1067 51.05 -33.84 -6.35
N PHE A 1068 50.79 -34.06 -5.05
CA PHE A 1068 51.82 -34.07 -3.99
C PHE A 1068 52.27 -35.47 -3.55
N SER A 1069 51.80 -36.54 -4.19
CA SER A 1069 52.18 -37.92 -3.83
C SER A 1069 53.50 -38.41 -4.46
N GLY A 1070 54.22 -37.55 -5.19
CA GLY A 1070 55.50 -37.86 -5.85
C GLY A 1070 56.77 -37.48 -5.08
N ILE A 1071 56.71 -37.22 -3.77
CA ILE A 1071 57.91 -37.01 -2.95
C ILE A 1071 58.01 -38.13 -1.92
N GLU A 1072 58.93 -39.05 -2.16
CA GLU A 1072 59.30 -40.09 -1.19
C GLU A 1072 59.71 -39.45 0.14
N PHE A 1073 58.94 -39.72 1.20
CA PHE A 1073 59.45 -39.62 2.56
C PHE A 1073 60.43 -40.78 2.74
N ALA A 1074 61.72 -40.47 2.70
CA ALA A 1074 62.77 -41.42 3.00
C ALA A 1074 62.62 -41.95 4.44
N ARG A 1075 62.45 -43.28 4.50
CA ARG A 1075 62.66 -44.22 5.61
C ARG A 1075 61.55 -44.32 6.69
N SER A 1076 60.80 -45.41 6.51
CA SER A 1076 60.00 -46.24 7.44
C SER A 1076 58.59 -45.78 7.87
N ARG A 1077 57.62 -46.33 7.10
CA ARG A 1077 56.19 -46.61 7.33
C ARG A 1077 55.16 -45.52 6.98
N LYS A 1078 54.24 -45.91 6.08
CA LYS A 1078 53.23 -45.08 5.39
C LYS A 1078 52.14 -44.58 6.35
N VAL A 1079 51.91 -43.26 6.35
CA VAL A 1079 50.71 -42.58 6.86
C VAL A 1079 49.61 -42.76 5.82
N ARG A 1080 48.41 -43.23 6.20
CA ARG A 1080 47.34 -43.54 5.23
C ARG A 1080 46.03 -42.78 5.47
N SER A 1081 45.89 -42.00 6.54
CA SER A 1081 44.73 -41.11 6.73
C SER A 1081 45.02 -39.95 7.70
N PHE A 1082 44.13 -38.95 7.74
CA PHE A 1082 44.21 -37.80 8.66
C PHE A 1082 44.16 -38.22 10.14
N ALA A 1083 43.56 -39.38 10.45
CA ALA A 1083 43.50 -39.95 11.81
C ALA A 1083 44.86 -40.47 12.32
N ASP A 1084 45.84 -40.73 11.44
CA ASP A 1084 47.20 -41.12 11.84
C ASP A 1084 48.02 -39.95 12.40
N ILE A 1085 47.53 -38.71 12.21
CA ILE A 1085 48.20 -37.47 12.65
C ILE A 1085 47.76 -37.07 14.07
N SER A 1086 46.52 -37.39 14.46
CA SER A 1086 45.99 -37.04 15.80
C SER A 1086 46.48 -37.96 16.92
N SER A 1087 47.14 -39.07 16.60
CA SER A 1087 47.65 -40.05 17.58
C SER A 1087 49.13 -39.88 17.95
N ARG A 1088 49.77 -38.75 17.59
CA ARG A 1088 51.20 -38.51 17.87
C ARG A 1088 51.40 -37.47 18.97
N GLU A 1089 52.27 -37.81 19.92
CA GLU A 1089 52.60 -36.98 21.08
C GLU A 1089 53.19 -35.60 20.73
N THR A 1090 52.95 -34.70 21.68
CA THR A 1090 53.01 -33.24 21.66
C THR A 1090 54.39 -32.62 21.42
N THR A 1091 54.49 -31.79 20.38
CA THR A 1091 55.55 -30.77 20.23
C THR A 1091 54.97 -29.43 19.79
N ALA A 1092 55.63 -28.33 20.17
CA ALA A 1092 55.17 -26.95 20.01
C ALA A 1092 54.83 -26.52 18.56
N GLU A 1093 55.39 -27.17 17.54
CA GLU A 1093 55.03 -26.94 16.12
C GLU A 1093 53.60 -27.39 15.77
N THR A 1094 53.01 -28.32 16.54
CA THR A 1094 51.67 -28.87 16.28
C THR A 1094 50.58 -27.89 16.71
N ASN A 1095 50.76 -27.19 17.83
CA ASN A 1095 49.83 -26.17 18.32
C ASN A 1095 49.77 -24.97 17.36
N SER A 1096 50.90 -24.56 16.78
CA SER A 1096 50.88 -23.49 15.78
C SER A 1096 50.21 -23.92 14.47
N ARG A 1097 50.22 -25.22 14.12
CA ARG A 1097 49.47 -25.73 12.95
C ARG A 1097 47.98 -25.79 13.21
N GLU A 1098 47.54 -26.30 14.36
CA GLU A 1098 46.12 -26.32 14.73
C GLU A 1098 45.57 -24.89 14.81
N GLY A 1099 46.32 -23.97 15.41
CA GLY A 1099 45.99 -22.56 15.47
C GLY A 1099 45.90 -21.85 14.12
N LEU A 1100 46.71 -22.28 13.15
CA LEU A 1100 46.65 -21.79 11.77
C LEU A 1100 45.41 -22.31 11.03
N PHE A 1101 45.02 -23.57 11.27
CA PHE A 1101 43.75 -24.10 10.76
C PHE A 1101 42.55 -23.38 11.39
N ARG A 1102 42.58 -23.17 12.72
CA ARG A 1102 41.57 -22.38 13.44
C ARG A 1102 41.49 -20.95 12.93
N LEU A 1103 42.61 -20.30 12.60
CA LEU A 1103 42.65 -18.97 12.01
C LEU A 1103 41.78 -18.85 10.75
N VAL A 1104 41.93 -19.79 9.81
CA VAL A 1104 41.13 -19.81 8.57
C VAL A 1104 39.67 -20.13 8.87
N PHE A 1105 39.48 -21.15 9.69
CA PHE A 1105 38.19 -21.70 10.01
C PHE A 1105 37.30 -20.67 10.75
N ASP A 1106 37.82 -20.05 11.81
CA ASP A 1106 37.13 -19.03 12.59
C ASP A 1106 37.00 -17.70 11.81
N ALA A 1107 37.95 -17.34 10.92
CA ALA A 1107 37.83 -16.14 10.08
C ALA A 1107 36.61 -16.17 9.15
N SER A 1108 36.06 -17.35 8.84
CA SER A 1108 34.85 -17.47 8.02
C SER A 1108 33.61 -16.83 8.68
N TYR A 1109 33.56 -16.78 10.01
CA TYR A 1109 32.50 -16.09 10.76
C TYR A 1109 32.56 -14.56 10.66
N LEU A 1110 33.70 -14.00 10.25
CA LEU A 1110 33.92 -12.55 10.08
C LEU A 1110 33.64 -12.07 8.64
N GLY A 1111 33.19 -12.97 7.76
CA GLY A 1111 32.83 -12.67 6.38
C GLY A 1111 33.95 -12.94 5.36
N VAL A 1112 33.57 -12.95 4.08
CA VAL A 1112 34.40 -13.41 2.95
C VAL A 1112 35.76 -12.70 2.90
N THR A 1113 35.80 -11.38 3.18
CA THR A 1113 37.04 -10.60 3.17
C THR A 1113 38.03 -11.03 4.25
N ALA A 1114 37.56 -11.36 5.45
CA ALA A 1114 38.40 -11.87 6.55
C ALA A 1114 38.92 -13.27 6.22
N PHE A 1115 38.03 -14.14 5.71
CA PHE A 1115 38.36 -15.50 5.32
C PHE A 1115 39.46 -15.55 4.24
N VAL A 1116 39.34 -14.75 3.18
CA VAL A 1116 40.32 -14.72 2.09
C VAL A 1116 41.69 -14.27 2.59
N ARG A 1117 41.74 -13.27 3.47
CA ARG A 1117 43.01 -12.78 4.05
C ARG A 1117 43.62 -13.77 5.05
N ALA A 1118 42.79 -14.44 5.84
CA ALA A 1118 43.23 -15.53 6.73
C ALA A 1118 43.78 -16.73 5.93
N TRP A 1119 43.14 -17.05 4.81
CA TRP A 1119 43.57 -18.10 3.89
C TRP A 1119 44.92 -17.78 3.24
N ASP A 1120 45.13 -16.54 2.81
CA ASP A 1120 46.42 -16.12 2.26
C ASP A 1120 47.53 -16.19 3.30
N ALA A 1121 47.27 -15.75 4.55
CA ALA A 1121 48.23 -15.87 5.65
C ALA A 1121 48.54 -17.34 5.99
N PHE A 1122 47.52 -18.20 6.03
CA PHE A 1122 47.68 -19.64 6.23
C PHE A 1122 48.54 -20.27 5.13
N ARG A 1123 48.27 -19.94 3.86
CA ARG A 1123 49.03 -20.44 2.72
C ARG A 1123 50.49 -19.99 2.78
N GLU A 1124 50.75 -18.75 3.15
CA GLU A 1124 52.11 -18.21 3.29
C GLU A 1124 52.90 -18.93 4.38
N ALA A 1125 52.30 -19.16 5.55
CA ALA A 1125 52.90 -19.96 6.62
C ALA A 1125 53.16 -21.40 6.19
N PHE A 1126 52.19 -22.04 5.55
CA PHE A 1126 52.27 -23.43 5.12
C PHE A 1126 53.38 -23.65 4.08
N VAL A 1127 53.51 -22.73 3.11
CA VAL A 1127 54.61 -22.73 2.13
C VAL A 1127 55.94 -22.45 2.82
N GLY A 1128 55.96 -21.54 3.80
CA GLY A 1128 57.12 -21.22 4.61
C GLY A 1128 57.71 -22.43 5.34
N PHE A 1129 56.86 -23.18 6.05
CA PHE A 1129 57.23 -24.43 6.73
C PHE A 1129 57.73 -25.50 5.75
N ARG A 1130 57.13 -25.60 4.56
CA ARG A 1130 57.53 -26.61 3.56
C ARG A 1130 58.89 -26.31 2.91
N ARG A 1131 59.24 -25.04 2.74
CA ARG A 1131 60.49 -24.61 2.09
C ARG A 1131 61.63 -24.34 3.08
N GLY A 1132 61.41 -24.53 4.39
CA GLY A 1132 62.38 -24.19 5.43
C GLY A 1132 62.63 -22.69 5.56
N THR A 1133 61.75 -21.86 4.99
CA THR A 1133 61.85 -20.40 5.03
C THR A 1133 61.13 -19.84 6.26
N LYS A 1134 61.67 -18.78 6.86
CA LYS A 1134 61.17 -18.19 8.11
C LYS A 1134 59.70 -17.73 7.96
N VAL A 1135 58.79 -18.38 8.69
CA VAL A 1135 57.38 -17.97 8.81
C VAL A 1135 57.28 -16.73 9.70
N SER A 1136 56.34 -15.83 9.40
CA SER A 1136 56.09 -14.63 10.21
C SER A 1136 55.86 -14.98 11.68
N GLU A 1137 56.70 -14.42 12.55
CA GLU A 1137 56.66 -14.69 14.00
C GLU A 1137 55.34 -14.22 14.63
N LYS A 1138 54.75 -13.13 14.12
CA LYS A 1138 53.42 -12.65 14.53
C LYS A 1138 52.31 -13.65 14.21
N LEU A 1139 52.40 -14.30 13.06
CA LEU A 1139 51.42 -15.30 12.62
C LEU A 1139 51.53 -16.59 13.43
N LEU A 1140 52.76 -17.01 13.74
CA LEU A 1140 53.05 -18.12 14.65
C LEU A 1140 52.55 -17.88 16.07
N GLN A 1141 52.75 -16.67 16.61
CA GLN A 1141 52.23 -16.28 17.93
C GLN A 1141 50.70 -16.23 17.95
N LEU A 1142 50.08 -15.69 16.90
CA LEU A 1142 48.63 -15.67 16.76
C LEU A 1142 48.08 -17.09 16.73
N ALA A 1143 48.63 -17.96 15.88
CA ALA A 1143 48.18 -19.34 15.78
C ALA A 1143 48.33 -20.07 17.13
N SER A 1144 49.46 -19.92 17.80
CA SER A 1144 49.67 -20.53 19.12
C SER A 1144 48.64 -20.05 20.15
N ARG A 1145 48.27 -18.75 20.12
CA ARG A 1145 47.18 -18.21 20.96
C ARG A 1145 45.81 -18.74 20.57
N LEU A 1146 45.52 -18.88 19.28
CA LEU A 1146 44.25 -19.42 18.79
C LEU A 1146 44.07 -20.91 19.10
N ALA A 1147 45.16 -21.67 19.15
CA ALA A 1147 45.12 -23.07 19.58
C ALA A 1147 44.89 -23.22 21.08
N ALA A 1148 45.36 -22.27 21.90
CA ALA A 1148 45.21 -22.30 23.35
C ALA A 1148 43.89 -21.69 23.85
N GLU A 1149 43.27 -20.81 23.06
CA GLU A 1149 42.06 -20.09 23.45
C GLU A 1149 40.80 -20.90 23.10
N GLU A 1150 40.10 -21.44 24.09
CA GLU A 1150 38.90 -22.27 23.88
C GLU A 1150 37.64 -21.44 23.60
N ASN A 1151 37.66 -20.14 23.93
CA ASN A 1151 36.55 -19.23 23.68
C ASN A 1151 36.56 -18.68 22.24
N LEU A 1152 35.54 -19.04 21.45
CA LEU A 1152 35.40 -18.60 20.05
C LEU A 1152 35.37 -17.06 19.91
N TYR A 1153 34.78 -16.32 20.84
CA TYR A 1153 34.74 -14.86 20.79
C TYR A 1153 36.13 -14.24 20.91
N ALA A 1154 36.95 -14.74 21.84
CA ALA A 1154 38.33 -14.28 22.02
C ALA A 1154 39.19 -14.60 20.78
N ARG A 1155 38.96 -15.77 20.16
CA ARG A 1155 39.59 -16.15 18.89
C ARG A 1155 39.20 -15.23 17.75
N LEU A 1156 37.91 -14.97 17.53
CA LEU A 1156 37.43 -14.07 16.47
C LEU A 1156 37.98 -12.64 16.60
N ARG A 1157 38.12 -12.13 17.83
CA ARG A 1157 38.73 -10.82 18.08
C ARG A 1157 40.21 -10.77 17.69
N LEU A 1158 40.97 -11.80 18.05
CA LEU A 1158 42.39 -11.93 17.68
C LEU A 1158 42.57 -12.04 16.16
N ILE A 1159 41.68 -12.77 15.50
CA ILE A 1159 41.67 -12.97 14.04
C ILE A 1159 41.33 -11.66 13.34
N SER A 1160 40.25 -10.98 13.73
CA SER A 1160 39.83 -9.69 13.15
C SER A 1160 40.95 -8.64 13.23
N ALA A 1161 41.59 -8.52 14.40
CA ALA A 1161 42.72 -7.60 14.61
C ALA A 1161 43.93 -7.93 13.71
N PHE A 1162 44.07 -9.18 13.27
CA PHE A 1162 45.17 -9.62 12.43
C PHE A 1162 44.87 -9.51 10.93
N VAL A 1163 43.70 -9.96 10.46
CA VAL A 1163 43.38 -10.01 9.02
C VAL A 1163 42.61 -8.77 8.51
N LEU A 1164 41.98 -8.00 9.39
CA LEU A 1164 41.22 -6.78 9.05
C LEU A 1164 41.66 -5.58 9.92
N PRO A 1165 42.94 -5.18 9.87
CA PRO A 1165 43.49 -4.15 10.76
C PRO A 1165 42.81 -2.78 10.60
N GLU A 1166 42.37 -2.41 9.39
CA GLU A 1166 41.58 -1.17 9.16
C GLU A 1166 40.20 -1.17 9.85
N LYS A 1167 39.64 -2.34 10.19
CA LYS A 1167 38.38 -2.47 10.93
C LYS A 1167 38.58 -2.75 12.41
N ALA A 1168 39.82 -2.92 12.87
CA ALA A 1168 40.11 -3.17 14.28
C ALA A 1168 39.65 -2.02 15.20
N SER A 1169 39.55 -0.79 14.68
CA SER A 1169 38.97 0.38 15.37
C SER A 1169 37.44 0.46 15.31
N GLU A 1170 36.77 -0.19 14.34
CA GLU A 1170 35.30 -0.38 14.35
C GLU A 1170 34.88 -1.41 15.40
N TRP A 1171 35.82 -2.28 15.81
CA TRP A 1171 35.72 -3.20 16.94
C TRP A 1171 36.38 -2.63 18.22
N GLY A 1172 36.85 -1.38 18.16
CA GLY A 1172 37.16 -0.57 19.34
C GLY A 1172 35.86 -0.02 19.89
N GLU A 1173 35.51 -0.49 21.09
CA GLU A 1173 34.22 -0.28 21.76
C GLU A 1173 33.02 -0.76 20.91
N TRP A 1174 32.66 -2.04 21.10
CA TRP A 1174 31.23 -2.33 21.35
C TRP A 1174 30.74 -1.17 22.21
N LYS A 1175 29.79 -0.35 21.72
CA LYS A 1175 29.10 0.64 22.55
C LYS A 1175 28.91 -0.02 23.90
N GLU A 1176 29.42 0.59 24.96
CA GLU A 1176 28.93 0.35 26.32
C GLU A 1176 27.40 0.33 26.21
N GLY A 1177 26.79 -0.86 26.17
CA GLY A 1177 25.43 -0.97 25.64
C GLY A 1177 24.96 -2.39 25.34
N LEU A 1178 25.86 -3.29 24.91
CA LEU A 1178 25.59 -4.73 24.94
C LEU A 1178 26.61 -5.46 25.82
N SER A 1179 26.98 -4.89 26.98
CA SER A 1179 27.26 -5.81 28.09
C SER A 1179 25.98 -6.64 28.25
N LEU A 1180 26.04 -7.98 28.16
CA LEU A 1180 25.01 -8.82 28.77
C LEU A 1180 24.73 -8.15 30.12
N PRO A 1181 23.49 -7.67 30.37
CA PRO A 1181 23.27 -6.82 31.51
C PRO A 1181 23.72 -7.65 32.70
N THR A 1182 24.79 -7.19 33.35
CA THR A 1182 25.33 -7.91 34.49
C THR A 1182 24.17 -8.14 35.45
N VAL A 1183 24.18 -9.22 36.22
CA VAL A 1183 23.10 -9.43 37.22
C VAL A 1183 22.85 -8.15 38.03
N LYS A 1184 23.90 -7.36 38.27
CA LYS A 1184 23.81 -6.00 38.83
C LYS A 1184 22.98 -5.01 37.99
N ASN A 1185 23.24 -4.88 36.68
CA ASN A 1185 22.49 -4.05 35.73
C ASN A 1185 21.02 -4.51 35.58
N LEU A 1186 20.78 -5.83 35.58
CA LEU A 1186 19.41 -6.39 35.61
C LEU A 1186 18.74 -6.10 36.95
N ARG A 1187 19.42 -6.30 38.08
CA ARG A 1187 18.90 -5.94 39.42
C ARG A 1187 18.53 -4.47 39.50
N GLU A 1188 19.33 -3.57 38.94
CA GLU A 1188 19.04 -2.13 38.89
C GLU A 1188 17.80 -1.85 38.03
N LYS A 1189 17.70 -2.44 36.83
CA LYS A 1189 16.49 -2.35 35.98
C LYS A 1189 15.23 -2.93 36.63
N PHE A 1190 15.38 -4.01 37.41
CA PHE A 1190 14.26 -4.66 38.10
C PHE A 1190 14.01 -4.12 39.52
N SER A 1191 14.88 -3.24 40.05
CA SER A 1191 14.81 -2.80 41.47
C SER A 1191 13.52 -2.05 41.80
N SER A 1192 13.02 -1.23 40.86
CA SER A 1192 11.73 -0.55 40.93
C SER A 1192 10.54 -1.52 40.98
N TYR A 1193 10.63 -2.67 40.31
CA TYR A 1193 9.58 -3.69 40.28
C TYR A 1193 9.54 -4.55 41.56
N PHE A 1194 10.66 -4.71 42.27
CA PHE A 1194 10.76 -5.51 43.51
C PHE A 1194 10.48 -4.72 44.80
N ALA A 1195 10.58 -3.39 44.78
CA ALA A 1195 10.49 -2.55 45.98
C ALA A 1195 9.07 -2.36 46.53
N GLY A 1196 8.04 -2.45 45.68
CA GLY A 1196 6.64 -2.42 46.10
C GLY A 1196 6.04 -3.83 46.10
N ARG A 1197 5.25 -4.18 47.11
CA ARG A 1197 4.58 -5.50 47.27
C ARG A 1197 3.51 -5.79 46.19
N PHE A 1198 3.85 -5.69 44.90
CA PHE A 1198 2.92 -5.66 43.76
C PHE A 1198 2.91 -6.93 42.91
N LEU A 1199 4.03 -7.64 42.86
CA LEU A 1199 4.08 -8.98 42.30
C LEU A 1199 3.40 -9.94 43.29
N LYS A 1200 2.61 -10.87 42.78
CA LYS A 1200 2.09 -11.97 43.60
C LYS A 1200 3.27 -12.82 44.06
N ASP A 1201 3.15 -13.50 45.20
CA ASP A 1201 4.26 -14.26 45.81
C ASP A 1201 4.92 -15.26 44.85
N HIS A 1202 4.13 -15.86 43.94
CA HIS A 1202 4.66 -16.78 42.93
C HIS A 1202 5.43 -16.07 41.79
N GLU A 1203 5.04 -14.84 41.39
CA GLU A 1203 5.72 -14.04 40.37
C GLU A 1203 7.06 -13.50 40.92
N LEU A 1204 7.06 -13.07 42.19
CA LEU A 1204 8.26 -12.70 42.94
C LEU A 1204 9.22 -13.88 43.10
N LYS A 1205 8.68 -15.07 43.40
CA LYS A 1205 9.45 -16.29 43.52
C LYS A 1205 10.09 -16.67 42.18
N ASN A 1206 9.32 -16.69 41.09
CA ASN A 1206 9.85 -16.98 39.75
C ASN A 1206 10.92 -15.97 39.31
N ALA A 1207 10.72 -14.67 39.54
CA ALA A 1207 11.71 -13.66 39.20
C ALA A 1207 12.99 -13.78 40.06
N ARG A 1208 12.86 -14.10 41.35
CA ARG A 1208 14.01 -14.36 42.25
C ARG A 1208 14.76 -15.64 41.87
N ASP A 1209 14.05 -16.70 41.55
CA ASP A 1209 14.63 -17.99 41.15
C ASP A 1209 15.38 -17.85 39.82
N THR A 1210 14.83 -17.07 38.86
CA THR A 1210 15.47 -16.80 37.56
C THR A 1210 16.70 -15.87 37.69
N LEU A 1211 16.64 -14.85 38.56
CA LEU A 1211 17.80 -13.99 38.86
C LEU A 1211 18.90 -14.75 39.61
N SER A 1212 18.54 -15.68 40.50
CA SER A 1212 19.46 -16.60 41.19
C SER A 1212 20.12 -17.57 40.21
N LEU A 1213 19.37 -18.06 39.21
CA LEU A 1213 19.91 -18.86 38.11
C LEU A 1213 20.94 -18.06 37.31
N ALA A 1214 20.63 -16.81 36.95
CA ALA A 1214 21.54 -15.90 36.24
C ALA A 1214 22.81 -15.54 37.05
N GLU A 1215 22.74 -15.49 38.38
CA GLU A 1215 23.90 -15.31 39.27
C GLU A 1215 24.85 -16.52 39.27
N LYS A 1216 24.32 -17.73 39.04
CA LYS A 1216 25.08 -18.98 39.04
C LYS A 1216 25.84 -19.26 37.73
N VAL A 1217 25.48 -18.63 36.61
CA VAL A 1217 26.10 -18.86 35.27
C VAL A 1217 27.48 -18.20 35.12
N ARG A 1218 28.31 -18.17 36.17
CA ARG A 1218 29.64 -17.54 36.14
C ARG A 1218 30.78 -18.43 35.63
N SER A 1219 30.51 -19.66 35.20
CA SER A 1219 31.50 -20.55 34.58
C SER A 1219 30.83 -21.64 33.75
N ASP A 1220 31.14 -21.65 32.45
CA ASP A 1220 30.97 -22.69 31.43
C ASP A 1220 29.64 -23.48 31.31
N ALA A 1221 29.14 -23.49 30.06
CA ALA A 1221 28.12 -24.36 29.43
C ALA A 1221 26.66 -23.86 29.25
N ASP A 1222 26.08 -22.95 30.05
CA ASP A 1222 24.63 -22.60 29.91
C ASP A 1222 24.34 -21.10 29.73
N SER A 1223 25.13 -20.38 28.92
CA SER A 1223 24.92 -18.93 28.73
C SER A 1223 23.66 -18.59 27.93
N PHE A 1224 23.26 -19.41 26.96
CA PHE A 1224 22.20 -19.06 26.02
C PHE A 1224 20.79 -19.25 26.58
N ASP A 1225 20.50 -20.40 27.20
CA ASP A 1225 19.18 -20.65 27.80
C ASP A 1225 18.89 -19.64 28.91
N ALA A 1226 19.91 -19.26 29.69
CA ALA A 1226 19.79 -18.19 30.68
C ALA A 1226 19.48 -16.82 30.04
N ILE A 1227 20.09 -16.48 28.90
CA ILE A 1227 19.81 -15.22 28.16
C ILE A 1227 18.37 -15.21 27.63
N VAL A 1228 17.92 -16.30 27.02
CA VAL A 1228 16.55 -16.41 26.50
C VAL A 1228 15.54 -16.31 27.64
N SER A 1229 15.75 -17.03 28.75
CA SER A 1229 14.88 -16.93 29.93
C SER A 1229 14.83 -15.51 30.53
N LEU A 1230 15.96 -14.80 30.56
CA LEU A 1230 16.01 -13.41 31.03
C LEU A 1230 15.31 -12.44 30.08
N GLN A 1231 15.40 -12.65 28.76
CA GLN A 1231 14.74 -11.80 27.77
C GLN A 1231 13.22 -12.04 27.76
N ILE A 1232 12.77 -13.29 27.92
CA ILE A 1232 11.36 -13.64 28.12
C ILE A 1232 10.83 -12.99 29.41
N LEU A 1233 11.61 -13.01 30.49
CA LEU A 1233 11.23 -12.36 31.74
C LEU A 1233 11.08 -10.85 31.56
N LEU A 1234 12.01 -10.19 30.88
CA LEU A 1234 11.95 -8.75 30.58
C LEU A 1234 10.70 -8.38 29.77
N GLU A 1235 10.41 -9.14 28.72
CA GLU A 1235 9.23 -8.94 27.88
C GLU A 1235 7.92 -9.08 28.67
N ASN A 1236 7.83 -10.10 29.54
CA ASN A 1236 6.68 -10.26 30.44
C ASN A 1236 6.51 -9.07 31.40
N PHE A 1237 7.60 -8.49 31.91
CA PHE A 1237 7.55 -7.30 32.76
C PHE A 1237 7.11 -6.04 31.99
N GLU A 1238 7.54 -5.87 30.74
CA GLU A 1238 7.09 -4.77 29.87
C GLU A 1238 5.59 -4.88 29.59
N LEU A 1239 5.08 -6.07 29.28
CA LEU A 1239 3.64 -6.32 29.13
C LEU A 1239 2.86 -6.05 30.42
N LEU A 1240 3.37 -6.52 31.57
CA LEU A 1240 2.74 -6.28 32.87
C LEU A 1240 2.70 -4.78 33.22
N ARG A 1241 3.70 -4.00 32.82
CA ARG A 1241 3.70 -2.53 32.94
C ARG A 1241 2.50 -1.92 32.22
N TYR A 1242 2.23 -2.33 30.98
CA TYR A 1242 1.11 -1.81 30.19
C TYR A 1242 -0.24 -2.31 30.74
N LYS A 1243 -0.35 -3.60 31.11
CA LYS A 1243 -1.57 -4.18 31.67
C LYS A 1243 -1.99 -3.62 33.04
N ARG A 1244 -1.04 -3.11 33.83
CA ARG A 1244 -1.29 -2.53 35.16
C ARG A 1244 -1.09 -1.00 35.21
N SER A 1245 -0.94 -0.35 34.06
CA SER A 1245 -0.79 1.11 33.91
C SER A 1245 0.33 1.74 34.76
N PHE A 1246 1.44 1.02 34.94
CA PHE A 1246 2.48 1.32 35.94
C PHE A 1246 3.18 2.68 35.77
N LEU A 1247 3.29 3.21 34.54
CA LEU A 1247 4.01 4.47 34.26
C LEU A 1247 3.12 5.68 33.95
N ALA A 1248 1.80 5.49 33.80
CA ALA A 1248 0.87 6.61 33.67
C ALA A 1248 0.63 7.35 34.99
N GLN A 1249 1.04 6.76 36.13
CA GLN A 1249 0.85 7.32 37.48
C GLN A 1249 2.14 7.62 38.25
N ALA A 1250 3.32 7.33 37.71
CA ALA A 1250 4.57 7.72 38.34
C ALA A 1250 5.06 9.03 37.68
N PRO A 1251 4.78 10.22 38.25
CA PRO A 1251 5.65 11.35 37.98
C PRO A 1251 7.06 10.94 38.41
N GLU A 1252 8.10 11.47 37.76
CA GLU A 1252 9.48 11.33 38.20
C GLU A 1252 9.61 11.79 39.67
N GLU A 1253 9.36 10.90 40.62
CA GLU A 1253 9.80 11.09 41.99
C GLU A 1253 11.32 11.03 41.92
N LYS A 1254 11.93 12.22 41.94
CA LYS A 1254 13.27 12.44 42.44
C LYS A 1254 13.44 11.58 43.68
N VAL A 1255 14.10 10.44 43.54
CA VAL A 1255 14.71 9.78 44.68
C VAL A 1255 15.72 10.80 45.21
N GLU A 1256 15.36 11.49 46.29
CA GLU A 1256 16.22 12.49 46.90
C GLU A 1256 17.57 11.83 47.16
N ARG A 1257 18.61 12.48 46.65
CA ARG A 1257 20.01 12.06 46.73
C ARG A 1257 20.41 11.72 48.18
N ASP A 1258 19.71 12.26 49.16
CA ASP A 1258 19.86 12.02 50.60
C ASP A 1258 19.38 10.64 51.07
N ASP A 1259 18.35 10.04 50.49
CA ASP A 1259 17.87 8.72 50.92
C ASP A 1259 18.71 7.58 50.35
N LEU A 1260 19.25 7.77 49.13
CA LEU A 1260 20.31 6.91 48.59
C LEU A 1260 21.63 7.05 49.36
N LEU A 1261 21.96 8.24 49.86
CA LEU A 1261 23.13 8.46 50.73
C LEU A 1261 22.93 7.84 52.13
N LYS A 1262 21.73 7.90 52.72
CA LYS A 1262 21.40 7.23 53.99
C LYS A 1262 21.44 5.71 53.87
N LEU A 1263 20.97 5.14 52.75
CA LEU A 1263 21.10 3.70 52.49
C LEU A 1263 22.55 3.28 52.26
N ARG A 1264 23.34 4.07 51.53
CA ARG A 1264 24.76 3.81 51.29
C ARG A 1264 25.61 3.94 52.56
N ALA A 1265 25.22 4.82 53.50
CA ALA A 1265 25.82 4.93 54.82
C ALA A 1265 25.50 3.72 55.72
N ARG A 1266 24.25 3.22 55.71
CA ARG A 1266 23.85 2.02 56.46
C ARG A 1266 24.50 0.72 55.96
N PHE A 1267 24.80 0.62 54.67
CA PHE A 1267 25.54 -0.52 54.10
C PHE A 1267 27.07 -0.41 54.25
N LYS A 1268 27.62 0.74 54.66
CA LYS A 1268 29.05 0.91 54.93
C LYS A 1268 29.45 0.60 56.39
N SER A 1269 28.49 0.43 57.31
CA SER A 1269 28.75 0.17 58.72
C SER A 1269 28.34 -1.25 59.17
N ARG A 1270 28.29 -2.22 58.25
CA ARG A 1270 28.24 -3.66 58.57
C ARG A 1270 29.24 -4.41 57.72
#